data_AF-Q27675-F1
#
_entry.id   AF-Q27675-F1
#
_cell.length_a   1.000
_cell.length_b   1.000
_cell.length_c   1.000
_cell.angle_alpha   90.00
_cell.angle_beta   90.00
_cell.angle_gamma   90.00
#
_symmetry.space_group_name_H-M   'P 1'
#
loop_
_entity.id
_entity.type
_entity.pdbx_description
1 polymer ?
#
loop_
_entity_poly.entity_id
_entity_poly.type
_entity_poly.pdbx_seq_one_letter_code
_entity_poly.pdbx_strand_id
1 'polypeptide(L)'
;MAMQIRPSLGGCLRHGGAGDHAARRLSRLRAAKVFVPTAVVCVLLCCAPWVMAEITNDAEREPVYILNAMYSTEAYTNEDAKALWTGMDMAFYNSHYKAAGGRPIKILHPDPDQDNLYDIAEVILHSLARQEKLLAVLGPYLDGRLTAALSNADVVQSGLMLIAPFTGSSGVRTWSDSVYFTRAEPMVELKVVLMHIVNRLRARRVAFMRLTGMHFGGEELTYVQDTLTSLLRDPAVLYTVPYSESSVEVDEEAFDAMADTNPQVIIVWAAPVQQVIYFLEKVLTDPRTSSAYVISCSMIQRVVFDVYKRLLSAGSIKPQDGRILASATTSPVSGEGLKYMEVLKAQMSNYIENSGSFDYYPDDDSTETLGRKARSEAPLSRKYTVDEFFQAHPSIAKLMALGWLSGTLVQQTLEQTDWIVNRSTYKAGLFNQNRFVIGGDYVLGDYGGPCEPLAQFLGASCYCNQGGHSSILTVLQNASWDIVPDSSFKYPQSECNSSKSQIVKAVSVLALLNQGYPKLIDAGMQLNEVLPHAFDDNLCKGYKVSSIFLRVETAKAQQLFDAEVSNYSVDIIAGPIFQALDVGEIFVLNPLYNHPQLRTEKRNYVYLMPTLEQQIYVMYSKIDALRTRTDVFEDTAVVLRGYSAQEVVEISEILFKTAGTFNLPDPSVATISFTDSLRGLLSPRAINVVIGMKDGDSAHFANFLAKYTDVMVVVCFDELTMYYEELRATFSVQPTSVQARLMSFSSLPLWTDASAEAKARWPILGHFHKIFPDPINHTPSLLRDVIIAGFIQELVSTTTVAETKLLTNAVYINGGVTTYGFTLGNFEWGCTATTSGDSCVYKNYGASNIEILSIQRMLDPTVPQLSSPSTPTMEYRPRQRSHALTPAQRNGLIAGCVVGAVVLIATCTLLLYCCMDNRNNDAAPKDGDEPVTLLFTDIESSTALWAALPQLMSDAIAAHHRVIRQLVKKYGCYEVKTIGDSFMIACRSAHSAVSLACEIQTKLLKHDWGTEALDRAYREFELARVDTLDDYEPPTARLSEEEYAALWCGLRVRVGIHTGLTDIRYDEVTKGYDYYGDTSNMAARTEAVANGGQVVATEAAWWALSNDERAGIAHTAMGPQGLRGVPFAVEMFQLNAVPGRRHAALRTEIEAILPDDTATDTASSAAGALLSSVETMSDPAAGIAFVLASCFAPYPVAQRVRELQPLLSKWGVGAPPRSRLVSEEDYCQGLMNRLAIRIATVSQARLRLTREDAADGKFKLASSEALNPLAREGDSAAGGVRPRLPGSPVTSLPAGGSSSMREWRVFTRLMNDTQHPSVTHLSQQRPSNLTSFTEAQDAAFPLNAHCGPESRVENSGADDEEIVIVRVSRNPHYARHAFE
;
A
#
# COMPACT_ATOMS: atom_id res chain seq x y z
N MET A 1 45.37 11.77 -29.52
CA MET A 1 46.04 13.08 -29.37
C MET A 1 46.01 13.47 -27.89
N ALA A 2 47.17 13.85 -27.34
CA ALA A 2 47.43 14.48 -26.02
C ALA A 2 46.90 13.75 -24.76
N MET A 3 47.75 13.05 -23.99
CA MET A 3 48.57 13.57 -22.88
C MET A 3 47.76 14.02 -21.65
N GLN A 4 47.94 13.33 -20.52
CA GLN A 4 48.39 13.88 -19.23
C GLN A 4 48.02 12.94 -18.06
N ILE A 5 48.88 11.98 -17.72
CA ILE A 5 49.00 11.52 -16.32
C ILE A 5 50.50 11.41 -16.03
N ARG A 6 50.97 12.30 -15.16
CA ARG A 6 52.34 12.38 -14.64
C ARG A 6 52.58 11.28 -13.59
N PRO A 7 53.68 10.53 -13.67
CA PRO A 7 54.27 9.84 -12.53
C PRO A 7 55.44 10.67 -11.97
N SER A 8 55.44 10.92 -10.65
CA SER A 8 56.55 11.52 -9.92
C SER A 8 56.98 10.59 -8.79
N LEU A 9 57.93 9.71 -9.08
CA LEU A 9 58.71 8.93 -8.12
C LEU A 9 60.17 9.10 -8.52
N GLY A 10 60.87 9.97 -7.79
CA GLY A 10 62.27 10.31 -8.03
C GLY A 10 62.87 10.92 -6.77
N GLY A 11 63.62 10.13 -6.03
CA GLY A 11 64.27 10.52 -4.77
C GLY A 11 65.30 9.47 -4.35
N CYS A 12 66.42 9.45 -5.07
CA CYS A 12 67.63 8.69 -4.76
C CYS A 12 68.43 9.35 -3.64
N LEU A 13 68.96 8.57 -2.68
CA LEU A 13 70.19 8.82 -1.89
C LEU A 13 70.55 7.46 -1.23
N ARG A 14 71.47 6.65 -1.78
CA ARG A 14 72.96 6.63 -1.66
C ARG A 14 73.52 6.00 -0.37
N HIS A 15 74.44 5.06 -0.60
CA HIS A 15 75.54 4.53 0.24
C HIS A 15 75.13 3.48 1.29
N GLY A 16 75.79 2.33 1.41
CA GLY A 16 76.96 1.76 0.74
C GLY A 16 77.42 0.50 1.51
N GLY A 17 78.24 -0.34 0.88
CA GLY A 17 79.10 -1.29 1.60
C GLY A 17 78.68 -2.75 1.50
N ALA A 18 79.20 -3.44 0.49
CA ALA A 18 79.23 -4.89 0.37
C ALA A 18 80.58 -5.44 0.89
N GLY A 19 80.57 -6.72 1.26
CA GLY A 19 81.75 -7.58 1.44
C GLY A 19 82.08 -7.87 2.91
N ASP A 20 82.58 -9.04 3.29
CA ASP A 20 82.73 -10.31 2.59
C ASP A 20 83.08 -11.37 3.66
N HIS A 21 82.90 -12.63 3.27
CA HIS A 21 83.18 -13.87 4.00
C HIS A 21 84.39 -13.89 4.97
N ALA A 22 84.24 -14.54 6.13
CA ALA A 22 85.25 -15.47 6.65
C ALA A 22 84.68 -16.36 7.78
N ALA A 23 84.64 -17.66 7.48
CA ALA A 23 84.30 -18.74 8.41
C ALA A 23 85.51 -19.18 9.25
N ARG A 24 85.20 -19.68 10.45
CA ARG A 24 85.93 -20.71 11.23
C ARG A 24 87.39 -20.41 11.60
N ARG A 25 87.61 -20.05 12.87
CA ARG A 25 88.85 -20.39 13.60
C ARG A 25 88.54 -21.07 14.93
N LEU A 26 89.24 -22.19 15.10
CA LEU A 26 89.18 -23.15 16.18
C LEU A 26 89.73 -22.62 17.52
N SER A 27 89.05 -23.07 18.59
CA SER A 27 89.61 -23.74 19.78
C SER A 27 90.56 -23.00 20.75
N ARG A 28 90.31 -23.33 22.02
CA ARG A 28 91.19 -23.23 23.21
C ARG A 28 91.24 -21.88 23.90
N LEU A 29 90.50 -21.76 25.00
CA LEU A 29 91.00 -21.19 26.26
C LEU A 29 90.07 -21.52 27.43
N ARG A 30 90.65 -22.25 28.40
CA ARG A 30 90.41 -22.22 29.86
C ARG A 30 89.04 -22.60 30.41
N ALA A 31 88.99 -23.88 30.78
CA ALA A 31 88.28 -24.38 31.95
C ALA A 31 88.76 -23.69 33.24
N ALA A 32 87.82 -23.18 34.05
CA ALA A 32 87.94 -23.13 35.51
C ALA A 32 86.59 -22.75 36.15
N LYS A 33 85.95 -23.75 36.78
CA LYS A 33 85.29 -23.69 38.09
C LYS A 33 84.25 -22.59 38.34
N VAL A 34 82.96 -22.89 38.17
CA VAL A 34 81.88 -22.70 39.19
C VAL A 34 80.67 -23.55 38.72
N PHE A 35 80.59 -24.82 39.10
CA PHE A 35 79.32 -25.57 39.08
C PHE A 35 79.40 -26.59 40.21
N VAL A 36 78.79 -26.22 41.34
CA VAL A 36 78.57 -27.09 42.50
C VAL A 36 77.31 -27.93 42.21
N PRO A 37 77.31 -29.24 42.54
CA PRO A 37 76.62 -30.23 41.72
C PRO A 37 75.21 -30.58 42.23
N THR A 38 74.26 -30.60 41.30
CA THR A 38 72.88 -31.10 41.42
C THR A 38 72.77 -32.64 41.40
N ALA A 39 73.75 -33.36 41.97
CA ALA A 39 73.79 -34.82 41.90
C ALA A 39 73.49 -35.56 43.22
N VAL A 40 73.13 -34.84 44.30
CA VAL A 40 72.75 -35.50 45.57
C VAL A 40 71.22 -35.65 45.73
N VAL A 41 70.41 -34.96 44.94
CA VAL A 41 68.94 -35.03 45.09
C VAL A 41 68.31 -36.22 44.33
N CYS A 42 68.97 -36.79 43.32
CA CYS A 42 68.36 -37.89 42.54
C CYS A 42 68.57 -39.30 43.13
N VAL A 43 69.44 -39.50 44.12
CA VAL A 43 69.71 -40.86 44.66
C VAL A 43 69.05 -41.10 46.02
N LEU A 44 68.59 -40.07 46.73
CA LEU A 44 67.73 -40.25 47.90
C LEU A 44 66.25 -40.50 47.54
N LEU A 45 65.89 -40.48 46.26
CA LEU A 45 64.54 -40.79 45.77
C LEU A 45 64.32 -42.25 45.36
N CYS A 46 65.32 -43.13 45.47
CA CYS A 46 65.15 -44.54 45.10
C CYS A 46 65.30 -45.57 46.24
N CYS A 47 65.51 -45.14 47.48
CA CYS A 47 65.72 -46.06 48.61
C CYS A 47 64.98 -45.64 49.88
N ALA A 48 63.65 -45.60 49.84
CA ALA A 48 62.81 -45.80 51.02
C ALA A 48 61.53 -46.52 50.57
N PRO A 49 61.40 -47.83 50.84
CA PRO A 49 60.22 -48.59 50.47
C PRO A 49 59.05 -48.11 51.33
N TRP A 50 57.91 -47.87 50.68
CA TRP A 50 56.59 -48.23 51.20
C TRP A 50 56.38 -47.86 52.67
N VAL A 51 56.67 -46.62 53.03
CA VAL A 51 55.71 -45.95 53.91
C VAL A 51 54.57 -45.61 52.97
N MET A 52 53.69 -46.58 52.79
CA MET A 52 52.26 -46.30 52.62
C MET A 52 51.88 -45.49 53.85
N ALA A 53 52.32 -44.23 53.90
CA ALA A 53 51.55 -43.21 54.56
C ALA A 53 50.28 -43.28 53.73
N GLU A 54 49.30 -44.01 54.26
CA GLU A 54 48.05 -43.40 54.64
C GLU A 54 48.16 -41.87 54.50
N ILE A 55 48.14 -41.39 53.25
CA ILE A 55 47.28 -40.30 52.86
C ILE A 55 45.92 -40.87 53.20
N THR A 56 45.64 -40.71 54.48
CA THR A 56 44.46 -41.09 55.20
C THR A 56 43.31 -40.70 54.30
N ASN A 57 42.64 -41.71 53.77
CA ASN A 57 41.19 -41.98 53.71
C ASN A 57 40.19 -40.87 54.12
N ASP A 58 40.58 -39.69 54.59
CA ASP A 58 39.68 -38.61 55.02
C ASP A 58 39.23 -37.72 53.86
N ALA A 59 40.08 -37.45 52.86
CA ALA A 59 39.62 -36.70 51.69
C ALA A 59 38.60 -37.48 50.84
N GLU A 60 38.73 -38.82 50.79
CA GLU A 60 37.72 -39.71 50.19
C GLU A 60 36.44 -39.82 51.05
N ARG A 61 36.45 -39.34 52.30
CA ARG A 61 35.30 -39.44 53.22
C ARG A 61 34.53 -38.14 53.42
N GLU A 62 35.11 -36.98 53.10
CA GLU A 62 34.40 -35.71 53.33
C GLU A 62 33.18 -35.56 52.41
N PRO A 63 31.96 -35.50 52.97
CA PRO A 63 30.75 -35.40 52.18
C PRO A 63 30.64 -34.06 51.44
N VAL A 64 29.97 -34.08 50.30
CA VAL A 64 29.47 -32.87 49.62
C VAL A 64 28.09 -32.54 50.19
N TYR A 65 27.92 -31.35 50.76
CA TYR A 65 26.67 -30.92 51.35
C TYR A 65 25.86 -30.06 50.37
N ILE A 66 24.58 -30.37 50.22
CA ILE A 66 23.64 -29.64 49.35
C ILE A 66 22.35 -29.42 50.12
N LEU A 67 21.75 -28.24 50.05
CA LEU A 67 20.46 -27.95 50.67
C LEU A 67 19.33 -28.20 49.68
N ASN A 68 18.31 -28.95 50.09
CA ASN A 68 17.06 -29.04 49.37
C ASN A 68 16.14 -27.86 49.74
N ALA A 69 16.04 -26.87 48.86
CA ALA A 69 15.06 -25.78 48.94
C ALA A 69 13.86 -25.98 47.99
N MET A 70 13.71 -27.17 47.40
CA MET A 70 12.60 -27.53 46.52
C MET A 70 11.40 -28.02 47.34
N TYR A 71 10.81 -27.11 48.10
CA TYR A 71 9.62 -27.37 48.92
C TYR A 71 8.66 -26.18 48.86
N SER A 72 7.43 -26.40 49.30
CA SER A 72 6.42 -25.35 49.47
C SER A 72 5.68 -25.53 50.80
N THR A 73 5.34 -24.41 51.45
CA THR A 73 4.49 -24.37 52.65
C THR A 73 3.00 -24.44 52.30
N GLU A 74 2.65 -24.10 51.05
CA GLU A 74 1.27 -24.11 50.58
C GLU A 74 0.83 -25.52 50.23
N ALA A 75 -0.24 -26.02 50.86
CA ALA A 75 -0.71 -27.40 50.71
C ALA A 75 -0.90 -27.80 49.23
N TYR A 76 -1.38 -26.87 48.41
CA TYR A 76 -1.67 -27.12 47.01
C TYR A 76 -0.41 -27.22 46.13
N THR A 77 0.62 -26.42 46.40
CA THR A 77 1.86 -26.42 45.61
C THR A 77 2.96 -27.27 46.21
N ASN A 78 2.75 -27.77 47.44
CA ASN A 78 3.61 -28.76 48.06
C ASN A 78 3.70 -30.04 47.23
N GLU A 79 2.60 -30.46 46.60
CA GLU A 79 2.59 -31.58 45.64
C GLU A 79 3.57 -31.35 44.47
N ASP A 80 3.59 -30.14 43.90
CA ASP A 80 4.51 -29.79 42.79
C ASP A 80 5.97 -29.87 43.22
N ALA A 81 6.28 -29.21 44.34
CA ALA A 81 7.63 -29.15 44.89
C ALA A 81 8.11 -30.55 45.29
N LYS A 82 7.24 -31.35 45.92
CA LYS A 82 7.52 -32.75 46.27
C LYS A 82 7.76 -33.61 45.03
N ALA A 83 6.99 -33.45 43.96
CA ALA A 83 7.20 -34.19 42.71
C ALA A 83 8.56 -33.84 42.07
N LEU A 84 8.90 -32.55 42.00
CA LEU A 84 10.20 -32.08 41.53
C LEU A 84 11.35 -32.65 42.39
N TRP A 85 11.22 -32.60 43.71
CA TRP A 85 12.21 -33.17 44.62
C TRP A 85 12.34 -34.68 44.45
N THR A 86 11.23 -35.41 44.34
CA THR A 86 11.23 -36.87 44.12
C THR A 86 12.01 -37.24 42.86
N GLY A 87 11.86 -36.45 41.79
CA GLY A 87 12.66 -36.59 40.58
C GLY A 87 14.15 -36.35 40.81
N MET A 88 14.51 -35.29 41.53
CA MET A 88 15.92 -34.99 41.85
C MET A 88 16.55 -36.09 42.72
N ASP A 89 15.84 -36.53 43.75
CA ASP A 89 16.28 -37.58 44.66
C ASP A 89 16.44 -38.93 43.94
N MET A 90 15.56 -39.23 42.97
CA MET A 90 15.73 -40.38 42.08
C MET A 90 17.06 -40.37 41.33
N ALA A 91 17.50 -39.20 40.83
CA ALA A 91 18.80 -39.11 40.16
C ALA A 91 19.97 -39.38 41.13
N PHE A 92 19.93 -38.81 42.34
CA PHE A 92 20.96 -39.06 43.36
C PHE A 92 20.95 -40.50 43.89
N TYR A 93 19.77 -41.11 44.03
CA TYR A 93 19.65 -42.51 44.42
C TYR A 93 20.34 -43.44 43.42
N ASN A 94 20.17 -43.19 42.12
CA ASN A 94 20.81 -43.97 41.07
C ASN A 94 22.33 -43.77 40.99
N SER A 95 22.87 -42.67 41.49
CA SER A 95 24.32 -42.49 41.71
C SER A 95 24.80 -43.00 43.06
N HIS A 96 23.92 -43.61 43.86
CA HIS A 96 24.15 -44.03 45.24
C HIS A 96 24.58 -42.88 46.16
N TYR A 97 24.12 -41.65 45.88
CA TYR A 97 24.51 -40.43 46.57
C TYR A 97 26.03 -40.27 46.62
N LYS A 98 26.71 -40.45 45.48
CA LYS A 98 28.16 -40.29 45.36
C LYS A 98 28.54 -39.22 44.36
N ALA A 99 29.46 -38.35 44.77
CA ALA A 99 30.13 -37.38 43.92
C ALA A 99 31.48 -37.95 43.42
N ALA A 100 32.28 -37.11 42.76
CA ALA A 100 33.62 -37.46 42.30
C ALA A 100 34.49 -38.06 43.42
N GLY A 101 35.30 -39.08 43.07
CA GLY A 101 36.12 -39.81 44.04
C GLY A 101 35.33 -40.66 45.04
N GLY A 102 34.02 -40.88 44.82
CA GLY A 102 33.17 -41.67 45.71
C GLY A 102 32.74 -40.95 46.98
N ARG A 103 32.97 -39.62 47.07
CA ARG A 103 32.59 -38.78 48.21
C ARG A 103 31.08 -38.84 48.43
N PRO A 104 30.58 -39.06 49.67
CA PRO A 104 29.15 -39.09 49.93
C PRO A 104 28.48 -37.73 49.64
N ILE A 105 27.31 -37.73 49.01
CA ILE A 105 26.46 -36.55 48.88
C ILE A 105 25.48 -36.56 50.07
N LYS A 106 25.49 -35.49 50.87
CA LYS A 106 24.55 -35.30 51.98
C LYS A 106 23.58 -34.18 51.66
N ILE A 107 22.33 -34.54 51.46
CA ILE A 107 21.24 -33.60 51.27
C ILE A 107 20.76 -33.12 52.64
N LEU A 108 20.86 -31.82 52.89
CA LEU A 108 20.25 -31.16 54.03
C LEU A 108 18.81 -30.80 53.66
N HIS A 109 17.90 -30.97 54.62
CA HIS A 109 16.52 -30.54 54.49
C HIS A 109 16.26 -29.44 55.53
N PRO A 110 15.37 -28.48 55.23
CA PRO A 110 14.90 -27.52 56.22
C PRO A 110 14.29 -28.24 57.42
N ASP A 111 14.61 -27.78 58.61
CA ASP A 111 14.09 -28.29 59.87
C ASP A 111 12.83 -27.50 60.25
N PRO A 112 11.61 -28.06 60.12
CA PRO A 112 10.37 -27.34 60.41
C PRO A 112 10.25 -26.88 61.89
N ASP A 113 11.02 -27.48 62.81
CA ASP A 113 10.99 -27.11 64.23
C ASP A 113 11.91 -25.91 64.55
N GLN A 114 12.85 -25.58 63.65
CA GLN A 114 13.87 -24.55 63.87
C GLN A 114 13.90 -23.47 62.78
N ASP A 115 13.46 -23.78 61.56
CA ASP A 115 13.56 -22.92 60.40
C ASP A 115 12.19 -22.31 60.08
N ASN A 116 12.14 -20.99 59.88
CA ASN A 116 10.95 -20.35 59.34
C ASN A 116 10.77 -20.70 57.85
N LEU A 117 9.99 -21.74 57.57
CA LEU A 117 9.81 -22.26 56.20
C LEU A 117 9.24 -21.23 55.20
N TYR A 118 8.60 -20.16 55.68
CA TYR A 118 8.13 -19.06 54.82
C TYR A 118 9.26 -18.15 54.36
N ASP A 119 10.32 -17.99 55.16
CA ASP A 119 11.50 -17.20 54.82
C ASP A 119 12.61 -18.10 54.26
N ILE A 120 12.65 -18.19 52.93
CA ILE A 120 13.64 -19.00 52.23
C ILE A 120 15.09 -18.51 52.44
N ALA A 121 15.29 -17.20 52.62
CA ALA A 121 16.63 -16.67 52.84
C ALA A 121 17.14 -17.07 54.23
N GLU A 122 16.28 -17.02 55.24
CA GLU A 122 16.56 -17.50 56.59
C GLU A 122 16.93 -18.99 56.58
N VAL A 123 16.15 -19.83 55.88
CA VAL A 123 16.41 -21.27 55.76
C VAL A 123 17.79 -21.55 55.13
N ILE A 124 18.15 -20.81 54.08
CA ILE A 124 19.46 -20.94 53.41
C ILE A 124 20.58 -20.54 54.37
N LEU A 125 20.46 -19.39 55.03
CA LEU A 125 21.49 -18.87 55.94
C LEU A 125 21.65 -19.74 57.19
N HIS A 126 20.56 -20.26 57.74
CA HIS A 126 20.62 -21.16 58.88
C HIS A 126 21.27 -22.50 58.52
N SER A 127 20.96 -23.04 57.33
CA SER A 127 21.62 -24.24 56.81
C SER A 127 23.12 -24.01 56.57
N LEU A 128 23.50 -22.83 56.06
CA LEU A 128 24.89 -22.44 55.89
C LEU A 128 25.62 -22.29 57.23
N ALA A 129 24.96 -21.78 58.26
CA ALA A 129 25.52 -21.69 59.61
C ALA A 129 25.70 -23.07 60.27
N ARG A 130 24.75 -24.00 60.05
CA ARG A 130 24.85 -25.41 60.50
C ARG A 130 25.95 -26.18 59.75
N GLN A 131 26.19 -25.83 58.49
CA GLN A 131 27.16 -26.48 57.63
C GLN A 131 27.92 -25.47 56.76
N GLU A 132 29.07 -25.02 57.25
CA GLU A 132 29.94 -24.05 56.56
C GLU A 132 30.37 -24.52 55.15
N LYS A 133 30.52 -25.84 54.95
CA LYS A 133 30.91 -26.45 53.67
C LYS A 133 29.73 -26.71 52.72
N LEU A 134 28.56 -26.11 52.98
CA LEU A 134 27.41 -26.17 52.08
C LEU A 134 27.82 -25.66 50.69
N LEU A 135 27.68 -26.52 49.67
CA LEU A 135 28.19 -26.24 48.33
C LEU A 135 27.15 -25.48 47.48
N ALA A 136 25.90 -25.93 47.51
CA ALA A 136 24.82 -25.43 46.67
C ALA A 136 23.45 -25.64 47.30
N VAL A 137 22.44 -24.99 46.71
CA VAL A 137 21.03 -25.10 47.10
C VAL A 137 20.24 -25.54 45.86
N LEU A 138 19.43 -26.58 46.00
CA LEU A 138 18.50 -27.04 44.95
C LEU A 138 17.17 -26.31 45.10
N GLY A 139 16.76 -25.58 44.07
CA GLY A 139 15.62 -24.66 44.13
C GLY A 139 16.05 -23.20 44.30
N PRO A 140 15.17 -22.33 44.85
CA PRO A 140 13.87 -22.64 45.43
C PRO A 140 12.74 -22.87 44.40
N TYR A 141 11.63 -23.42 44.89
CA TYR A 141 10.36 -23.49 44.16
C TYR A 141 9.62 -22.14 44.21
N LEU A 142 9.09 -21.66 43.08
CA LEU A 142 8.40 -20.37 42.87
C LEU A 142 9.28 -19.12 42.78
N ASP A 143 8.82 -18.22 41.92
CA ASP A 143 9.42 -16.94 41.57
C ASP A 143 9.64 -16.05 42.79
N GLY A 144 8.61 -15.88 43.63
CA GLY A 144 8.71 -15.06 44.85
C GLY A 144 9.78 -15.55 45.84
N ARG A 145 9.99 -16.87 45.94
CA ARG A 145 11.04 -17.44 46.81
C ARG A 145 12.42 -17.23 46.20
N LEU A 146 12.57 -17.39 44.89
CA LEU A 146 13.83 -17.06 44.23
C LEU A 146 14.17 -15.57 44.40
N THR A 147 13.20 -14.69 44.19
CA THR A 147 13.37 -13.24 44.40
C THR A 147 13.75 -12.92 45.84
N ALA A 148 13.10 -13.54 46.84
CA ALA A 148 13.43 -13.33 48.25
C ALA A 148 14.87 -13.78 48.56
N ALA A 149 15.29 -14.96 48.07
CA ALA A 149 16.65 -15.45 48.25
C ALA A 149 17.70 -14.52 47.62
N LEU A 150 17.44 -14.02 46.40
CA LEU A 150 18.36 -13.13 45.68
C LEU A 150 18.36 -11.68 46.19
N SER A 151 17.29 -11.25 46.85
CA SER A 151 17.20 -9.92 47.46
C SER A 151 17.97 -9.86 48.79
N ASN A 152 18.32 -11.00 49.37
CA ASN A 152 19.12 -11.08 50.58
C ASN A 152 20.62 -11.05 50.23
N ALA A 153 21.30 -9.97 50.65
CA ALA A 153 22.71 -9.76 50.37
C ALA A 153 23.62 -10.85 50.95
N ASP A 154 23.30 -11.41 52.12
CA ASP A 154 24.12 -12.44 52.77
C ASP A 154 24.03 -13.76 51.99
N VAL A 155 22.86 -14.09 51.44
CA VAL A 155 22.69 -15.26 50.56
C VAL A 155 23.54 -15.09 49.30
N VAL A 156 23.47 -13.94 48.63
CA VAL A 156 24.24 -13.67 47.40
C VAL A 156 25.75 -13.65 47.67
N GLN A 157 26.18 -13.00 48.76
CA GLN A 157 27.59 -12.87 49.14
C GLN A 157 28.18 -14.18 49.68
N SER A 158 27.35 -15.13 50.08
CA SER A 158 27.81 -16.47 50.49
C SER A 158 28.55 -17.21 49.37
N GLY A 159 28.27 -16.88 48.11
CA GLY A 159 28.79 -17.60 46.95
C GLY A 159 28.13 -18.96 46.71
N LEU A 160 27.05 -19.29 47.42
CA LEU A 160 26.22 -20.46 47.14
C LEU A 160 25.59 -20.35 45.74
N MET A 161 25.48 -21.50 45.06
CA MET A 161 24.74 -21.61 43.81
C MET A 161 23.30 -22.08 44.08
N LEU A 162 22.32 -21.31 43.61
CA LEU A 162 20.91 -21.71 43.54
C LEU A 162 20.69 -22.46 42.22
N ILE A 163 20.50 -23.77 42.27
CA ILE A 163 20.48 -24.64 41.08
C ILE A 163 19.09 -25.22 40.88
N ALA A 164 18.64 -25.26 39.63
CA ALA A 164 17.33 -25.75 39.24
C ALA A 164 16.14 -25.10 39.97
N PRO A 165 16.13 -23.77 40.21
CA PRO A 165 14.91 -23.13 40.68
C PRO A 165 13.78 -23.31 39.66
N PHE A 166 12.57 -23.52 40.17
CA PHE A 166 11.39 -23.78 39.34
C PHE A 166 10.53 -22.52 39.30
N THR A 167 10.71 -21.71 38.25
CA THR A 167 10.07 -20.40 38.07
C THR A 167 9.30 -20.31 36.75
N GLY A 168 8.28 -19.45 36.71
CA GLY A 168 7.36 -19.31 35.58
C GLY A 168 7.23 -17.89 34.98
N SER A 169 7.96 -16.92 35.53
CA SER A 169 8.04 -15.53 35.05
C SER A 169 9.44 -15.20 34.52
N SER A 170 9.50 -14.47 33.41
CA SER A 170 10.75 -13.96 32.84
C SER A 170 11.41 -12.89 33.71
N GLY A 171 10.64 -12.17 34.53
CA GLY A 171 11.17 -11.12 35.40
C GLY A 171 12.14 -11.60 36.49
N VAL A 172 12.17 -12.91 36.76
CA VAL A 172 13.13 -13.54 37.70
C VAL A 172 14.19 -14.40 36.98
N ARG A 173 14.18 -14.41 35.64
CA ARG A 173 15.05 -15.23 34.77
C ARG A 173 16.18 -14.40 34.15
N THR A 174 16.69 -13.43 34.90
CA THR A 174 17.80 -12.58 34.49
C THR A 174 19.15 -13.28 34.72
N TRP A 175 20.20 -12.77 34.06
CA TRP A 175 21.55 -13.25 34.30
C TRP A 175 21.94 -13.01 35.77
N SER A 176 22.35 -14.08 36.44
CA SER A 176 22.96 -14.05 37.76
C SER A 176 24.00 -15.16 37.82
N ASP A 177 25.20 -14.82 38.29
CA ASP A 177 26.28 -15.77 38.51
C ASP A 177 26.03 -16.68 39.73
N SER A 178 24.91 -16.50 40.42
CA SER A 178 24.51 -17.24 41.62
C SER A 178 23.30 -18.14 41.37
N VAL A 179 22.76 -18.14 40.15
CA VAL A 179 21.58 -18.94 39.77
C VAL A 179 21.87 -19.76 38.52
N TYR A 180 21.44 -21.01 38.51
CA TYR A 180 21.64 -21.95 37.41
C TYR A 180 20.34 -22.66 37.05
N PHE A 181 19.68 -22.25 35.97
CA PHE A 181 18.40 -22.84 35.55
C PHE A 181 18.62 -24.10 34.73
N THR A 182 17.82 -25.13 34.95
CA THR A 182 17.87 -26.42 34.23
C THR A 182 16.74 -26.58 33.21
N ARG A 183 16.09 -25.46 32.88
CA ARG A 183 14.95 -25.39 31.96
C ARG A 183 15.08 -24.16 31.10
N ALA A 184 14.44 -24.18 29.93
CA ALA A 184 14.29 -23.00 29.11
C ALA A 184 13.52 -21.90 29.85
N GLU A 185 13.70 -20.65 29.42
CA GLU A 185 13.03 -19.49 30.02
C GLU A 185 11.50 -19.46 29.75
N PRO A 186 10.68 -18.86 30.62
CA PRO A 186 9.23 -18.74 30.41
C PRO A 186 8.84 -17.98 29.12
N MET A 187 9.66 -17.03 28.67
CA MET A 187 9.40 -16.32 27.42
C MET A 187 9.36 -17.26 26.21
N VAL A 188 10.19 -18.30 26.15
CA VAL A 188 10.15 -19.27 25.05
C VAL A 188 8.86 -20.10 25.06
N GLU A 189 8.31 -20.34 26.25
CA GLU A 189 7.01 -20.99 26.44
C GLU A 189 5.87 -20.09 25.95
N LEU A 190 5.91 -18.80 26.26
CA LEU A 190 4.93 -17.84 25.75
C LEU A 190 5.01 -17.71 24.22
N LYS A 191 6.22 -17.74 23.65
CA LYS A 191 6.40 -17.62 22.20
C LYS A 191 5.80 -18.78 21.42
N VAL A 192 5.92 -20.02 21.92
CA VAL A 192 5.27 -21.17 21.27
C VAL A 192 3.74 -21.06 21.35
N VAL A 193 3.21 -20.57 22.47
CA VAL A 193 1.77 -20.27 22.64
C VAL A 193 1.30 -19.24 21.63
N LEU A 194 1.94 -18.08 21.57
CA LEU A 194 1.58 -17.01 20.65
C LEU A 194 1.74 -17.43 19.19
N MET A 195 2.80 -18.18 18.84
CA MET A 195 2.97 -18.74 17.51
C MET A 195 1.78 -19.63 17.12
N HIS A 196 1.29 -20.47 18.04
CA HIS A 196 0.15 -21.34 17.80
C HIS A 196 -1.16 -20.54 17.69
N ILE A 197 -1.39 -19.58 18.57
CA ILE A 197 -2.57 -18.69 18.54
C ILE A 197 -2.66 -17.95 17.21
N VAL A 198 -1.56 -17.33 16.77
CA VAL A 198 -1.53 -16.48 15.58
C VAL A 198 -1.57 -17.30 14.29
N ASN A 199 -0.77 -18.36 14.19
CA ASN A 199 -0.56 -19.05 12.93
C ASN A 199 -1.48 -20.27 12.74
N ARG A 200 -1.85 -20.95 13.83
CA ARG A 200 -2.66 -22.18 13.77
C ARG A 200 -4.13 -21.93 14.11
N LEU A 201 -4.40 -21.30 15.25
CA LEU A 201 -5.78 -20.99 15.66
C LEU A 201 -6.35 -19.79 14.91
N ARG A 202 -5.48 -18.87 14.46
CA ARG A 202 -5.86 -17.58 13.83
C ARG A 202 -6.84 -16.79 14.68
N ALA A 203 -6.77 -16.97 15.99
CA ALA A 203 -7.74 -16.41 16.92
C ALA A 203 -7.67 -14.89 16.89
N ARG A 204 -8.84 -14.26 16.79
CA ARG A 204 -8.98 -12.82 16.82
C ARG A 204 -9.19 -12.32 18.24
N ARG A 205 -9.97 -13.06 19.03
CA ARG A 205 -10.34 -12.70 20.41
C ARG A 205 -9.54 -13.52 21.39
N VAL A 206 -8.50 -12.90 21.94
CA VAL A 206 -7.61 -13.50 22.94
C VAL A 206 -7.85 -12.80 24.27
N ALA A 207 -7.96 -13.58 25.34
CA ALA A 207 -7.95 -13.08 26.71
C ALA A 207 -6.67 -13.51 27.43
N PHE A 208 -6.25 -12.72 28.41
CA PHE A 208 -5.08 -12.98 29.23
C PHE A 208 -5.44 -12.80 30.72
N MET A 209 -5.17 -13.83 31.52
CA MET A 209 -5.41 -13.85 32.95
C MET A 209 -4.09 -13.63 33.71
N ARG A 210 -4.08 -12.66 34.63
CA ARG A 210 -2.95 -12.36 35.52
C ARG A 210 -3.42 -11.94 36.92
N LEU A 211 -2.60 -12.23 37.93
CA LEU A 211 -2.73 -11.66 39.27
C LEU A 211 -1.72 -10.53 39.48
N THR A 212 -2.15 -9.36 39.94
CA THR A 212 -1.26 -8.23 40.28
C THR A 212 -0.73 -8.33 41.72
N GLY A 213 0.35 -7.63 42.04
CA GLY A 213 0.99 -7.70 43.36
C GLY A 213 1.93 -8.89 43.56
N MET A 214 2.14 -9.71 42.53
CA MET A 214 3.13 -10.80 42.51
C MET A 214 4.11 -10.64 41.34
N HIS A 215 5.31 -11.17 41.48
CA HIS A 215 6.33 -11.22 40.43
C HIS A 215 6.05 -12.33 39.40
N PHE A 216 4.86 -12.33 38.77
CA PHE A 216 4.45 -13.36 37.82
C PHE A 216 3.59 -12.83 36.67
N GLY A 217 3.94 -13.16 35.42
CA GLY A 217 3.12 -12.84 34.25
C GLY A 217 3.17 -11.38 33.79
N GLY A 218 3.95 -10.54 34.47
CA GLY A 218 4.05 -9.10 34.19
C GLY A 218 4.70 -8.80 32.85
N GLU A 219 5.89 -9.37 32.62
CA GLU A 219 6.64 -9.20 31.38
C GLU A 219 5.96 -9.94 30.22
N GLU A 220 5.35 -11.09 30.50
CA GLU A 220 4.61 -11.89 29.53
C GLU A 220 3.40 -11.14 29.01
N LEU A 221 2.64 -10.48 29.87
CA LEU A 221 1.52 -9.65 29.44
C LEU A 221 1.98 -8.54 28.49
N THR A 222 3.04 -7.81 28.86
CA THR A 222 3.60 -6.75 28.01
C THR A 222 3.99 -7.32 26.64
N TYR A 223 4.70 -8.45 26.63
CA TYR A 223 5.09 -9.11 25.38
C TYR A 223 3.89 -9.56 24.54
N VAL A 224 2.83 -10.10 25.15
CA VAL A 224 1.58 -10.47 24.44
C VAL A 224 0.96 -9.25 23.78
N GLN A 225 0.81 -8.14 24.51
CA GLN A 225 0.20 -6.92 23.98
C GLN A 225 1.02 -6.34 22.81
N ASP A 226 2.34 -6.25 22.98
CA ASP A 226 3.25 -5.71 21.95
C ASP A 226 3.28 -6.63 20.71
N THR A 227 3.30 -7.94 20.91
CA THR A 227 3.32 -8.92 19.82
C THR A 227 1.99 -8.91 19.05
N LEU A 228 0.85 -8.93 19.73
CA LEU A 228 -0.45 -8.86 19.05
C LEU A 228 -0.59 -7.56 18.26
N THR A 229 -0.20 -6.43 18.85
CA THR A 229 -0.23 -5.12 18.20
C THR A 229 0.68 -5.08 16.97
N SER A 230 1.93 -5.53 17.09
CA SER A 230 2.89 -5.56 15.96
C SER A 230 2.46 -6.50 14.84
N LEU A 231 1.71 -7.56 15.14
CA LEU A 231 1.16 -8.48 14.16
C LEU A 231 -0.24 -8.07 13.66
N LEU A 232 -0.69 -6.84 13.97
CA LEU A 232 -1.99 -6.28 13.61
C LEU A 232 -3.16 -7.16 14.06
N ARG A 233 -3.13 -7.60 15.32
CA ARG A 233 -4.23 -8.30 16.00
C ARG A 233 -4.86 -7.41 17.05
N ASP A 234 -6.10 -7.74 17.40
CA ASP A 234 -6.79 -7.09 18.51
C ASP A 234 -6.00 -7.37 19.81
N PRO A 235 -5.80 -6.35 20.67
CA PRO A 235 -5.09 -6.53 21.93
C PRO A 235 -5.81 -7.52 22.83
N ALA A 236 -5.06 -8.24 23.67
CA ALA A 236 -5.65 -9.24 24.54
C ALA A 236 -6.55 -8.58 25.60
N VAL A 237 -7.75 -9.12 25.78
CA VAL A 237 -8.68 -8.71 26.84
C VAL A 237 -8.16 -9.21 28.19
N LEU A 238 -8.18 -8.38 29.21
CA LEU A 238 -7.50 -8.68 30.46
C LEU A 238 -8.49 -9.08 31.57
N TYR A 239 -8.26 -10.24 32.16
CA TYR A 239 -8.70 -10.51 33.53
C TYR A 239 -7.52 -10.24 34.46
N THR A 240 -7.61 -9.16 35.23
CA THR A 240 -6.55 -8.76 36.16
C THR A 240 -7.15 -8.42 37.51
N VAL A 241 -6.73 -9.16 38.54
CA VAL A 241 -7.15 -8.92 39.93
C VAL A 241 -5.93 -8.91 40.86
N PRO A 242 -5.92 -8.12 41.94
CA PRO A 242 -4.88 -8.21 42.96
C PRO A 242 -4.82 -9.60 43.57
N TYR A 243 -3.59 -10.09 43.76
CA TYR A 243 -3.36 -11.28 44.57
C TYR A 243 -3.90 -11.05 45.99
N SER A 244 -4.64 -12.03 46.50
CA SER A 244 -5.17 -12.01 47.85
C SER A 244 -5.23 -13.42 48.43
N GLU A 245 -4.78 -13.57 49.67
CA GLU A 245 -4.90 -14.82 50.43
C GLU A 245 -6.30 -14.99 51.05
N SER A 246 -7.03 -13.89 51.27
CA SER A 246 -8.35 -13.90 51.88
C SER A 246 -9.50 -13.81 50.87
N SER A 247 -9.32 -13.02 49.80
CA SER A 247 -10.32 -12.82 48.75
C SER A 247 -10.00 -13.70 47.53
N VAL A 248 -10.34 -14.99 47.65
CA VAL A 248 -9.99 -16.00 46.64
C VAL A 248 -11.06 -16.24 45.57
N GLU A 249 -12.29 -15.74 45.78
CA GLU A 249 -13.39 -15.87 44.83
C GLU A 249 -13.13 -15.08 43.53
N VAL A 250 -13.82 -15.47 42.46
CA VAL A 250 -13.69 -14.78 41.16
C VAL A 250 -14.30 -13.38 41.27
N ASP A 251 -13.56 -12.37 40.82
CA ASP A 251 -14.10 -11.02 40.68
C ASP A 251 -15.13 -11.03 39.54
N GLU A 252 -16.40 -10.90 39.89
CA GLU A 252 -17.52 -10.99 38.96
C GLU A 252 -17.46 -9.90 37.88
N GLU A 253 -17.10 -8.68 38.24
CA GLU A 253 -17.03 -7.54 37.30
C GLU A 253 -15.90 -7.74 36.28
N ALA A 254 -14.71 -8.11 36.74
CA ALA A 254 -13.57 -8.38 35.87
C ALA A 254 -13.80 -9.62 35.00
N PHE A 255 -14.47 -10.64 35.55
CA PHE A 255 -14.80 -11.85 34.80
C PHE A 255 -15.83 -11.58 33.71
N ASP A 256 -16.91 -10.86 34.02
CA ASP A 256 -17.95 -10.50 33.04
C ASP A 256 -17.37 -9.62 31.93
N ALA A 257 -16.53 -8.62 32.27
CA ALA A 257 -15.86 -7.78 31.29
C ALA A 257 -15.00 -8.59 30.30
N MET A 258 -14.36 -9.68 30.75
CA MET A 258 -13.63 -10.60 29.88
C MET A 258 -14.59 -11.53 29.10
N ALA A 259 -15.51 -12.19 29.80
CA ALA A 259 -16.38 -13.22 29.25
C ALA A 259 -17.34 -12.68 28.17
N ASP A 260 -17.82 -11.45 28.32
CA ASP A 260 -18.72 -10.81 27.36
C ASP A 260 -18.06 -10.54 26.01
N THR A 261 -16.72 -10.51 25.95
CA THR A 261 -15.98 -10.46 24.68
C THR A 261 -16.04 -11.78 23.90
N ASN A 262 -16.53 -12.86 24.55
CA ASN A 262 -16.60 -14.22 24.02
C ASN A 262 -15.22 -14.67 23.46
N PRO A 263 -14.19 -14.76 24.33
CA PRO A 263 -12.82 -15.05 23.91
C PRO A 263 -12.73 -16.43 23.24
N GLN A 264 -11.95 -16.53 22.17
CA GLN A 264 -11.65 -17.79 21.50
C GLN A 264 -10.49 -18.52 22.19
N VAL A 265 -9.57 -17.75 22.77
CA VAL A 265 -8.41 -18.26 23.51
C VAL A 265 -8.29 -17.49 24.82
N ILE A 266 -8.06 -18.20 25.91
CA ILE A 266 -7.78 -17.65 27.24
C ILE A 266 -6.39 -18.14 27.65
N ILE A 267 -5.42 -17.22 27.70
CA ILE A 267 -4.08 -17.48 28.19
C ILE A 267 -4.10 -17.33 29.71
N VAL A 268 -3.75 -18.40 30.43
CA VAL A 268 -3.66 -18.39 31.89
C VAL A 268 -2.19 -18.39 32.29
N TRP A 269 -1.69 -17.22 32.71
CA TRP A 269 -0.29 -17.02 33.06
C TRP A 269 -0.14 -16.43 34.47
N ALA A 270 -0.44 -17.25 35.46
CA ALA A 270 -0.42 -16.87 36.87
C ALA A 270 0.28 -17.95 37.72
N ALA A 271 0.67 -17.61 38.94
CA ALA A 271 1.21 -18.56 39.90
C ALA A 271 0.12 -19.56 40.36
N PRO A 272 0.48 -20.80 40.76
CA PRO A 272 -0.47 -21.84 41.16
C PRO A 272 -1.12 -21.57 42.54
N VAL A 273 -2.00 -20.56 42.62
CA VAL A 273 -2.71 -20.16 43.84
C VAL A 273 -4.22 -20.38 43.75
N GLN A 274 -4.90 -20.33 44.89
CA GLN A 274 -6.33 -20.62 45.01
C GLN A 274 -7.22 -19.76 44.10
N GLN A 275 -6.89 -18.48 43.90
CA GLN A 275 -7.61 -17.59 42.97
C GLN A 275 -7.63 -18.13 41.52
N VAL A 276 -6.52 -18.73 41.06
CA VAL A 276 -6.43 -19.31 39.70
C VAL A 276 -7.33 -20.53 39.57
N ILE A 277 -7.48 -21.32 40.63
CA ILE A 277 -8.36 -22.48 40.66
C ILE A 277 -9.81 -22.06 40.45
N TYR A 278 -10.30 -21.10 41.25
CA TYR A 278 -11.67 -20.59 41.13
C TYR A 278 -11.92 -19.95 39.76
N PHE A 279 -10.94 -19.20 39.23
CA PHE A 279 -11.02 -18.66 37.87
C PHE A 279 -11.15 -19.76 36.82
N LEU A 280 -10.30 -20.80 36.85
CA LEU A 280 -10.35 -21.92 35.92
C LEU A 280 -11.67 -22.69 36.03
N GLU A 281 -12.17 -22.91 37.25
CA GLU A 281 -13.46 -23.56 37.47
C GLU A 281 -14.60 -22.80 36.77
N LYS A 282 -14.58 -21.46 36.88
CA LYS A 282 -15.56 -20.61 36.22
C LYS A 282 -15.39 -20.56 34.69
N VAL A 283 -14.17 -20.40 34.18
CA VAL A 283 -13.88 -20.41 32.73
C VAL A 283 -14.37 -21.71 32.06
N LEU A 284 -14.18 -22.85 32.73
CA LEU A 284 -14.55 -24.15 32.16
C LEU A 284 -16.06 -24.43 32.24
N THR A 285 -16.81 -23.74 33.10
CA THR A 285 -18.25 -23.97 33.32
C THR A 285 -19.16 -22.87 32.78
N ASP A 286 -18.68 -21.63 32.62
CA ASP A 286 -19.48 -20.53 32.09
C ASP A 286 -19.74 -20.71 30.58
N PRO A 287 -21.00 -20.60 30.11
CA PRO A 287 -21.33 -20.79 28.69
C PRO A 287 -20.60 -19.85 27.71
N ARG A 288 -20.19 -18.64 28.14
CA ARG A 288 -19.50 -17.64 27.30
C ARG A 288 -18.02 -17.97 27.09
N THR A 289 -17.43 -18.79 27.96
CA THR A 289 -15.98 -19.08 27.97
C THR A 289 -15.65 -20.57 27.87
N SER A 290 -16.59 -21.47 28.20
CA SER A 290 -16.42 -22.93 28.15
C SER A 290 -16.14 -23.49 26.75
N SER A 291 -16.33 -22.70 25.69
CA SER A 291 -15.93 -23.05 24.33
C SER A 291 -14.52 -22.60 23.92
N ALA A 292 -13.87 -21.75 24.73
CA ALA A 292 -12.55 -21.20 24.43
C ALA A 292 -11.44 -22.24 24.59
N TYR A 293 -10.32 -22.04 23.88
CA TYR A 293 -9.09 -22.74 24.18
C TYR A 293 -8.46 -22.16 25.46
N VAL A 294 -8.13 -23.00 26.43
CA VAL A 294 -7.39 -22.58 27.63
C VAL A 294 -5.94 -22.98 27.43
N ILE A 295 -5.05 -21.99 27.39
CA ILE A 295 -3.61 -22.24 27.17
C ILE A 295 -2.82 -21.73 28.36
N SER A 296 -2.06 -22.62 29.01
CA SER A 296 -1.30 -22.29 30.23
C SER A 296 0.21 -22.48 30.09
N CYS A 297 0.97 -21.91 31.03
CA CYS A 297 2.39 -22.21 31.17
C CYS A 297 2.62 -23.58 31.81
N SER A 298 3.82 -24.15 31.63
CA SER A 298 4.19 -25.44 32.22
C SER A 298 4.09 -25.48 33.74
N MET A 299 4.28 -24.35 34.43
CA MET A 299 4.23 -24.27 35.90
C MET A 299 2.84 -24.57 36.46
N ILE A 300 1.77 -24.17 35.77
CA ILE A 300 0.39 -24.39 36.26
C ILE A 300 -0.33 -25.54 35.55
N GLN A 301 0.36 -26.28 34.68
CA GLN A 301 -0.24 -27.36 33.92
C GLN A 301 -0.93 -28.42 34.79
N ARG A 302 -0.33 -28.77 35.95
CA ARG A 302 -0.97 -29.68 36.91
C ARG A 302 -2.27 -29.07 37.45
N VAL A 303 -2.28 -27.78 37.73
CA VAL A 303 -3.46 -27.06 38.24
C VAL A 303 -4.62 -27.11 37.28
N VAL A 304 -4.33 -26.82 36.02
CA VAL A 304 -5.33 -26.90 34.96
C VAL A 304 -5.86 -28.32 34.82
N PHE A 305 -4.98 -29.32 34.88
CA PHE A 305 -5.37 -30.73 34.82
C PHE A 305 -6.26 -31.15 36.00
N ASP A 306 -5.91 -30.78 37.23
CA ASP A 306 -6.65 -31.16 38.43
C ASP A 306 -8.05 -30.53 38.47
N VAL A 307 -8.15 -29.25 38.09
CA VAL A 307 -9.44 -28.57 37.96
C VAL A 307 -10.30 -29.24 36.90
N TYR A 308 -9.73 -29.49 35.72
CA TYR A 308 -10.44 -30.20 34.66
C TYR A 308 -10.92 -31.59 35.10
N LYS A 309 -10.04 -32.41 35.71
CA LYS A 309 -10.37 -33.75 36.18
C LYS A 309 -11.45 -33.71 37.26
N ARG A 310 -11.38 -32.77 38.21
CA ARG A 310 -12.40 -32.60 39.26
C ARG A 310 -13.76 -32.25 38.68
N LEU A 311 -13.83 -31.27 37.78
CA LEU A 311 -15.08 -30.87 37.14
C LEU A 311 -15.67 -31.99 36.28
N LEU A 312 -14.82 -32.76 35.60
CA LEU A 312 -15.23 -33.90 34.80
C LEU A 312 -15.82 -35.01 35.70
N SER A 313 -15.13 -35.36 36.80
CA SER A 313 -15.61 -36.36 37.76
C SER A 313 -16.90 -35.93 38.48
N ALA A 314 -17.07 -34.63 38.72
CA ALA A 314 -18.30 -34.07 39.29
C ALA A 314 -19.48 -34.02 38.29
N GLY A 315 -19.22 -34.29 37.00
CA GLY A 315 -20.21 -34.16 35.93
C GLY A 315 -20.56 -32.71 35.57
N SER A 316 -19.77 -31.73 36.03
CA SER A 316 -20.00 -30.30 35.79
C SER A 316 -19.68 -29.88 34.36
N ILE A 317 -18.77 -30.60 33.69
CA ILE A 317 -18.38 -30.37 32.30
C ILE A 317 -18.40 -31.68 31.51
N LYS A 318 -18.54 -31.58 30.18
CA LYS A 318 -18.28 -32.70 29.27
C LYS A 318 -16.79 -32.74 28.92
N PRO A 319 -16.23 -33.91 28.51
CA PRO A 319 -14.87 -33.97 27.98
C PRO A 319 -14.64 -32.91 26.90
N GLN A 320 -13.57 -32.13 27.03
CA GLN A 320 -13.20 -31.04 26.13
C GLN A 320 -11.87 -31.34 25.41
N ASP A 321 -11.78 -32.52 24.80
CA ASP A 321 -10.54 -32.97 24.16
C ASP A 321 -10.06 -31.95 23.12
N GLY A 322 -8.77 -31.63 23.18
CA GLY A 322 -8.15 -30.69 22.25
C GLY A 322 -8.20 -29.21 22.66
N ARG A 323 -8.94 -28.83 23.71
CA ARG A 323 -9.17 -27.42 24.06
C ARG A 323 -8.28 -26.87 25.17
N ILE A 324 -7.76 -27.76 26.02
CA ILE A 324 -6.84 -27.39 27.10
C ILE A 324 -5.42 -27.68 26.60
N LEU A 325 -4.60 -26.64 26.51
CA LEU A 325 -3.21 -26.72 26.07
C LEU A 325 -2.29 -26.19 27.17
N ALA A 326 -1.05 -26.68 27.16
CA ALA A 326 0.01 -26.17 28.00
C ALA A 326 1.34 -26.16 27.26
N SER A 327 2.13 -25.11 27.47
CA SER A 327 3.52 -25.10 27.02
C SER A 327 4.35 -26.12 27.81
N ALA A 328 5.42 -26.59 27.19
CA ALA A 328 6.33 -27.53 27.80
C ALA A 328 7.76 -27.34 27.30
N THR A 329 8.72 -27.35 28.22
CA THR A 329 10.15 -27.36 27.87
C THR A 329 10.69 -28.78 27.70
N THR A 330 9.84 -29.81 27.86
CA THR A 330 10.16 -31.23 27.75
C THR A 330 9.04 -31.96 27.02
N SER A 331 9.36 -33.10 26.40
CA SER A 331 8.35 -33.98 25.81
C SER A 331 7.42 -34.56 26.88
N PRO A 332 6.15 -34.86 26.54
CA PRO A 332 5.23 -35.59 27.40
C PRO A 332 5.78 -36.96 27.79
N VAL A 333 5.39 -37.41 28.98
CA VAL A 333 5.77 -38.73 29.51
C VAL A 333 5.14 -39.90 28.74
N SER A 334 4.09 -39.62 27.95
CA SER A 334 3.46 -40.53 27.00
C SER A 334 4.22 -40.66 25.68
N GLY A 335 5.20 -39.79 25.41
CA GLY A 335 5.96 -39.81 24.15
C GLY A 335 6.84 -41.05 24.02
N GLU A 336 6.73 -41.75 22.88
CA GLU A 336 7.58 -42.90 22.53
C GLU A 336 8.85 -42.48 21.77
N GLY A 337 9.87 -43.33 21.81
CA GLY A 337 11.09 -43.19 20.99
C GLY A 337 12.14 -42.20 21.51
N LEU A 338 12.02 -41.73 22.75
CA LEU A 338 12.97 -40.81 23.39
C LEU A 338 13.89 -41.57 24.35
N LYS A 339 15.20 -41.54 24.10
CA LYS A 339 16.18 -42.35 24.84
C LYS A 339 16.27 -41.92 26.30
N TYR A 340 16.23 -40.62 26.59
CA TYR A 340 16.22 -40.14 27.97
C TYR A 340 14.97 -40.55 28.76
N MET A 341 13.83 -40.74 28.08
CA MET A 341 12.62 -41.26 28.72
C MET A 341 12.78 -42.74 29.09
N GLU A 342 13.44 -43.55 28.26
CA GLU A 342 13.75 -44.95 28.59
C GLU A 342 14.65 -45.04 29.83
N VAL A 343 15.69 -44.21 29.89
CA VAL A 343 16.60 -44.13 31.06
C VAL A 343 15.85 -43.68 32.30
N LEU A 344 15.02 -42.63 32.19
CA LEU A 344 14.17 -42.17 33.29
C LEU A 344 13.26 -43.28 33.80
N LYS A 345 12.54 -43.98 32.92
CA LYS A 345 11.59 -45.04 33.31
C LYS A 345 12.31 -46.18 34.04
N ALA A 346 13.47 -46.61 33.55
CA ALA A 346 14.27 -47.65 34.21
C ALA A 346 14.73 -47.21 35.61
N GLN A 347 15.24 -45.98 35.72
CA GLN A 347 15.68 -45.38 36.98
C GLN A 347 14.54 -45.18 37.97
N MET A 348 13.35 -44.82 37.48
CA MET A 348 12.15 -44.66 38.28
C MET A 348 11.65 -46.00 38.81
N SER A 349 11.68 -47.07 38.00
CA SER A 349 11.30 -48.41 38.46
C SER A 349 12.16 -48.84 39.65
N ASN A 350 13.49 -48.68 39.52
CA ASN A 350 14.43 -48.98 40.60
C ASN A 350 14.15 -48.16 41.87
N TYR A 351 13.87 -46.86 41.70
CA TYR A 351 13.59 -45.97 42.83
C TYR A 351 12.27 -46.32 43.53
N ILE A 352 11.20 -46.58 42.79
CA ILE A 352 9.90 -47.00 43.33
C ILE A 352 10.08 -48.28 44.14
N GLU A 353 10.79 -49.27 43.58
CA GLU A 353 10.97 -50.57 44.21
C GLU A 353 11.85 -50.49 45.48
N ASN A 354 12.99 -49.81 45.41
CA ASN A 354 14.10 -50.01 46.35
C ASN A 354 14.45 -48.81 47.24
N SER A 355 13.94 -47.60 46.98
CA SER A 355 14.31 -46.41 47.79
C SER A 355 13.65 -46.39 49.18
N GLY A 356 12.39 -46.84 49.26
CA GLY A 356 11.53 -46.63 50.43
C GLY A 356 11.00 -45.19 50.58
N SER A 357 11.36 -44.28 49.69
CA SER A 357 11.04 -42.84 49.74
C SER A 357 9.92 -42.42 48.79
N PHE A 358 9.43 -43.33 47.94
CA PHE A 358 8.35 -43.05 47.00
C PHE A 358 7.00 -42.98 47.73
N ASP A 359 6.37 -41.81 47.72
CA ASP A 359 5.16 -41.52 48.51
C ASP A 359 3.90 -41.33 47.64
N TYR A 360 3.83 -42.04 46.52
CA TYR A 360 2.65 -42.09 45.65
C TYR A 360 2.20 -43.53 45.49
N TYR A 361 0.98 -43.83 45.89
CA TYR A 361 0.45 -45.19 45.88
C TYR A 361 -0.91 -45.23 45.20
N PRO A 362 -1.29 -46.37 44.60
CA PRO A 362 -2.64 -46.56 44.09
C PRO A 362 -3.67 -46.30 45.18
N ASP A 363 -4.71 -45.54 44.86
CA ASP A 363 -5.92 -45.56 45.68
C ASP A 363 -6.48 -46.99 45.60
N ASP A 364 -6.36 -47.77 46.67
CA ASP A 364 -7.09 -49.04 46.76
C ASP A 364 -8.58 -48.67 46.79
N ASP A 365 -9.36 -49.06 45.77
CA ASP A 365 -10.82 -48.87 45.68
C ASP A 365 -11.57 -49.31 46.96
N SER A 366 -10.96 -50.16 47.79
CA SER A 366 -11.49 -50.57 49.09
C SER A 366 -11.47 -49.48 50.17
N THR A 367 -10.84 -48.32 49.93
CA THR A 367 -10.62 -47.28 50.96
C THR A 367 -11.49 -46.03 50.81
N GLU A 368 -12.27 -45.86 49.74
CA GLU A 368 -13.25 -44.75 49.68
C GLU A 368 -14.29 -44.81 50.82
N THR A 369 -14.54 -45.99 51.38
CA THR A 369 -15.41 -46.17 52.55
C THR A 369 -14.71 -45.99 53.90
N LEU A 370 -13.39 -45.83 53.93
CA LEU A 370 -12.59 -45.69 55.15
C LEU A 370 -12.00 -44.27 55.22
N GLY A 371 -12.73 -43.38 55.88
CA GLY A 371 -12.35 -41.97 56.03
C GLY A 371 -10.90 -41.75 56.50
N ARG A 372 -10.34 -40.58 56.18
CA ARG A 372 -8.93 -40.14 56.32
C ARG A 372 -8.08 -40.75 57.44
N LYS A 373 -8.65 -41.08 58.60
CA LYS A 373 -7.93 -41.72 59.72
C LYS A 373 -7.43 -43.13 59.42
N ALA A 374 -8.05 -43.88 58.51
CA ALA A 374 -7.62 -45.24 58.19
C ALA A 374 -6.52 -45.31 57.11
N ARG A 375 -6.20 -44.20 56.44
CA ARG A 375 -5.09 -44.13 55.47
C ARG A 375 -3.72 -44.38 56.10
N SER A 376 -3.54 -44.18 57.41
CA SER A 376 -2.22 -44.32 58.05
C SER A 376 -1.89 -45.71 58.57
N GLU A 377 -2.83 -46.66 58.61
CA GLU A 377 -2.61 -47.97 59.25
C GLU A 377 -2.68 -49.18 58.31
N ALA A 378 -3.19 -49.03 57.08
CA ALA A 378 -3.13 -50.11 56.10
C ALA A 378 -1.75 -50.13 55.41
N PRO A 379 -1.02 -51.27 55.39
CA PRO A 379 0.18 -51.37 54.58
C PRO A 379 -0.23 -51.25 53.10
N LEU A 380 0.13 -50.14 52.46
CA LEU A 380 -0.01 -49.95 51.01
C LEU A 380 0.85 -50.99 50.30
N SER A 381 0.27 -52.18 50.09
CA SER A 381 1.02 -53.38 49.69
C SER A 381 1.41 -53.38 48.21
N ARG A 382 0.69 -52.62 47.38
CA ARG A 382 0.96 -52.50 45.95
C ARG A 382 1.55 -51.14 45.62
N LYS A 383 2.73 -51.14 45.01
CA LYS A 383 3.32 -49.96 44.37
C LYS A 383 2.83 -49.89 42.93
N TYR A 384 2.75 -48.67 42.38
CA TYR A 384 2.53 -48.50 40.95
C TYR A 384 3.71 -49.08 40.15
N THR A 385 3.43 -49.73 39.02
CA THR A 385 4.44 -49.77 37.94
C THR A 385 4.61 -48.37 37.36
N VAL A 386 5.75 -48.11 36.71
CA VAL A 386 6.03 -46.77 36.14
C VAL A 386 4.94 -46.33 35.16
N ASP A 387 4.50 -47.23 34.28
CA ASP A 387 3.46 -46.91 33.28
C ASP A 387 2.08 -46.72 33.94
N GLU A 388 1.71 -47.51 34.94
CA GLU A 388 0.47 -47.28 35.72
C GLU A 388 0.51 -45.91 36.41
N PHE A 389 1.66 -45.52 36.98
CA PHE A 389 1.82 -44.22 37.62
C PHE A 389 1.70 -43.08 36.60
N PHE A 390 2.34 -43.19 35.43
CA PHE A 390 2.29 -42.18 34.37
C PHE A 390 0.88 -41.99 33.84
N GLN A 391 0.10 -43.07 33.73
CA GLN A 391 -1.31 -43.01 33.34
C GLN A 391 -2.19 -42.39 34.43
N ALA A 392 -1.98 -42.75 35.70
CA ALA A 392 -2.78 -42.25 36.82
C ALA A 392 -2.51 -40.77 37.15
N HIS A 393 -1.25 -40.35 37.04
CA HIS A 393 -0.77 -39.03 37.48
C HIS A 393 0.16 -38.37 36.44
N PRO A 394 -0.31 -38.10 35.20
CA PRO A 394 0.56 -37.64 34.10
C PRO A 394 1.27 -36.31 34.39
N SER A 395 0.58 -35.37 35.05
CA SER A 395 1.16 -34.07 35.42
C SER A 395 2.22 -34.17 36.52
N ILE A 396 2.02 -35.06 37.50
CA ILE A 396 3.01 -35.32 38.56
C ILE A 396 4.22 -36.06 37.98
N ALA A 397 3.99 -37.06 37.13
CA ALA A 397 5.04 -37.78 36.42
C ALA A 397 5.91 -36.82 35.59
N LYS A 398 5.31 -35.84 34.93
CA LYS A 398 6.04 -34.79 34.21
C LYS A 398 6.92 -33.94 35.14
N LEU A 399 6.43 -33.55 36.31
CA LEU A 399 7.23 -32.81 37.29
C LEU A 399 8.38 -33.65 37.86
N MET A 400 8.14 -34.94 38.12
CA MET A 400 9.22 -35.88 38.47
C MET A 400 10.26 -36.00 37.35
N ALA A 401 9.84 -36.07 36.08
CA ALA A 401 10.76 -36.09 34.95
C ALA A 401 11.61 -34.80 34.87
N LEU A 402 11.02 -33.64 35.12
CA LEU A 402 11.74 -32.36 35.19
C LEU A 402 12.71 -32.30 36.38
N GLY A 403 12.28 -32.82 37.53
CA GLY A 403 13.13 -33.00 38.70
C GLY A 403 14.31 -33.91 38.41
N TRP A 404 14.07 -35.03 37.73
CA TRP A 404 15.08 -36.01 37.35
C TRP A 404 16.11 -35.45 36.35
N LEU A 405 15.66 -34.70 35.35
CA LEU A 405 16.56 -33.98 34.44
C LEU A 405 17.47 -33.03 35.23
N SER A 406 16.90 -32.29 36.17
CA SER A 406 17.65 -31.35 37.00
C SER A 406 18.64 -32.05 37.93
N GLY A 407 18.20 -33.14 38.59
CA GLY A 407 19.04 -33.94 39.47
C GLY A 407 20.16 -34.65 38.71
N THR A 408 19.89 -35.14 37.50
CA THR A 408 20.90 -35.78 36.65
C THR A 408 21.94 -34.76 36.17
N LEU A 409 21.53 -33.54 35.81
CA LEU A 409 22.47 -32.46 35.53
C LEU A 409 23.36 -32.19 36.75
N VAL A 410 22.76 -32.01 37.93
CA VAL A 410 23.52 -31.74 39.17
C VAL A 410 24.46 -32.89 39.49
N GLN A 411 24.04 -34.14 39.29
CA GLN A 411 24.91 -35.28 39.48
C GLN A 411 26.15 -35.21 38.57
N GLN A 412 25.98 -34.87 37.29
CA GLN A 412 27.10 -34.71 36.35
C GLN A 412 28.05 -33.57 36.76
N THR A 413 27.56 -32.49 37.37
CA THR A 413 28.41 -31.40 37.88
C THR A 413 29.19 -31.83 39.12
N LEU A 414 28.61 -32.70 39.96
CA LEU A 414 29.27 -33.24 41.16
C LEU A 414 30.29 -34.34 40.86
N GLU A 415 30.24 -34.94 39.68
CA GLU A 415 31.24 -35.88 39.18
C GLU A 415 32.53 -35.21 38.70
N GLN A 416 32.54 -33.87 38.61
CA GLN A 416 33.74 -33.08 38.29
C GLN A 416 34.59 -32.84 39.54
N THR A 417 35.68 -33.61 39.67
CA THR A 417 36.58 -33.58 40.85
C THR A 417 37.05 -32.16 41.18
N ASP A 418 37.44 -31.38 40.18
CA ASP A 418 38.00 -30.03 40.38
C ASP A 418 36.95 -28.97 40.74
N TRP A 419 35.67 -29.25 40.46
CA TRP A 419 34.59 -28.28 40.72
C TRP A 419 34.15 -28.34 42.18
N ILE A 420 34.05 -29.53 42.76
CA ILE A 420 33.50 -29.78 44.11
C ILE A 420 34.49 -29.53 45.26
N VAL A 421 35.57 -28.79 45.00
CA VAL A 421 36.57 -28.41 46.03
C VAL A 421 36.00 -27.34 46.96
N ASN A 422 35.39 -26.29 46.40
CA ASN A 422 34.73 -25.23 47.14
C ASN A 422 33.68 -24.51 46.26
N ARG A 423 32.94 -23.57 46.85
CA ARG A 423 31.89 -22.81 46.15
C ARG A 423 32.41 -22.02 44.94
N SER A 424 33.61 -21.44 45.04
CA SER A 424 34.21 -20.63 43.98
C SER A 424 34.58 -21.48 42.76
N THR A 425 35.22 -22.64 42.99
CA THR A 425 35.54 -23.59 41.91
C THR A 425 34.29 -24.19 41.29
N TYR A 426 33.26 -24.44 42.10
CA TYR A 426 32.00 -24.99 41.62
C TYR A 426 31.26 -23.98 40.71
N LYS A 427 31.12 -22.72 41.15
CA LYS A 427 30.56 -21.63 40.35
C LYS A 427 31.33 -21.43 39.04
N ALA A 428 32.66 -21.34 39.11
CA ALA A 428 33.50 -21.17 37.94
C ALA A 428 33.37 -22.35 36.97
N GLY A 429 33.32 -23.56 37.52
CA GLY A 429 33.09 -24.80 36.77
C GLY A 429 31.79 -24.74 35.99
N LEU A 430 30.66 -24.44 36.64
CA LEU A 430 29.32 -24.43 36.03
C LEU A 430 29.19 -23.50 34.81
N PHE A 431 29.87 -22.36 34.82
CA PHE A 431 29.76 -21.33 33.78
C PHE A 431 30.91 -21.34 32.75
N ASN A 432 31.69 -22.43 32.68
CA ASN A 432 32.80 -22.57 31.76
C ASN A 432 32.38 -23.18 30.40
N GLN A 433 31.41 -22.55 29.71
CA GLN A 433 30.90 -22.97 28.39
C GLN A 433 30.42 -24.43 28.36
N ASN A 434 29.66 -24.84 29.37
CA ASN A 434 29.26 -26.24 29.53
C ASN A 434 27.97 -26.60 28.79
N ARG A 435 27.93 -27.85 28.33
CA ARG A 435 26.78 -28.53 27.76
C ARG A 435 26.60 -29.88 28.41
N PHE A 436 25.37 -30.24 28.78
CA PHE A 436 25.05 -31.52 29.41
C PHE A 436 24.12 -32.33 28.51
N VAL A 437 24.53 -33.57 28.21
CA VAL A 437 23.69 -34.53 27.50
C VAL A 437 23.15 -35.53 28.51
N ILE A 438 21.82 -35.60 28.62
CA ILE A 438 21.10 -36.44 29.57
C ILE A 438 20.37 -37.53 28.80
N GLY A 439 20.52 -38.78 29.22
CA GLY A 439 19.87 -39.93 28.59
C GLY A 439 20.35 -40.26 27.16
N GLY A 440 21.25 -39.45 26.61
CA GLY A 440 21.86 -39.63 25.29
C GLY A 440 21.27 -38.75 24.19
N ASP A 441 20.10 -38.13 24.40
CA ASP A 441 19.41 -37.31 23.40
C ASP A 441 18.81 -35.99 23.94
N TYR A 442 18.77 -35.78 25.26
CA TYR A 442 18.29 -34.53 25.85
C TYR A 442 19.47 -33.60 26.20
N VAL A 443 19.48 -32.38 25.68
CA VAL A 443 20.62 -31.45 25.82
C VAL A 443 20.21 -30.22 26.64
N LEU A 444 21.02 -29.89 27.67
CA LEU A 444 20.92 -28.67 28.45
C LEU A 444 22.20 -27.82 28.28
N GLY A 445 22.05 -26.50 28.20
CA GLY A 445 23.12 -25.55 27.88
C GLY A 445 23.12 -25.11 26.41
N ASP A 446 24.05 -24.27 25.96
CA ASP A 446 25.33 -23.93 26.60
C ASP A 446 25.22 -22.91 27.76
N TYR A 447 25.97 -23.16 28.84
CA TYR A 447 26.06 -22.28 30.00
C TYR A 447 27.38 -21.52 30.02
N GLY A 448 27.35 -20.20 30.15
CA GLY A 448 28.55 -19.39 30.05
C GLY A 448 28.56 -18.17 30.94
N GLY A 449 29.71 -17.89 31.54
CA GLY A 449 29.94 -16.69 32.34
C GLY A 449 30.16 -15.43 31.51
N PRO A 450 30.65 -14.36 32.14
CA PRO A 450 31.19 -13.21 31.43
C PRO A 450 32.31 -13.66 30.47
N CYS A 451 32.26 -13.26 29.20
CA CYS A 451 33.33 -13.54 28.24
C CYS A 451 33.94 -12.27 27.65
N GLU A 452 35.15 -12.42 27.12
CA GLU A 452 35.76 -11.42 26.26
C GLU A 452 35.08 -11.36 24.88
N PRO A 453 35.16 -10.21 24.17
CA PRO A 453 34.55 -10.05 22.85
C PRO A 453 34.97 -11.11 21.82
N LEU A 454 36.21 -11.61 21.89
CA LEU A 454 36.68 -12.66 20.99
C LEU A 454 35.94 -13.99 21.22
N ALA A 455 35.71 -14.39 22.47
CA ALA A 455 34.96 -15.60 22.77
C ALA A 455 33.51 -15.47 22.30
N GLN A 456 32.88 -14.31 22.54
CA GLN A 456 31.54 -14.01 22.03
C GLN A 456 31.48 -14.06 20.49
N PHE A 457 32.48 -13.51 19.81
CA PHE A 457 32.60 -13.56 18.35
C PHE A 457 32.75 -15.00 17.82
N LEU A 458 33.45 -15.86 18.57
CA LEU A 458 33.59 -17.29 18.26
C LEU A 458 32.37 -18.14 18.66
N GLY A 459 31.27 -17.52 19.11
CA GLY A 459 30.00 -18.18 19.38
C GLY A 459 29.79 -18.65 20.83
N ALA A 460 30.61 -18.20 21.78
CA ALA A 460 30.43 -18.51 23.20
C ALA A 460 29.11 -17.94 23.75
N SER A 461 28.38 -18.73 24.54
CA SER A 461 27.10 -18.34 25.15
C SER A 461 27.35 -17.51 26.41
N CYS A 462 27.75 -16.25 26.21
CA CYS A 462 28.12 -15.34 27.29
C CYS A 462 26.94 -14.92 28.15
N TYR A 463 27.19 -14.78 29.46
CA TYR A 463 26.18 -14.39 30.43
C TYR A 463 24.92 -15.27 30.33
N CYS A 464 25.11 -16.58 30.20
CA CYS A 464 24.03 -17.53 30.08
C CYS A 464 23.91 -18.54 31.21
N ASN A 465 22.78 -18.47 31.92
CA ASN A 465 22.39 -19.36 32.99
C ASN A 465 21.08 -20.12 32.70
N GLN A 466 20.60 -20.14 31.45
CA GLN A 466 19.36 -20.81 31.04
C GLN A 466 19.65 -22.20 30.46
N GLY A 467 18.84 -23.18 30.86
CA GLY A 467 19.13 -24.59 30.55
C GLY A 467 18.61 -25.10 29.22
N GLY A 468 17.75 -24.38 28.50
CA GLY A 468 17.15 -24.90 27.27
C GLY A 468 16.80 -23.81 26.29
N HIS A 469 16.73 -24.19 25.01
CA HIS A 469 16.57 -23.28 23.88
C HIS A 469 15.27 -23.52 23.10
N SER A 470 14.35 -24.32 23.64
CA SER A 470 13.15 -24.73 22.95
C SER A 470 11.95 -24.94 23.87
N SER A 471 10.77 -24.77 23.30
CA SER A 471 9.50 -25.12 23.91
C SER A 471 8.58 -25.78 22.88
N ILE A 472 7.68 -26.64 23.36
CA ILE A 472 6.61 -27.27 22.58
C ILE A 472 5.26 -26.94 23.20
N LEU A 473 4.17 -27.17 22.47
CA LEU A 473 2.83 -27.24 23.05
C LEU A 473 2.40 -28.69 23.24
N THR A 474 1.68 -28.89 24.32
CA THR A 474 0.98 -30.12 24.65
C THR A 474 -0.50 -29.83 24.75
N VAL A 475 -1.32 -30.82 24.39
CA VAL A 475 -2.77 -30.72 24.40
C VAL A 475 -3.34 -31.86 25.23
N LEU A 476 -4.36 -31.56 26.03
CA LEU A 476 -5.06 -32.55 26.82
C LEU A 476 -6.09 -33.27 25.93
N GLN A 477 -5.91 -34.58 25.76
CA GLN A 477 -6.81 -35.47 25.04
C GLN A 477 -7.02 -36.74 25.87
N ASN A 478 -8.27 -37.12 26.15
CA ASN A 478 -8.60 -38.30 26.94
C ASN A 478 -7.88 -38.33 28.30
N ALA A 479 -7.75 -37.17 28.95
CA ALA A 479 -6.99 -37.00 30.20
C ALA A 479 -5.49 -37.36 30.12
N SER A 480 -4.92 -37.45 28.91
CA SER A 480 -3.49 -37.57 28.63
C SER A 480 -2.96 -36.31 27.95
N TRP A 481 -1.71 -35.96 28.20
CA TRP A 481 -1.03 -34.85 27.52
C TRP A 481 -0.29 -35.36 26.29
N ASP A 482 -0.69 -34.91 25.11
CA ASP A 482 -0.05 -35.28 23.85
C ASP A 482 0.63 -34.07 23.20
N ILE A 483 1.67 -34.30 22.40
CA ILE A 483 2.35 -33.22 21.68
C ILE A 483 1.42 -32.69 20.60
N VAL A 484 1.29 -31.37 20.51
CA VAL A 484 0.66 -30.75 19.34
C VAL A 484 1.67 -30.84 18.17
N PRO A 485 1.32 -31.48 17.04
CA PRO A 485 2.24 -31.57 15.90
C PRO A 485 2.68 -30.19 15.43
N ASP A 486 3.95 -30.08 15.03
CA ASP A 486 4.58 -28.86 14.49
C ASP A 486 4.54 -27.64 15.42
N SER A 487 4.22 -27.82 16.71
CA SER A 487 4.14 -26.73 17.69
C SER A 487 5.45 -26.54 18.45
N SER A 488 6.61 -26.54 17.77
CA SER A 488 7.89 -26.30 18.45
C SER A 488 8.42 -24.90 18.14
N PHE A 489 8.86 -24.19 19.16
CA PHE A 489 9.62 -22.96 19.03
C PHE A 489 11.03 -23.18 19.53
N LYS A 490 12.03 -22.76 18.76
CA LYS A 490 13.46 -22.92 19.07
C LYS A 490 14.21 -21.65 18.71
N TYR A 491 15.25 -21.32 19.47
CA TYR A 491 16.18 -20.23 19.17
C TYR A 491 17.64 -20.74 19.11
N PRO A 492 18.56 -20.02 18.44
CA PRO A 492 19.93 -20.49 18.23
C PRO A 492 20.69 -20.73 19.55
N GLN A 493 21.57 -21.72 19.58
CA GLN A 493 22.40 -22.04 20.76
C GLN A 493 23.37 -20.92 21.17
N SER A 494 23.72 -20.03 20.24
CA SER A 494 24.57 -18.86 20.50
C SER A 494 23.85 -17.74 21.27
N GLU A 495 22.54 -17.86 21.48
CA GLU A 495 21.73 -16.92 22.23
C GLU A 495 21.30 -17.55 23.55
N CYS A 496 21.40 -16.82 24.66
CA CYS A 496 20.98 -17.38 25.94
C CYS A 496 19.45 -17.38 26.12
N ASN A 497 18.82 -16.32 25.63
CA ASN A 497 17.39 -16.11 25.71
C ASN A 497 16.83 -15.89 24.32
N SER A 498 15.53 -16.05 24.21
CA SER A 498 14.80 -15.92 22.97
C SER A 498 14.65 -14.46 22.52
N SER A 499 15.20 -13.44 23.20
CA SER A 499 14.87 -12.02 22.97
C SER A 499 15.03 -11.56 21.52
N LYS A 500 16.02 -12.10 20.79
CA LYS A 500 16.27 -11.79 19.36
C LYS A 500 15.37 -12.54 18.39
N SER A 501 14.71 -13.60 18.85
CA SER A 501 13.76 -14.37 18.05
C SER A 501 12.37 -13.71 18.06
N GLN A 502 11.80 -13.49 16.88
CA GLN A 502 10.47 -12.90 16.71
C GLN A 502 9.48 -13.93 16.17
N ILE A 503 8.22 -13.77 16.54
CA ILE A 503 7.14 -14.56 15.97
C ILE A 503 6.81 -13.97 14.61
N VAL A 504 6.98 -14.78 13.58
CA VAL A 504 6.57 -14.43 12.22
C VAL A 504 5.11 -14.86 12.02
N LYS A 505 4.24 -13.89 11.70
CA LYS A 505 2.86 -14.16 11.30
C LYS A 505 2.86 -14.95 9.99
N ALA A 506 2.11 -16.04 9.95
CA ALA A 506 1.82 -16.76 8.73
C ALA A 506 0.79 -15.99 7.90
N VAL A 507 0.98 -15.98 6.58
CA VAL A 507 0.03 -15.42 5.63
C VAL A 507 -1.19 -16.34 5.56
N SER A 508 -2.36 -15.83 5.94
CA SER A 508 -3.59 -16.62 5.93
C SER A 508 -4.25 -16.59 4.56
N VAL A 509 -4.20 -17.71 3.83
CA VAL A 509 -4.78 -17.87 2.49
C VAL A 509 -6.04 -18.71 2.58
N LEU A 510 -7.19 -18.14 2.22
CA LEU A 510 -8.50 -18.77 2.22
C LEU A 510 -8.92 -19.14 0.80
N ALA A 511 -9.42 -20.37 0.61
CA ALA A 511 -10.14 -20.78 -0.58
C ALA A 511 -11.57 -21.22 -0.23
N LEU A 512 -12.53 -20.87 -1.07
CA LEU A 512 -13.95 -21.14 -0.85
C LEU A 512 -14.41 -22.23 -1.80
N LEU A 513 -14.55 -23.45 -1.27
CA LEU A 513 -14.83 -24.64 -2.04
C LEU A 513 -16.34 -24.84 -2.16
N ASN A 514 -16.87 -24.60 -3.36
CA ASN A 514 -18.29 -24.79 -3.63
C ASN A 514 -18.64 -26.28 -3.69
N GLN A 515 -19.45 -26.75 -2.73
CA GLN A 515 -19.89 -28.15 -2.64
C GLN A 515 -20.64 -28.64 -3.89
N GLY A 516 -21.25 -27.72 -4.66
CA GLY A 516 -21.93 -28.06 -5.91
C GLY A 516 -21.02 -28.30 -7.10
N TYR A 517 -19.71 -28.03 -6.98
CA TYR A 517 -18.77 -28.05 -8.11
C TYR A 517 -17.48 -28.81 -7.74
N PRO A 518 -17.44 -30.14 -7.92
CA PRO A 518 -16.29 -30.98 -7.55
C PRO A 518 -14.95 -30.49 -8.10
N LYS A 519 -14.90 -30.00 -9.35
CA LYS A 519 -13.68 -29.47 -9.97
C LYS A 519 -13.09 -28.27 -9.23
N LEU A 520 -13.92 -27.41 -8.63
CA LEU A 520 -13.44 -26.31 -7.79
C LEU A 520 -12.91 -26.82 -6.45
N ILE A 521 -13.50 -27.89 -5.90
CA ILE A 521 -12.98 -28.55 -4.71
C ILE A 521 -11.57 -29.10 -5.01
N ASP A 522 -11.40 -29.80 -6.14
CA ASP A 522 -10.12 -30.36 -6.57
C ASP A 522 -9.06 -29.27 -6.75
N ALA A 523 -9.40 -28.18 -7.45
CA ALA A 523 -8.50 -27.04 -7.64
C ALA A 523 -8.08 -26.40 -6.30
N GLY A 524 -9.00 -26.28 -5.35
CA GLY A 524 -8.67 -25.79 -4.02
C GLY A 524 -7.80 -26.75 -3.20
N MET A 525 -8.02 -28.06 -3.33
CA MET A 525 -7.18 -29.07 -2.69
C MET A 525 -5.75 -29.08 -3.26
N GLN A 526 -5.59 -28.88 -4.57
CA GLN A 526 -4.27 -28.74 -5.21
C GLN A 526 -3.51 -27.51 -4.70
N LEU A 527 -4.19 -26.36 -4.62
CA LEU A 527 -3.60 -25.15 -4.05
C LEU A 527 -3.11 -25.39 -2.60
N ASN A 528 -3.87 -26.18 -1.82
CA ASN A 528 -3.46 -26.55 -0.47
C ASN A 528 -2.21 -27.42 -0.42
N GLU A 529 -2.06 -28.32 -1.38
CA GLU A 529 -0.90 -29.18 -1.45
C GLU A 529 0.33 -28.36 -1.82
N VAL A 530 0.18 -27.42 -2.74
CA VAL A 530 1.29 -26.62 -3.27
C VAL A 530 1.81 -25.59 -2.26
N LEU A 531 0.92 -24.84 -1.60
CA LEU A 531 1.31 -23.69 -0.77
C LEU A 531 2.33 -24.05 0.33
N PRO A 532 2.12 -25.07 1.20
CA PRO A 532 3.09 -25.42 2.21
C PRO A 532 4.44 -25.86 1.62
N HIS A 533 4.43 -26.67 0.56
CA HIS A 533 5.67 -27.14 -0.09
C HIS A 533 6.47 -25.99 -0.71
N ALA A 534 5.78 -25.03 -1.34
CA ALA A 534 6.42 -23.87 -1.94
C ALA A 534 7.06 -22.94 -0.88
N PHE A 535 6.46 -22.85 0.31
CA PHE A 535 6.99 -22.04 1.40
C PHE A 535 8.10 -22.74 2.22
N ASP A 536 8.11 -24.07 2.30
CA ASP A 536 9.02 -24.84 3.17
C ASP A 536 10.38 -25.17 2.52
N ASP A 537 10.51 -25.13 1.19
CA ASP A 537 11.69 -25.65 0.45
C ASP A 537 12.96 -24.75 0.54
N ASN A 538 13.18 -24.07 1.68
CA ASN A 538 14.19 -23.01 1.89
C ASN A 538 14.10 -21.85 0.87
N LEU A 539 13.02 -21.81 0.08
CA LEU A 539 12.78 -20.78 -0.93
C LEU A 539 12.30 -19.49 -0.28
N CYS A 540 11.51 -19.60 0.79
CA CYS A 540 11.02 -18.47 1.56
C CYS A 540 12.04 -18.04 2.61
N LYS A 541 12.29 -16.73 2.68
CA LYS A 541 13.13 -16.04 3.68
C LYS A 541 12.53 -16.10 5.11
N GLY A 542 12.11 -17.27 5.58
CA GLY A 542 11.50 -17.48 6.89
C GLY A 542 10.00 -17.16 6.99
N TYR A 543 9.31 -16.89 5.87
CA TYR A 543 7.86 -16.66 5.85
C TYR A 543 7.09 -17.99 5.97
N LYS A 544 5.93 -17.94 6.64
CA LYS A 544 5.01 -19.07 6.78
C LYS A 544 3.70 -18.78 6.07
N VAL A 545 3.03 -19.82 5.59
CA VAL A 545 1.67 -19.74 5.02
C VAL A 545 0.72 -20.62 5.81
N SER A 546 -0.51 -20.16 5.99
CA SER A 546 -1.60 -20.91 6.61
C SER A 546 -2.74 -20.99 5.60
N SER A 547 -2.94 -22.17 5.02
CA SER A 547 -3.93 -22.42 3.98
C SER A 547 -5.24 -22.95 4.60
N ILE A 548 -6.38 -22.36 4.24
CA ILE A 548 -7.70 -22.69 4.79
C ILE A 548 -8.70 -22.93 3.67
N PHE A 549 -9.60 -23.89 3.88
CA PHE A 549 -10.68 -24.20 2.97
C PHE A 549 -12.00 -24.17 3.71
N LEU A 550 -12.92 -23.35 3.22
CA LEU A 550 -14.30 -23.44 3.64
C LEU A 550 -15.07 -24.18 2.56
N ARG A 551 -15.56 -25.37 2.90
CA ARG A 551 -16.51 -26.07 2.06
C ARG A 551 -17.88 -25.46 2.28
N VAL A 552 -18.42 -24.80 1.27
CA VAL A 552 -19.64 -24.00 1.40
C VAL A 552 -20.63 -24.30 0.29
N GLU A 553 -21.91 -24.34 0.66
CA GLU A 553 -23.01 -24.31 -0.30
C GLU A 553 -23.26 -22.87 -0.76
N THR A 554 -23.62 -22.69 -2.03
CA THR A 554 -23.81 -21.36 -2.64
C THR A 554 -24.78 -20.48 -1.84
N ALA A 555 -25.87 -21.05 -1.32
CA ALA A 555 -26.88 -20.32 -0.54
C ALA A 555 -26.39 -19.79 0.83
N LYS A 556 -25.31 -20.36 1.38
CA LYS A 556 -24.75 -19.97 2.69
C LYS A 556 -23.36 -19.34 2.58
N ALA A 557 -22.88 -19.07 1.35
CA ALA A 557 -21.55 -18.54 1.07
C ALA A 557 -21.24 -17.27 1.86
N GLN A 558 -22.10 -16.25 1.75
CA GLN A 558 -21.89 -14.97 2.44
C GLN A 558 -21.88 -15.15 3.96
N GLN A 559 -22.88 -15.84 4.52
CA GLN A 559 -23.00 -16.03 5.97
C GLN A 559 -21.77 -16.73 6.57
N LEU A 560 -21.27 -17.79 5.93
CA LEU A 560 -20.11 -18.53 6.43
C LEU A 560 -18.81 -17.75 6.23
N PHE A 561 -18.70 -17.00 5.13
CA PHE A 561 -17.57 -16.12 4.89
C PHE A 561 -17.49 -14.98 5.92
N ASP A 562 -18.61 -14.31 6.19
CA ASP A 562 -18.68 -13.24 7.20
C ASP A 562 -18.33 -13.78 8.59
N ALA A 563 -18.81 -14.98 8.92
CA ALA A 563 -18.47 -15.66 10.17
C ALA A 563 -16.97 -16.01 10.25
N GLU A 564 -16.35 -16.42 9.14
CA GLU A 564 -14.91 -16.69 9.09
C GLU A 564 -14.09 -15.42 9.30
N VAL A 565 -14.37 -14.35 8.55
CA VAL A 565 -13.63 -13.08 8.62
C VAL A 565 -13.85 -12.36 9.96
N SER A 566 -15.02 -12.54 10.56
CA SER A 566 -15.31 -12.00 11.90
C SER A 566 -14.53 -12.75 12.99
N ASN A 567 -14.43 -14.07 12.91
CA ASN A 567 -13.82 -14.89 13.96
C ASN A 567 -12.32 -15.13 13.77
N TYR A 568 -11.81 -15.10 12.54
CA TYR A 568 -10.45 -15.50 12.20
C TYR A 568 -9.80 -14.49 11.26
N SER A 569 -8.48 -14.37 11.35
CA SER A 569 -7.73 -13.56 10.40
C SER A 569 -7.70 -14.22 9.02
N VAL A 570 -8.02 -13.46 7.97
CA VAL A 570 -7.90 -13.83 6.56
C VAL A 570 -7.16 -12.70 5.84
N ASP A 571 -6.02 -13.02 5.21
CA ASP A 571 -5.19 -12.01 4.53
C ASP A 571 -5.40 -12.04 3.02
N ILE A 572 -5.58 -13.23 2.44
CA ILE A 572 -5.72 -13.46 1.00
C ILE A 572 -6.86 -14.44 0.75
N ILE A 573 -7.67 -14.19 -0.27
CA ILE A 573 -8.55 -15.20 -0.88
C ILE A 573 -7.91 -15.63 -2.19
N ALA A 574 -7.61 -16.91 -2.37
CA ALA A 574 -6.94 -17.40 -3.57
C ALA A 574 -7.61 -18.66 -4.15
N GLY A 575 -7.62 -18.77 -5.47
CA GLY A 575 -8.23 -19.90 -6.17
C GLY A 575 -9.75 -19.87 -6.11
N PRO A 576 -10.44 -21.00 -5.81
CA PRO A 576 -11.90 -21.09 -5.85
C PRO A 576 -12.63 -20.02 -5.03
N ILE A 577 -13.57 -19.33 -5.67
CA ILE A 577 -14.42 -18.30 -5.05
C ILE A 577 -15.82 -18.26 -5.68
N PHE A 578 -16.78 -17.66 -4.98
CA PHE A 578 -18.13 -17.42 -5.47
C PHE A 578 -18.24 -16.02 -6.11
N GLN A 579 -18.78 -15.93 -7.31
CA GLN A 579 -18.88 -14.67 -8.09
C GLN A 579 -19.71 -13.59 -7.40
N ALA A 580 -20.81 -13.97 -6.74
CA ALA A 580 -21.71 -13.04 -6.06
C ALA A 580 -21.31 -12.71 -4.61
N LEU A 581 -20.15 -13.18 -4.15
CA LEU A 581 -19.71 -12.98 -2.77
C LEU A 581 -19.15 -11.57 -2.56
N ASP A 582 -19.65 -10.87 -1.55
CA ASP A 582 -19.04 -9.64 -1.09
C ASP A 582 -17.87 -9.97 -0.14
N VAL A 583 -16.66 -9.63 -0.58
CA VAL A 583 -15.41 -9.85 0.14
C VAL A 583 -14.88 -8.59 0.80
N GLY A 584 -15.60 -7.47 0.67
CA GLY A 584 -15.13 -6.15 1.11
C GLY A 584 -13.78 -5.79 0.49
N GLU A 585 -12.83 -5.37 1.33
CA GLU A 585 -11.49 -4.97 0.90
C GLU A 585 -10.47 -6.13 0.90
N ILE A 586 -10.85 -7.37 1.26
CA ILE A 586 -9.94 -8.53 1.32
C ILE A 586 -9.25 -8.75 -0.03
N PHE A 587 -7.95 -9.07 0.01
CA PHE A 587 -7.13 -9.23 -1.18
C PHE A 587 -7.49 -10.54 -1.88
N VAL A 588 -8.07 -10.45 -3.08
CA VAL A 588 -8.47 -11.59 -3.91
C VAL A 588 -7.42 -11.82 -4.99
N LEU A 589 -6.71 -12.93 -4.88
CA LEU A 589 -5.61 -13.29 -5.76
C LEU A 589 -6.01 -14.45 -6.69
N ASN A 590 -5.95 -14.19 -7.99
CA ASN A 590 -6.24 -15.14 -9.05
C ASN A 590 -7.52 -15.97 -8.79
N PRO A 591 -8.68 -15.32 -8.67
CA PRO A 591 -9.94 -15.98 -8.37
C PRO A 591 -10.30 -16.99 -9.47
N LEU A 592 -10.77 -18.16 -9.07
CA LEU A 592 -11.21 -19.24 -9.95
C LEU A 592 -12.72 -19.48 -9.77
N TYR A 593 -13.45 -19.42 -10.88
CA TYR A 593 -14.89 -19.63 -10.91
C TYR A 593 -15.24 -20.97 -11.57
N ASN A 594 -16.51 -21.37 -11.48
CA ASN A 594 -17.03 -22.62 -12.06
C ASN A 594 -16.94 -22.69 -13.60
N HIS A 595 -16.82 -21.55 -14.26
CA HIS A 595 -16.48 -21.38 -15.67
C HIS A 595 -15.76 -20.03 -15.85
N PRO A 596 -15.09 -19.77 -16.99
CA PRO A 596 -14.36 -18.52 -17.20
C PRO A 596 -15.26 -17.29 -17.02
N GLN A 597 -14.77 -16.25 -16.35
CA GLN A 597 -15.53 -15.02 -16.14
C GLN A 597 -14.76 -13.81 -16.66
N LEU A 598 -15.51 -12.75 -16.96
CA LEU A 598 -14.90 -11.44 -17.19
C LEU A 598 -14.23 -10.96 -15.90
N ARG A 599 -13.16 -10.18 -16.05
CA ARG A 599 -12.41 -9.67 -14.89
C ARG A 599 -13.30 -8.74 -14.07
N THR A 600 -13.20 -8.84 -12.75
CA THR A 600 -13.79 -7.86 -11.84
C THR A 600 -12.88 -6.65 -11.76
N GLU A 601 -13.36 -5.48 -12.17
CA GLU A 601 -12.60 -4.22 -12.14
C GLU A 601 -12.60 -3.59 -10.74
N LYS A 602 -12.00 -4.30 -9.78
CA LYS A 602 -11.79 -3.84 -8.40
C LYS A 602 -10.31 -3.90 -8.04
N ARG A 603 -9.87 -2.92 -7.23
CA ARG A 603 -8.47 -2.77 -6.80
C ARG A 603 -7.95 -3.97 -6.00
N ASN A 604 -8.80 -4.59 -5.19
CA ASN A 604 -8.43 -5.74 -4.38
C ASN A 604 -8.49 -7.08 -5.15
N TYR A 605 -8.91 -7.08 -6.41
CA TYR A 605 -8.93 -8.27 -7.26
C TYR A 605 -7.71 -8.24 -8.18
N VAL A 606 -6.84 -9.25 -8.13
CA VAL A 606 -5.64 -9.33 -8.97
C VAL A 606 -5.63 -10.64 -9.75
N TYR A 607 -5.50 -10.57 -11.08
CA TYR A 607 -5.50 -11.72 -11.98
C TYR A 607 -4.07 -12.02 -12.45
N LEU A 608 -3.56 -13.22 -12.16
CA LEU A 608 -2.21 -13.62 -12.56
C LEU A 608 -2.20 -14.39 -13.88
N MET A 609 -3.26 -15.15 -14.13
CA MET A 609 -3.46 -15.94 -15.34
C MET A 609 -4.22 -15.13 -16.42
N PRO A 610 -4.17 -15.55 -17.70
CA PRO A 610 -4.80 -14.81 -18.79
C PRO A 610 -6.30 -14.61 -18.54
N THR A 611 -6.77 -13.36 -18.46
CA THR A 611 -8.21 -13.10 -18.31
C THR A 611 -8.98 -13.51 -19.56
N LEU A 612 -10.29 -13.72 -19.45
CA LEU A 612 -11.14 -14.09 -20.58
C LEU A 612 -11.00 -13.09 -21.74
N GLU A 613 -10.94 -11.80 -21.42
CA GLU A 613 -10.76 -10.71 -22.38
C GLU A 613 -9.39 -10.76 -23.05
N GLN A 614 -8.32 -11.02 -22.29
CA GLN A 614 -6.98 -11.17 -22.84
C GLN A 614 -6.91 -12.35 -23.80
N GLN A 615 -7.54 -13.47 -23.46
CA GLN A 615 -7.60 -14.68 -24.30
C GLN A 615 -8.35 -14.40 -25.62
N ILE A 616 -9.52 -13.77 -25.55
CA ILE A 616 -10.29 -13.34 -26.73
C ILE A 616 -9.45 -12.39 -27.60
N TYR A 617 -8.81 -11.37 -27.01
CA TYR A 617 -7.99 -10.41 -27.75
C TYR A 617 -6.82 -11.08 -28.47
N VAL A 618 -6.09 -11.97 -27.79
CA VAL A 618 -4.96 -12.71 -28.36
C VAL A 618 -5.42 -13.61 -29.50
N MET A 619 -6.54 -14.33 -29.34
CA MET A 619 -7.12 -15.17 -30.38
C MET A 619 -7.36 -14.41 -31.68
N TYR A 620 -8.07 -13.28 -31.63
CA TYR A 620 -8.35 -12.47 -32.80
C TYR A 620 -7.09 -11.83 -33.38
N SER A 621 -6.15 -11.37 -32.53
CA SER A 621 -4.88 -10.78 -32.98
C SER A 621 -3.97 -11.77 -33.71
N LYS A 622 -4.15 -13.07 -33.47
CA LYS A 622 -3.37 -14.17 -34.06
C LYS A 622 -4.23 -15.11 -34.91
N ILE A 623 -5.41 -14.67 -35.35
CA ILE A 623 -6.37 -15.55 -36.04
C ILE A 623 -5.79 -16.14 -37.32
N ASP A 624 -4.91 -15.43 -38.02
CA ASP A 624 -4.26 -15.92 -39.23
C ASP A 624 -3.34 -17.12 -38.92
N ALA A 625 -2.70 -17.15 -37.76
CA ALA A 625 -1.90 -18.29 -37.34
C ALA A 625 -2.76 -19.53 -37.04
N LEU A 626 -3.99 -19.34 -36.52
CA LEU A 626 -4.96 -20.44 -36.39
C LEU A 626 -5.39 -20.94 -37.78
N ARG A 627 -5.71 -20.02 -38.70
CA ARG A 627 -6.16 -20.32 -40.06
C ARG A 627 -5.08 -21.00 -40.92
N THR A 628 -3.78 -20.81 -40.67
CA THR A 628 -2.75 -21.54 -41.44
C THR A 628 -2.76 -23.06 -41.19
N ARG A 629 -3.43 -23.54 -40.13
CA ARG A 629 -3.57 -24.98 -39.84
C ARG A 629 -4.81 -25.64 -40.46
N THR A 630 -5.79 -24.86 -40.92
CA THR A 630 -7.05 -25.38 -41.46
C THR A 630 -7.52 -24.51 -42.61
N ASP A 631 -8.14 -25.07 -43.66
CA ASP A 631 -8.77 -24.30 -44.74
C ASP A 631 -10.08 -23.58 -44.29
N VAL A 632 -10.17 -23.14 -43.03
CA VAL A 632 -11.26 -22.33 -42.47
C VAL A 632 -11.00 -20.88 -42.84
N PHE A 633 -11.82 -20.33 -43.73
CA PHE A 633 -11.51 -19.04 -44.33
C PHE A 633 -11.94 -17.83 -43.48
N GLU A 634 -13.11 -17.83 -42.84
CA GLU A 634 -13.64 -16.58 -42.24
C GLU A 634 -14.35 -16.73 -40.88
N ASP A 635 -15.12 -17.80 -40.66
CA ASP A 635 -16.11 -17.83 -39.57
C ASP A 635 -15.57 -18.26 -38.19
N THR A 636 -16.04 -17.56 -37.16
CA THR A 636 -15.86 -17.93 -35.74
C THR A 636 -17.23 -18.19 -35.12
N ALA A 637 -17.38 -19.32 -34.42
CA ALA A 637 -18.59 -19.70 -33.71
C ALA A 637 -18.29 -19.84 -32.23
N VAL A 638 -18.99 -19.08 -31.39
CA VAL A 638 -18.80 -19.06 -29.94
C VAL A 638 -19.99 -19.71 -29.26
N VAL A 639 -19.73 -20.64 -28.36
CA VAL A 639 -20.75 -21.26 -27.50
C VAL A 639 -20.50 -20.81 -26.06
N LEU A 640 -21.47 -20.11 -25.48
CA LEU A 640 -21.47 -19.69 -24.08
C LEU A 640 -22.37 -20.63 -23.27
N ARG A 641 -21.78 -21.41 -22.36
CA ARG A 641 -22.55 -22.32 -21.49
C ARG A 641 -22.69 -21.76 -20.09
N GLY A 642 -23.93 -21.74 -19.59
CA GLY A 642 -24.22 -21.49 -18.18
C GLY A 642 -24.27 -20.02 -17.76
N TYR A 643 -24.05 -19.10 -18.69
CA TYR A 643 -24.12 -17.66 -18.43
C TYR A 643 -25.56 -17.16 -18.35
N SER A 644 -25.78 -16.18 -17.48
CA SER A 644 -27.02 -15.41 -17.43
C SER A 644 -27.21 -14.56 -18.69
N ALA A 645 -28.44 -14.12 -18.94
CA ALA A 645 -28.74 -13.27 -20.10
C ALA A 645 -27.91 -11.97 -20.11
N GLN A 646 -27.61 -11.41 -18.94
CA GLN A 646 -26.78 -10.21 -18.82
C GLN A 646 -25.31 -10.51 -19.14
N GLU A 647 -24.72 -11.55 -18.56
CA GLU A 647 -23.33 -11.93 -18.84
C GLU A 647 -23.13 -12.29 -20.33
N VAL A 648 -24.12 -12.92 -20.97
CA VAL A 648 -24.09 -13.19 -22.41
C VAL A 648 -23.94 -11.89 -23.20
N VAL A 649 -24.68 -10.82 -22.84
CA VAL A 649 -24.56 -9.52 -23.51
C VAL A 649 -23.17 -8.94 -23.32
N GLU A 650 -22.66 -8.92 -22.09
CA GLU A 650 -21.35 -8.36 -21.75
C GLU A 650 -20.20 -9.10 -22.47
N ILE A 651 -20.22 -10.43 -22.49
CA ILE A 651 -19.22 -11.25 -23.19
C ILE A 651 -19.35 -11.07 -24.72
N SER A 652 -20.58 -11.05 -25.25
CA SER A 652 -20.83 -10.84 -26.68
C SER A 652 -20.32 -9.48 -27.15
N GLU A 653 -20.52 -8.43 -26.34
CA GLU A 653 -19.98 -7.11 -26.64
C GLU A 653 -18.45 -7.12 -26.76
N ILE A 654 -17.75 -7.79 -25.84
CA ILE A 654 -16.29 -7.91 -25.90
C ILE A 654 -15.85 -8.68 -27.13
N LEU A 655 -16.55 -9.77 -27.48
CA LEU A 655 -16.30 -10.53 -28.70
C LEU A 655 -16.44 -9.65 -29.95
N PHE A 656 -17.54 -8.89 -30.08
CA PHE A 656 -17.79 -8.01 -31.22
C PHE A 656 -16.81 -6.83 -31.28
N LYS A 657 -16.51 -6.20 -30.14
CA LYS A 657 -15.52 -5.11 -30.04
C LYS A 657 -14.13 -5.60 -30.45
N THR A 658 -13.74 -6.81 -30.03
CA THR A 658 -12.46 -7.43 -30.41
C THR A 658 -12.41 -7.77 -31.89
N ALA A 659 -13.43 -8.46 -32.41
CA ALA A 659 -13.51 -8.79 -33.84
C ALA A 659 -13.46 -7.52 -34.71
N GLY A 660 -14.17 -6.47 -34.30
CA GLY A 660 -14.14 -5.15 -34.91
C GLY A 660 -12.74 -4.53 -34.91
N THR A 661 -12.01 -4.60 -33.79
CA THR A 661 -10.64 -4.06 -33.66
C THR A 661 -9.68 -4.61 -34.71
N PHE A 662 -9.85 -5.88 -35.08
CA PHE A 662 -9.03 -6.58 -36.07
C PHE A 662 -9.68 -6.68 -37.47
N ASN A 663 -10.77 -5.96 -37.72
CA ASN A 663 -11.52 -5.98 -38.99
C ASN A 663 -12.00 -7.38 -39.43
N LEU A 664 -12.35 -8.23 -38.47
CA LEU A 664 -12.86 -9.58 -38.71
C LEU A 664 -14.39 -9.61 -38.58
N PRO A 665 -15.09 -10.57 -39.21
CA PRO A 665 -16.53 -10.74 -39.06
C PRO A 665 -16.92 -10.97 -37.60
N ASP A 666 -18.11 -10.50 -37.22
CA ASP A 666 -18.65 -10.78 -35.88
C ASP A 666 -18.90 -12.29 -35.72
N PRO A 667 -18.48 -12.92 -34.61
CA PRO A 667 -18.74 -14.33 -34.38
C PRO A 667 -20.23 -14.59 -34.24
N SER A 668 -20.66 -15.78 -34.65
CA SER A 668 -21.95 -16.30 -34.20
C SER A 668 -21.87 -16.67 -32.73
N VAL A 669 -22.84 -16.26 -31.91
CA VAL A 669 -22.90 -16.57 -30.48
C VAL A 669 -24.13 -17.42 -30.20
N ALA A 670 -23.91 -18.63 -29.69
CA ALA A 670 -24.94 -19.52 -29.20
C ALA A 670 -24.85 -19.67 -27.68
N THR A 671 -25.98 -19.80 -27.02
CA THR A 671 -26.06 -19.97 -25.56
C THR A 671 -26.72 -21.30 -25.21
N ILE A 672 -26.22 -21.95 -24.16
CA ILE A 672 -26.81 -23.18 -23.62
C ILE A 672 -26.79 -23.21 -22.10
N SER A 673 -27.66 -24.01 -21.49
CA SER A 673 -27.62 -24.24 -20.04
C SER A 673 -26.46 -25.19 -19.67
N PHE A 674 -26.06 -25.19 -18.40
CA PHE A 674 -25.00 -26.07 -17.88
C PHE A 674 -25.23 -27.55 -18.18
N THR A 675 -26.49 -27.99 -18.18
CA THR A 675 -26.84 -29.40 -18.36
C THR A 675 -26.86 -29.84 -19.83
N ASP A 676 -26.94 -28.90 -20.76
CA ASP A 676 -27.13 -29.20 -22.19
C ASP A 676 -25.86 -29.77 -22.84
N SER A 677 -26.06 -30.60 -23.87
CA SER A 677 -24.98 -31.18 -24.68
C SER A 677 -24.54 -30.19 -25.76
N LEU A 678 -23.25 -30.21 -26.14
CA LEU A 678 -22.73 -29.45 -27.30
C LEU A 678 -23.18 -29.99 -28.66
N ARG A 679 -23.94 -31.10 -28.69
CA ARG A 679 -24.30 -31.78 -29.92
C ARG A 679 -25.12 -30.88 -30.85
N GLY A 680 -24.59 -30.63 -32.04
CA GLY A 680 -25.25 -29.83 -33.07
C GLY A 680 -25.01 -28.32 -32.97
N LEU A 681 -24.28 -27.85 -31.95
CA LEU A 681 -23.94 -26.43 -31.77
C LEU A 681 -22.59 -26.06 -32.38
N LEU A 682 -21.67 -27.01 -32.48
CA LEU A 682 -20.38 -26.81 -33.12
C LEU A 682 -20.57 -26.76 -34.65
N SER A 683 -20.07 -25.68 -35.25
CA SER A 683 -20.21 -25.37 -36.68
C SER A 683 -19.13 -26.07 -37.50
N PRO A 684 -19.51 -26.88 -38.51
CA PRO A 684 -18.58 -27.38 -39.51
C PRO A 684 -18.00 -26.20 -40.30
N ARG A 685 -16.66 -26.15 -40.47
CA ARG A 685 -15.90 -25.08 -41.15
C ARG A 685 -15.78 -23.73 -40.41
N ALA A 686 -15.70 -23.77 -39.09
CA ALA A 686 -15.45 -22.58 -38.27
C ALA A 686 -14.37 -22.84 -37.20
N ILE A 687 -13.82 -21.75 -36.66
CA ILE A 687 -13.11 -21.79 -35.38
C ILE A 687 -14.18 -21.78 -34.28
N ASN A 688 -14.32 -22.90 -33.57
CA ASN A 688 -15.33 -23.07 -32.53
C ASN A 688 -14.73 -22.73 -31.16
N VAL A 689 -15.18 -21.65 -30.54
CA VAL A 689 -14.75 -21.24 -29.20
C VAL A 689 -15.82 -21.68 -28.20
N VAL A 690 -15.45 -22.56 -27.28
CA VAL A 690 -16.38 -23.05 -26.26
C VAL A 690 -15.95 -22.43 -24.94
N ILE A 691 -16.84 -21.65 -24.34
CA ILE A 691 -16.64 -21.01 -23.04
C ILE A 691 -17.71 -21.57 -22.09
N GLY A 692 -17.28 -22.41 -21.17
CA GLY A 692 -18.07 -23.22 -20.26
C GLY A 692 -18.03 -24.73 -20.60
N MET A 693 -16.89 -25.38 -20.43
CA MET A 693 -16.67 -26.82 -20.58
C MET A 693 -17.24 -27.61 -19.38
N LYS A 694 -17.71 -28.84 -19.65
CA LYS A 694 -18.17 -29.80 -18.64
C LYS A 694 -17.58 -31.18 -18.88
N ASP A 695 -17.71 -32.06 -17.89
CA ASP A 695 -17.27 -33.46 -18.01
C ASP A 695 -17.87 -34.14 -19.25
N GLY A 696 -17.03 -34.83 -20.01
CA GLY A 696 -17.41 -35.55 -21.23
C GLY A 696 -17.38 -34.74 -22.52
N ASP A 697 -17.24 -33.41 -22.44
CA ASP A 697 -17.05 -32.59 -23.64
C ASP A 697 -15.76 -32.94 -24.38
N SER A 698 -14.71 -33.41 -23.69
CA SER A 698 -13.46 -33.84 -24.33
C SER A 698 -13.70 -34.89 -25.41
N ALA A 699 -14.56 -35.87 -25.11
CA ALA A 699 -14.93 -36.92 -26.05
C ALA A 699 -15.77 -36.36 -27.22
N HIS A 700 -16.63 -35.38 -26.95
CA HIS A 700 -17.36 -34.68 -28.01
C HIS A 700 -16.42 -33.89 -28.94
N PHE A 701 -15.42 -33.20 -28.39
CA PHE A 701 -14.41 -32.49 -29.18
C PHE A 701 -13.58 -33.46 -30.03
N ALA A 702 -13.09 -34.55 -29.46
CA ALA A 702 -12.32 -35.54 -30.20
C ALA A 702 -13.12 -36.13 -31.38
N ASN A 703 -14.39 -36.51 -31.14
CA ASN A 703 -15.26 -37.04 -32.20
C ASN A 703 -15.59 -35.98 -33.28
N PHE A 704 -15.84 -34.74 -32.88
CA PHE A 704 -16.13 -33.64 -33.81
C PHE A 704 -14.93 -33.31 -34.68
N LEU A 705 -13.74 -33.17 -34.08
CA LEU A 705 -12.49 -32.91 -34.78
C LEU A 705 -12.08 -34.10 -35.66
N ALA A 706 -12.31 -35.35 -35.23
CA ALA A 706 -12.05 -36.52 -36.08
C ALA A 706 -12.97 -36.56 -37.31
N LYS A 707 -14.23 -36.11 -37.17
CA LYS A 707 -15.22 -36.11 -38.25
C LYS A 707 -15.00 -35.01 -39.29
N TYR A 708 -14.60 -33.81 -38.87
CA TYR A 708 -14.40 -32.66 -39.75
C TYR A 708 -12.93 -32.25 -39.75
N THR A 709 -12.29 -32.17 -40.92
CA THR A 709 -10.86 -31.84 -41.03
C THR A 709 -10.59 -30.33 -40.94
N ASP A 710 -11.50 -29.52 -41.50
CA ASP A 710 -11.34 -28.07 -41.63
C ASP A 710 -12.08 -27.37 -40.49
N VAL A 711 -11.77 -27.73 -39.24
CA VAL A 711 -12.35 -27.10 -38.04
C VAL A 711 -11.34 -27.08 -36.91
N MET A 712 -11.51 -26.10 -36.02
CA MET A 712 -10.76 -26.01 -34.77
C MET A 712 -11.72 -25.86 -33.59
N VAL A 713 -11.29 -26.32 -32.43
CA VAL A 713 -11.96 -26.06 -31.14
C VAL A 713 -10.99 -25.31 -30.25
N VAL A 714 -11.45 -24.25 -29.59
CA VAL A 714 -10.68 -23.41 -28.68
C VAL A 714 -11.39 -23.39 -27.33
N VAL A 715 -10.66 -23.68 -26.24
CA VAL A 715 -11.14 -23.61 -24.85
C VAL A 715 -10.29 -22.64 -24.04
N CYS A 716 -10.86 -22.03 -23.02
CA CYS A 716 -10.16 -21.06 -22.18
C CYS A 716 -9.12 -21.74 -21.27
N PHE A 717 -8.16 -20.96 -20.78
CA PHE A 717 -7.09 -21.44 -19.91
C PHE A 717 -7.62 -22.04 -18.59
N ASP A 718 -8.59 -21.39 -17.94
CA ASP A 718 -9.16 -21.92 -16.69
C ASP A 718 -9.75 -23.32 -16.90
N GLU A 719 -10.41 -23.53 -18.03
CA GLU A 719 -10.99 -24.81 -18.41
C GLU A 719 -9.91 -25.83 -18.75
N LEU A 720 -8.84 -25.41 -19.44
CA LEU A 720 -7.67 -26.25 -19.62
C LEU A 720 -7.13 -26.71 -18.27
N THR A 721 -7.01 -25.83 -17.28
CA THR A 721 -6.51 -26.24 -15.95
C THR A 721 -7.45 -27.20 -15.23
N MET A 722 -8.77 -26.99 -15.30
CA MET A 722 -9.77 -27.83 -14.63
C MET A 722 -9.99 -29.20 -15.30
N TYR A 723 -9.84 -29.28 -16.62
CA TYR A 723 -10.11 -30.48 -17.42
C TYR A 723 -8.84 -31.09 -18.05
N TYR A 724 -7.65 -30.65 -17.63
CA TYR A 724 -6.38 -31.08 -18.24
C TYR A 724 -6.23 -32.60 -18.31
N GLU A 725 -6.55 -33.30 -17.23
CA GLU A 725 -6.41 -34.76 -17.17
C GLU A 725 -7.35 -35.48 -18.14
N GLU A 726 -8.61 -35.02 -18.23
CA GLU A 726 -9.60 -35.56 -19.15
C GLU A 726 -9.20 -35.30 -20.61
N LEU A 727 -8.75 -34.08 -20.90
CA LEU A 727 -8.25 -33.69 -22.21
C LEU A 727 -7.02 -34.51 -22.60
N ARG A 728 -6.05 -34.64 -21.69
CA ARG A 728 -4.82 -35.43 -21.89
C ARG A 728 -5.16 -36.89 -22.16
N ALA A 729 -6.00 -37.50 -21.34
CA ALA A 729 -6.41 -38.89 -21.52
C ALA A 729 -7.14 -39.10 -22.85
N THR A 730 -8.10 -38.23 -23.18
CA THR A 730 -8.90 -38.34 -24.40
C THR A 730 -8.08 -38.13 -25.67
N PHE A 731 -7.18 -37.15 -25.68
CA PHE A 731 -6.42 -36.76 -26.88
C PHE A 731 -5.11 -37.51 -27.05
N SER A 732 -4.54 -38.11 -25.99
CA SER A 732 -3.32 -38.93 -26.09
C SER A 732 -3.45 -40.10 -27.07
N VAL A 733 -4.68 -40.63 -27.26
CA VAL A 733 -4.98 -41.72 -28.19
C VAL A 733 -5.47 -41.24 -29.57
N GLN A 734 -5.62 -39.93 -29.78
CA GLN A 734 -6.05 -39.36 -31.05
C GLN A 734 -4.86 -39.14 -32.00
N PRO A 735 -5.06 -39.15 -33.33
CA PRO A 735 -4.03 -38.76 -34.28
C PRO A 735 -3.50 -37.36 -34.02
N THR A 736 -2.23 -37.11 -34.30
CA THR A 736 -1.58 -35.78 -34.13
C THR A 736 -2.32 -34.68 -34.89
N SER A 737 -2.92 -34.98 -36.06
CA SER A 737 -3.75 -34.05 -36.83
C SER A 737 -5.04 -33.62 -36.12
N VAL A 738 -5.57 -34.45 -35.20
CA VAL A 738 -6.73 -34.13 -34.36
C VAL A 738 -6.27 -33.34 -33.12
N GLN A 739 -5.20 -33.80 -32.46
CA GLN A 739 -4.57 -33.10 -31.33
C GLN A 739 -4.16 -31.67 -31.69
N ALA A 740 -3.70 -31.46 -32.92
CA ALA A 740 -3.25 -30.19 -33.48
C ALA A 740 -4.35 -29.11 -33.60
N ARG A 741 -5.63 -29.47 -33.48
CA ARG A 741 -6.80 -28.61 -33.75
C ARG A 741 -7.68 -28.35 -32.52
N LEU A 742 -7.34 -28.93 -31.37
CA LEU A 742 -7.84 -28.47 -30.07
C LEU A 742 -6.80 -27.53 -29.45
N MET A 743 -7.20 -26.28 -29.26
CA MET A 743 -6.37 -25.18 -28.80
C MET A 743 -6.85 -24.66 -27.44
N SER A 744 -5.91 -24.09 -26.70
CA SER A 744 -6.21 -23.26 -25.53
C SER A 744 -5.18 -22.12 -25.46
N PHE A 745 -5.19 -21.36 -24.37
CA PHE A 745 -4.28 -20.25 -24.13
C PHE A 745 -3.39 -20.56 -22.95
N SER A 746 -2.17 -20.04 -22.93
CA SER A 746 -1.36 -20.06 -21.71
C SER A 746 -0.33 -18.95 -21.72
N SER A 747 -0.13 -18.29 -20.58
CA SER A 747 1.05 -17.46 -20.31
C SER A 747 2.17 -18.25 -19.62
N LEU A 748 1.94 -19.53 -19.30
CA LEU A 748 2.88 -20.35 -18.55
C LEU A 748 3.97 -20.92 -19.46
N PRO A 749 5.19 -21.14 -18.94
CA PRO A 749 6.12 -22.03 -19.60
C PRO A 749 5.51 -23.43 -19.69
N LEU A 750 5.88 -24.18 -20.73
CA LEU A 750 5.29 -25.48 -21.00
C LEU A 750 5.64 -26.45 -19.88
N TRP A 751 4.65 -26.79 -19.05
CA TRP A 751 4.82 -27.58 -17.82
C TRP A 751 5.27 -29.02 -18.08
N THR A 752 5.08 -29.55 -19.28
CA THR A 752 5.58 -30.89 -19.68
C THR A 752 7.01 -30.87 -20.22
N ASP A 753 7.61 -29.69 -20.42
CA ASP A 753 8.97 -29.57 -20.94
C ASP A 753 10.00 -29.68 -19.80
N ALA A 754 10.55 -30.89 -19.63
CA ALA A 754 11.57 -31.18 -18.63
C ALA A 754 13.01 -30.99 -19.13
N SER A 755 13.20 -30.45 -20.35
CA SER A 755 14.52 -30.25 -20.96
C SER A 755 15.41 -29.30 -20.14
N ALA A 756 16.73 -29.46 -20.28
CA ALA A 756 17.69 -28.60 -19.59
C ALA A 756 17.59 -27.15 -20.11
N GLU A 757 17.32 -26.99 -21.40
CA GLU A 757 17.14 -25.71 -22.08
C GLU A 757 15.92 -24.97 -21.55
N ALA A 758 14.78 -25.67 -21.36
CA ALA A 758 13.57 -25.08 -20.80
C ALA A 758 13.76 -24.64 -19.35
N LYS A 759 14.40 -25.46 -18.51
CA LYS A 759 14.72 -25.13 -17.11
C LYS A 759 15.71 -23.99 -16.98
N ALA A 760 16.69 -23.89 -17.88
CA ALA A 760 17.63 -22.78 -17.91
C ALA A 760 16.94 -21.46 -18.31
N ARG A 761 15.97 -21.52 -19.22
CA ARG A 761 15.18 -20.36 -19.64
C ARG A 761 14.14 -19.95 -18.61
N TRP A 762 13.51 -20.92 -17.95
CA TRP A 762 12.43 -20.73 -16.97
C TRP A 762 12.80 -21.44 -15.66
N PRO A 763 13.53 -20.78 -14.75
CA PRO A 763 13.96 -21.37 -13.49
C PRO A 763 12.81 -21.98 -12.66
N ILE A 764 11.60 -21.42 -12.79
CA ILE A 764 10.39 -21.95 -12.16
C ILE A 764 10.11 -23.43 -12.49
N LEU A 765 10.43 -23.90 -13.70
CA LEU A 765 10.27 -25.31 -14.06
C LEU A 765 11.21 -26.21 -13.26
N GLY A 766 12.39 -25.71 -12.88
CA GLY A 766 13.31 -26.42 -11.99
C GLY A 766 12.69 -26.64 -10.61
N HIS A 767 12.12 -25.59 -10.02
CA HIS A 767 11.44 -25.66 -8.72
C HIS A 767 10.17 -26.53 -8.80
N PHE A 768 9.35 -26.35 -9.84
CA PHE A 768 8.13 -27.11 -10.06
C PHE A 768 8.41 -28.62 -10.11
N HIS A 769 9.40 -29.05 -10.90
CA HIS A 769 9.77 -30.47 -11.00
C HIS A 769 10.47 -31.00 -9.73
N LYS A 770 11.04 -30.14 -8.88
CA LYS A 770 11.59 -30.52 -7.58
C LYS A 770 10.47 -30.79 -6.56
N ILE A 771 9.44 -29.96 -6.55
CA ILE A 771 8.23 -30.14 -5.72
C ILE A 771 7.46 -31.37 -6.21
N PHE A 772 7.30 -31.51 -7.52
CA PHE A 772 6.56 -32.60 -8.17
C PHE A 772 7.48 -33.44 -9.08
N PRO A 773 8.23 -34.41 -8.51
CA PRO A 773 9.18 -35.22 -9.27
C PRO A 773 8.51 -36.19 -10.26
N ASP A 774 7.29 -36.62 -9.99
CA ASP A 774 6.54 -37.52 -10.88
C ASP A 774 5.95 -36.74 -12.07
N PRO A 775 6.27 -37.11 -13.33
CA PRO A 775 5.70 -36.47 -14.51
C PRO A 775 4.17 -36.47 -14.59
N ILE A 776 3.47 -37.37 -13.88
CA ILE A 776 2.00 -37.34 -13.83
C ILE A 776 1.47 -36.05 -13.20
N ASN A 777 2.24 -35.42 -12.32
CA ASN A 777 1.92 -34.17 -11.63
C ASN A 777 2.39 -32.94 -12.41
N HIS A 778 2.94 -33.10 -13.62
CA HIS A 778 3.33 -31.97 -14.47
C HIS A 778 2.09 -31.43 -15.18
N THR A 779 1.28 -30.67 -14.43
CA THR A 779 0.00 -30.12 -14.89
C THR A 779 0.01 -28.59 -14.87
N PRO A 780 -0.80 -27.92 -15.72
CA PRO A 780 -0.88 -26.47 -15.71
C PRO A 780 -1.49 -25.91 -14.42
N SER A 781 -2.39 -26.68 -13.77
CA SER A 781 -3.01 -26.29 -12.50
C SER A 781 -1.99 -26.20 -11.38
N LEU A 782 -1.14 -27.23 -11.22
CA LEU A 782 -0.10 -27.23 -10.19
C LEU A 782 0.98 -26.17 -10.46
N LEU A 783 1.36 -25.95 -11.73
CA LEU A 783 2.30 -24.88 -12.07
C LEU A 783 1.72 -23.47 -11.80
N ARG A 784 0.44 -23.25 -12.11
CA ARG A 784 -0.28 -22.02 -11.73
C ARG A 784 -0.20 -21.79 -10.22
N ASP A 785 -0.45 -22.82 -9.42
CA ASP A 785 -0.47 -22.71 -7.97
C ASP A 785 0.94 -22.45 -7.39
N VAL A 786 2.00 -22.98 -8.01
CA VAL A 786 3.39 -22.65 -7.66
C VAL A 786 3.70 -21.18 -7.96
N ILE A 787 3.18 -20.64 -9.07
CA ILE A 787 3.31 -19.22 -9.39
C ILE A 787 2.54 -18.35 -8.38
N ILE A 788 1.34 -18.76 -7.98
CA ILE A 788 0.57 -18.07 -6.94
C ILE A 788 1.38 -18.04 -5.64
N ALA A 789 1.95 -19.16 -5.22
CA ALA A 789 2.80 -19.24 -4.03
C ALA A 789 4.01 -18.30 -4.12
N GLY A 790 4.73 -18.34 -5.25
CA GLY A 790 5.88 -17.48 -5.51
C GLY A 790 5.53 -15.99 -5.57
N PHE A 791 4.34 -15.65 -6.05
CA PHE A 791 3.84 -14.27 -6.09
C PHE A 791 3.49 -13.77 -4.68
N ILE A 792 2.80 -14.58 -3.87
CA ILE A 792 2.52 -14.26 -2.47
C ILE A 792 3.83 -14.04 -1.70
N GLN A 793 4.81 -14.92 -1.90
CA GLN A 793 6.14 -14.80 -1.28
C GLN A 793 6.78 -13.44 -1.62
N GLU A 794 6.81 -13.07 -2.89
CA GLU A 794 7.45 -11.82 -3.32
C GLU A 794 6.73 -10.60 -2.73
N LEU A 795 5.39 -10.58 -2.76
CA LEU A 795 4.60 -9.52 -2.13
C LEU A 795 4.89 -9.39 -0.64
N VAL A 796 4.83 -10.50 0.10
CA VAL A 796 5.05 -10.51 1.54
C VAL A 796 6.45 -10.02 1.87
N SER A 797 7.45 -10.35 1.05
CA SER A 797 8.82 -9.88 1.23
C SER A 797 9.01 -8.37 1.06
N THR A 798 8.08 -7.70 0.37
CA THR A 798 8.04 -6.24 0.22
C THR A 798 7.21 -5.53 1.29
N THR A 799 6.51 -6.28 2.14
CA THR A 799 5.69 -5.75 3.24
C THR A 799 6.32 -6.02 4.60
N THR A 800 6.03 -5.18 5.60
CA THR A 800 6.47 -5.41 6.99
C THR A 800 5.67 -6.53 7.66
N VAL A 801 4.36 -6.61 7.36
CA VAL A 801 3.43 -7.62 7.85
C VAL A 801 2.44 -7.93 6.73
N ALA A 802 2.06 -9.21 6.61
CA ALA A 802 1.00 -9.62 5.71
C ALA A 802 -0.35 -9.05 6.17
N GLU A 803 -0.83 -8.00 5.50
CA GLU A 803 -2.13 -7.38 5.70
C GLU A 803 -2.75 -7.07 4.34
N THR A 804 -4.05 -7.33 4.21
CA THR A 804 -4.85 -7.10 3.01
C THR A 804 -4.52 -5.82 2.24
N LYS A 805 -4.51 -4.65 2.92
CA LYS A 805 -4.28 -3.35 2.26
C LYS A 805 -2.83 -3.20 1.82
N LEU A 806 -1.89 -3.63 2.63
CA LEU A 806 -0.47 -3.58 2.33
C LEU A 806 -0.12 -4.49 1.15
N LEU A 807 -0.67 -5.71 1.11
CA LEU A 807 -0.50 -6.65 0.00
C LEU A 807 -1.09 -6.08 -1.30
N THR A 808 -2.29 -5.52 -1.25
CA THR A 808 -2.94 -4.88 -2.40
C THR A 808 -2.12 -3.68 -2.89
N ASN A 809 -1.64 -2.83 -1.98
CA ASN A 809 -0.79 -1.68 -2.33
C ASN A 809 0.54 -2.12 -2.95
N ALA A 810 1.17 -3.17 -2.41
CA ALA A 810 2.45 -3.69 -2.90
C ALA A 810 2.38 -4.11 -4.38
N VAL A 811 1.27 -4.69 -4.83
CA VAL A 811 1.07 -5.05 -6.26
C VAL A 811 1.23 -3.83 -7.16
N TYR A 812 0.55 -2.72 -6.84
CA TYR A 812 0.52 -1.53 -7.68
C TYR A 812 1.75 -0.61 -7.49
N ILE A 813 2.38 -0.64 -6.31
CA ILE A 813 3.64 0.07 -6.06
C ILE A 813 4.77 -0.59 -6.86
N ASN A 814 4.83 -1.91 -6.87
CA ASN A 814 5.86 -2.65 -7.62
C ASN A 814 5.60 -2.60 -9.12
N GLY A 815 4.33 -2.57 -9.55
CA GLY A 815 3.90 -2.58 -10.96
C GLY A 815 4.13 -3.93 -11.63
N GLY A 816 5.32 -4.52 -11.50
CA GLY A 816 5.62 -5.89 -11.92
C GLY A 816 6.21 -6.70 -10.78
N VAL A 817 5.76 -7.94 -10.63
CA VAL A 817 6.27 -8.90 -9.63
C VAL A 817 6.97 -10.03 -10.36
N THR A 818 8.25 -10.25 -10.08
CA THR A 818 9.03 -11.32 -10.70
C THR A 818 9.35 -12.39 -9.67
N THR A 819 8.93 -13.63 -9.94
CA THR A 819 9.20 -14.78 -9.08
C THR A 819 9.78 -15.91 -9.90
N TYR A 820 10.89 -16.52 -9.47
CA TYR A 820 11.59 -17.59 -10.20
C TYR A 820 11.90 -17.29 -11.68
N GLY A 821 12.21 -16.02 -11.99
CA GLY A 821 12.44 -15.53 -13.36
C GLY A 821 11.16 -15.36 -14.20
N PHE A 822 9.98 -15.54 -13.61
CA PHE A 822 8.68 -15.33 -14.24
C PHE A 822 8.06 -14.00 -13.78
N THR A 823 7.85 -13.07 -14.70
CA THR A 823 7.35 -11.72 -14.41
C THR A 823 5.86 -11.58 -14.71
N LEU A 824 5.11 -11.10 -13.73
CA LEU A 824 3.68 -10.79 -13.77
C LEU A 824 3.48 -9.28 -13.67
N GLY A 825 2.68 -8.68 -14.56
CA GLY A 825 2.45 -7.24 -14.66
C GLY A 825 2.56 -6.71 -16.11
N ASN A 826 2.42 -5.41 -16.40
CA ASN A 826 2.41 -4.27 -15.47
C ASN A 826 1.02 -3.99 -14.87
N PHE A 827 0.91 -4.06 -13.54
CA PHE A 827 -0.26 -3.68 -12.75
C PHE A 827 -0.30 -2.17 -12.53
N GLU A 828 -1.42 -1.53 -12.82
CA GLU A 828 -1.60 -0.07 -12.71
C GLU A 828 -2.98 0.22 -12.09
N TRP A 829 -3.07 1.15 -11.15
CA TRP A 829 -4.37 1.55 -10.59
C TRP A 829 -4.35 3.03 -10.20
N GLY A 830 -4.85 3.89 -11.09
CA GLY A 830 -4.94 5.32 -10.80
C GLY A 830 -5.43 6.18 -11.98
N CYS A 831 -5.65 7.46 -11.69
CA CYS A 831 -6.01 8.48 -12.68
C CYS A 831 -4.94 9.57 -12.73
N THR A 832 -4.54 9.98 -13.93
CA THR A 832 -3.69 11.16 -14.14
C THR A 832 -4.54 12.31 -14.66
N ALA A 833 -4.47 13.46 -14.01
CA ALA A 833 -5.10 14.69 -14.50
C ALA A 833 -4.37 15.16 -15.78
N THR A 834 -5.03 15.03 -16.93
CA THR A 834 -4.52 15.54 -18.21
C THR A 834 -5.23 16.83 -18.58
N THR A 835 -4.69 17.60 -19.52
CA THR A 835 -5.33 18.83 -20.03
C THR A 835 -6.72 18.58 -20.64
N SER A 836 -7.01 17.34 -21.06
CA SER A 836 -8.32 16.89 -21.56
C SER A 836 -9.26 16.35 -20.47
N GLY A 837 -8.85 16.32 -19.19
CA GLY A 837 -9.57 15.69 -18.09
C GLY A 837 -8.77 14.54 -17.45
N ASP A 838 -9.32 13.86 -16.43
CA ASP A 838 -8.66 12.73 -15.81
C ASP A 838 -8.63 11.52 -16.76
N SER A 839 -7.44 11.02 -17.07
CA SER A 839 -7.25 9.73 -17.75
C SER A 839 -6.96 8.65 -16.73
N CYS A 840 -7.87 7.71 -16.54
CA CYS A 840 -7.72 6.59 -15.61
C CYS A 840 -7.21 5.33 -16.31
N VAL A 841 -6.25 4.66 -15.68
CA VAL A 841 -5.74 3.36 -16.13
C VAL A 841 -5.86 2.36 -14.99
N TYR A 842 -6.68 1.34 -15.20
CA TYR A 842 -6.93 0.25 -14.26
C TYR A 842 -6.52 -1.08 -14.91
N LYS A 843 -5.37 -1.60 -14.48
CA LYS A 843 -4.79 -2.88 -14.90
C LYS A 843 -4.53 -3.72 -13.66
N ASN A 844 -5.52 -4.49 -13.26
CA ASN A 844 -5.42 -5.43 -12.16
C ASN A 844 -5.13 -6.88 -12.65
N TYR A 845 -4.55 -7.01 -13.84
CA TYR A 845 -4.21 -8.28 -14.48
C TYR A 845 -2.75 -8.25 -14.92
N GLY A 846 -2.06 -9.40 -14.80
CA GLY A 846 -0.60 -9.48 -14.96
C GLY A 846 -0.10 -10.49 -15.97
N ALA A 847 -0.99 -11.27 -16.61
CA ALA A 847 -0.58 -12.26 -17.60
C ALA A 847 0.00 -11.59 -18.85
N SER A 848 1.24 -11.94 -19.19
CA SER A 848 1.96 -11.49 -20.37
C SER A 848 2.46 -12.70 -21.18
N ASN A 849 2.96 -12.47 -22.40
CA ASN A 849 3.45 -13.53 -23.29
C ASN A 849 2.44 -14.69 -23.45
N ILE A 850 1.18 -14.36 -23.71
CA ILE A 850 0.10 -15.33 -23.88
C ILE A 850 0.28 -16.02 -25.23
N GLU A 851 0.40 -17.34 -25.20
CA GLU A 851 0.51 -18.22 -26.36
C GLU A 851 -0.82 -18.94 -26.61
N ILE A 852 -1.14 -19.17 -27.89
CA ILE A 852 -2.18 -20.12 -28.30
C ILE A 852 -1.54 -21.50 -28.42
N LEU A 853 -1.93 -22.41 -27.53
CA LEU A 853 -1.29 -23.70 -27.31
C LEU A 853 -2.18 -24.85 -27.78
N SER A 854 -1.66 -25.70 -28.67
CA SER A 854 -2.34 -26.93 -29.09
C SER A 854 -2.14 -28.05 -28.06
N ILE A 855 -3.13 -28.93 -27.90
CA ILE A 855 -2.99 -30.15 -27.09
C ILE A 855 -1.84 -31.03 -27.59
N GLN A 856 -1.61 -31.06 -28.90
CA GLN A 856 -0.46 -31.75 -29.50
C GLN A 856 0.87 -31.30 -28.87
N ARG A 857 1.06 -29.99 -28.71
CA ARG A 857 2.27 -29.41 -28.10
C ARG A 857 2.33 -29.63 -26.58
N MET A 858 1.19 -29.69 -25.91
CA MET A 858 1.13 -30.04 -24.49
C MET A 858 1.59 -31.48 -24.24
N LEU A 859 1.26 -32.40 -25.15
CA LEU A 859 1.64 -33.81 -25.10
C LEU A 859 3.07 -34.07 -25.59
N ASP A 860 3.53 -33.28 -26.56
CA ASP A 860 4.87 -33.36 -27.15
C ASP A 860 5.53 -31.97 -27.20
N PRO A 861 6.41 -31.65 -26.23
CA PRO A 861 7.13 -30.37 -26.18
C PRO A 861 7.97 -30.05 -27.42
N THR A 862 8.32 -31.04 -28.24
CA THR A 862 9.12 -30.83 -29.46
C THR A 862 8.34 -30.17 -30.60
N VAL A 863 7.01 -30.15 -30.48
CA VAL A 863 6.14 -29.46 -31.45
C VAL A 863 6.37 -27.95 -31.36
N PRO A 864 6.71 -27.27 -32.48
CA PRO A 864 6.99 -25.84 -32.47
C PRO A 864 5.75 -25.02 -32.12
N GLN A 865 5.97 -23.84 -31.53
CA GLN A 865 4.92 -22.87 -31.23
C GLN A 865 4.17 -22.48 -32.51
N LEU A 866 2.84 -22.37 -32.42
CA LEU A 866 2.01 -21.95 -33.55
C LEU A 866 2.36 -20.54 -34.03
N SER A 867 2.59 -19.65 -33.06
CA SER A 867 2.99 -18.27 -33.28
C SER A 867 3.74 -17.77 -32.06
N SER A 868 4.57 -16.74 -32.22
CA SER A 868 5.23 -16.08 -31.09
C SER A 868 4.20 -15.61 -30.05
N PRO A 869 4.45 -15.83 -28.74
CA PRO A 869 3.57 -15.36 -27.68
C PRO A 869 3.33 -13.86 -27.76
N SER A 870 2.17 -13.41 -27.28
CA SER A 870 1.73 -12.02 -27.40
C SER A 870 1.27 -11.47 -26.06
N THR A 871 1.70 -10.24 -25.75
CA THR A 871 1.16 -9.47 -24.62
C THR A 871 0.14 -8.49 -25.19
N PRO A 872 -1.18 -8.71 -24.99
CA PRO A 872 -2.21 -7.87 -25.60
C PRO A 872 -2.20 -6.46 -24.99
N THR A 873 -2.29 -5.42 -25.82
CA THR A 873 -2.41 -4.03 -25.35
C THR A 873 -3.77 -3.73 -24.73
N MET A 874 -4.78 -4.55 -25.02
CA MET A 874 -6.18 -4.37 -24.61
C MET A 874 -6.80 -3.04 -25.09
N GLU A 875 -6.31 -2.50 -26.21
CA GLU A 875 -6.84 -1.29 -26.84
C GLU A 875 -7.86 -1.64 -27.93
N TYR A 876 -9.15 -1.44 -27.64
CA TYR A 876 -10.21 -1.69 -28.61
C TYR A 876 -10.36 -0.52 -29.58
N ARG A 877 -10.38 -0.83 -30.88
CA ARG A 877 -10.56 0.16 -31.96
C ARG A 877 -11.85 -0.14 -32.72
N PRO A 878 -12.57 0.90 -33.18
CA PRO A 878 -13.75 0.68 -34.00
C PRO A 878 -13.37 0.01 -35.33
N ARG A 879 -14.24 -0.86 -35.84
CA ARG A 879 -14.07 -1.55 -37.13
C ARG A 879 -13.80 -0.55 -38.24
N GLN A 880 -12.69 -0.73 -38.96
CA GLN A 880 -12.38 0.06 -40.14
C GLN A 880 -13.37 -0.31 -41.24
N ARG A 881 -14.16 0.65 -41.70
CA ARG A 881 -15.08 0.45 -42.83
C ARG A 881 -14.26 0.20 -44.09
N SER A 882 -14.12 -1.06 -44.50
CA SER A 882 -13.37 -1.50 -45.69
C SER A 882 -13.97 -1.02 -47.02
N HIS A 883 -15.20 -0.50 -47.02
CA HIS A 883 -15.79 0.21 -48.17
C HIS A 883 -15.35 1.68 -48.26
N ALA A 884 -14.47 2.14 -47.37
CA ALA A 884 -13.65 3.29 -47.68
C ALA A 884 -12.62 2.86 -48.73
N LEU A 885 -12.80 3.34 -49.96
CA LEU A 885 -11.78 3.31 -51.01
C LEU A 885 -10.40 3.56 -50.38
N THR A 886 -9.40 2.71 -50.67
CA THR A 886 -8.03 2.93 -50.20
C THR A 886 -7.59 4.35 -50.55
N PRO A 887 -6.70 5.03 -49.78
CA PRO A 887 -6.31 6.41 -50.09
C PRO A 887 -5.90 6.60 -51.55
N ALA A 888 -5.21 5.62 -52.16
CA ALA A 888 -4.88 5.65 -53.59
C ALA A 888 -6.11 5.49 -54.51
N GLN A 889 -7.04 4.56 -54.25
CA GLN A 889 -8.27 4.40 -55.06
C GLN A 889 -9.25 5.55 -54.85
N ARG A 890 -9.34 6.07 -53.64
CA ARG A 890 -10.14 7.25 -53.28
C ARG A 890 -9.58 8.45 -54.00
N ASN A 891 -8.28 8.67 -53.93
CA ASN A 891 -7.62 9.77 -54.63
C ASN A 891 -7.63 9.56 -56.15
N GLY A 892 -7.60 8.33 -56.66
CA GLY A 892 -7.71 8.02 -58.08
C GLY A 892 -9.12 8.19 -58.65
N LEU A 893 -10.15 7.77 -57.91
CA LEU A 893 -11.56 8.00 -58.25
C LEU A 893 -11.91 9.48 -58.10
N ILE A 894 -11.46 10.13 -57.02
CA ILE A 894 -11.58 11.58 -56.86
C ILE A 894 -10.83 12.27 -57.99
N ALA A 895 -9.59 11.91 -58.33
CA ALA A 895 -8.87 12.51 -59.44
C ALA A 895 -9.52 12.23 -60.79
N GLY A 896 -10.08 11.04 -61.03
CA GLY A 896 -10.77 10.70 -62.27
C GLY A 896 -12.11 11.43 -62.42
N CYS A 897 -12.91 11.47 -61.35
CA CYS A 897 -14.13 12.26 -61.28
C CYS A 897 -13.82 13.75 -61.32
N VAL A 898 -12.75 14.22 -60.69
CA VAL A 898 -12.28 15.61 -60.73
C VAL A 898 -11.72 15.93 -62.11
N VAL A 899 -11.02 15.05 -62.82
CA VAL A 899 -10.55 15.32 -64.19
C VAL A 899 -11.73 15.29 -65.17
N GLY A 900 -12.64 14.32 -65.06
CA GLY A 900 -13.86 14.26 -65.87
C GLY A 900 -14.78 15.45 -65.60
N ALA A 901 -14.97 15.78 -64.32
CA ALA A 901 -15.65 16.99 -63.91
C ALA A 901 -14.85 18.23 -64.28
N VAL A 902 -13.52 18.27 -64.26
CA VAL A 902 -12.72 19.43 -64.69
C VAL A 902 -12.76 19.58 -66.19
N VAL A 903 -12.96 18.55 -66.99
CA VAL A 903 -13.23 18.73 -68.44
C VAL A 903 -14.62 19.30 -68.64
N LEU A 904 -15.63 18.77 -67.94
CA LEU A 904 -17.03 19.18 -68.08
C LEU A 904 -17.29 20.55 -67.45
N ILE A 905 -16.66 20.80 -66.30
CA ILE A 905 -16.53 22.07 -65.60
C ILE A 905 -15.63 22.96 -66.42
N ALA A 906 -14.49 22.61 -67.00
CA ALA A 906 -13.74 23.52 -67.87
C ALA A 906 -14.55 23.96 -69.09
N THR A 907 -15.46 23.14 -69.63
CA THR A 907 -16.40 23.61 -70.66
C THR A 907 -17.50 24.49 -70.08
N CYS A 908 -18.08 24.13 -68.92
CA CYS A 908 -19.10 24.92 -68.24
C CYS A 908 -18.54 26.16 -67.54
N THR A 909 -17.25 26.21 -67.21
CA THR A 909 -16.48 27.29 -66.61
C THR A 909 -15.71 28.02 -67.66
N LEU A 910 -15.46 27.53 -68.87
CA LEU A 910 -15.18 28.49 -69.95
C LEU A 910 -16.43 29.35 -70.18
N LEU A 911 -17.63 28.76 -70.03
CA LEU A 911 -18.90 29.49 -70.11
C LEU A 911 -19.24 30.28 -68.83
N LEU A 912 -18.90 29.78 -67.62
CA LEU A 912 -19.19 30.44 -66.34
C LEU A 912 -18.04 31.28 -65.80
N TYR A 913 -16.77 31.06 -66.16
CA TYR A 913 -15.65 31.99 -65.90
C TYR A 913 -15.84 33.28 -66.69
N CYS A 914 -16.55 33.23 -67.83
CA CYS A 914 -17.05 34.44 -68.46
C CYS A 914 -18.18 35.14 -67.65
N CYS A 915 -18.70 34.56 -66.56
CA CYS A 915 -19.87 35.10 -65.85
C CYS A 915 -19.81 35.07 -64.31
N MET A 916 -18.73 34.56 -63.69
CA MET A 916 -18.64 34.36 -62.25
C MET A 916 -17.39 35.03 -61.68
N ASP A 917 -17.33 36.35 -61.80
CA ASP A 917 -16.40 37.14 -60.99
C ASP A 917 -17.15 38.31 -60.35
N ASN A 918 -16.66 38.69 -59.18
CA ASN A 918 -17.05 39.84 -58.38
C ASN A 918 -18.20 39.61 -57.39
N ARG A 919 -17.79 39.43 -56.13
CA ARG A 919 -18.48 40.06 -55.00
C ARG A 919 -18.94 41.46 -55.42
N ASN A 920 -20.23 41.76 -55.28
CA ASN A 920 -20.77 43.04 -55.72
C ASN A 920 -20.19 44.16 -54.85
N ASN A 921 -19.15 44.80 -55.38
CA ASN A 921 -18.46 45.93 -54.77
C ASN A 921 -19.02 47.27 -55.27
N ASP A 922 -20.19 47.30 -55.94
CA ASP A 922 -20.77 48.53 -56.48
C ASP A 922 -21.11 49.51 -55.36
N ALA A 923 -21.55 49.00 -54.21
CA ALA A 923 -21.84 49.80 -53.02
C ALA A 923 -20.59 50.22 -52.24
N ALA A 924 -19.44 49.55 -52.43
CA ALA A 924 -18.23 49.77 -51.64
C ALA A 924 -17.71 51.21 -51.83
N PRO A 925 -17.43 51.94 -50.75
CA PRO A 925 -16.52 53.09 -50.79
C PRO A 925 -15.12 52.62 -51.22
N LYS A 926 -14.56 53.22 -52.28
CA LYS A 926 -13.30 52.80 -52.91
C LYS A 926 -12.23 53.89 -52.91
N ASP A 927 -12.64 55.14 -52.71
CA ASP A 927 -11.75 56.29 -52.72
C ASP A 927 -11.20 56.50 -51.31
N GLY A 928 -9.89 56.32 -51.14
CA GLY A 928 -9.22 56.50 -49.84
C GLY A 928 -9.08 57.96 -49.42
N ASP A 929 -9.30 58.91 -50.35
CA ASP A 929 -9.22 60.35 -50.08
C ASP A 929 -10.57 60.93 -49.61
N GLU A 930 -11.67 60.16 -49.74
CA GLU A 930 -12.99 60.53 -49.20
C GLU A 930 -13.24 59.84 -47.85
N PRO A 931 -13.85 60.53 -46.87
CA PRO A 931 -14.19 59.93 -45.59
C PRO A 931 -15.24 58.83 -45.76
N VAL A 932 -14.99 57.69 -45.12
CA VAL A 932 -15.91 56.54 -45.10
C VAL A 932 -16.57 56.48 -43.74
N THR A 933 -17.87 56.16 -43.70
CA THR A 933 -18.56 55.83 -42.46
C THR A 933 -18.57 54.32 -42.27
N LEU A 934 -17.91 53.87 -41.20
CA LEU A 934 -17.85 52.47 -40.81
C LEU A 934 -18.81 52.20 -39.65
N LEU A 935 -19.50 51.08 -39.75
CA LEU A 935 -20.47 50.59 -38.79
C LEU A 935 -20.05 49.17 -38.38
N PHE A 936 -19.88 48.98 -37.07
CA PHE A 936 -19.73 47.65 -36.49
C PHE A 936 -20.98 47.29 -35.72
N THR A 937 -21.40 46.02 -35.82
CA THR A 937 -22.46 45.45 -35.00
C THR A 937 -21.97 44.24 -34.24
N ASP A 938 -22.55 43.96 -33.09
CA ASP A 938 -22.35 42.71 -32.35
C ASP A 938 -23.60 42.37 -31.52
N ILE A 939 -23.84 41.11 -31.17
CA ILE A 939 -24.98 40.76 -30.31
C ILE A 939 -24.54 40.77 -28.85
N GLU A 940 -25.30 41.48 -28.01
CA GLU A 940 -25.06 41.46 -26.57
C GLU A 940 -25.19 40.04 -26.01
N SER A 941 -24.20 39.66 -25.21
CA SER A 941 -24.13 38.37 -24.52
C SER A 941 -24.29 37.15 -25.46
N SER A 942 -23.81 37.23 -26.70
CA SER A 942 -23.96 36.14 -27.69
C SER A 942 -23.42 34.80 -27.20
N THR A 943 -22.27 34.80 -26.51
CA THR A 943 -21.68 33.59 -25.92
C THR A 943 -22.56 33.01 -24.80
N ALA A 944 -23.12 33.86 -23.94
CA ALA A 944 -24.04 33.44 -22.88
C ALA A 944 -25.35 32.89 -23.45
N LEU A 945 -25.87 33.51 -24.52
CA LEU A 945 -27.02 33.01 -25.26
C LEU A 945 -26.73 31.66 -25.93
N TRP A 946 -25.53 31.45 -26.47
CA TRP A 946 -25.13 30.13 -26.99
C TRP A 946 -25.08 29.07 -25.90
N ALA A 947 -24.64 29.42 -24.69
CA ALA A 947 -24.62 28.51 -23.55
C ALA A 947 -26.03 28.21 -23.02
N ALA A 948 -26.89 29.23 -22.90
CA ALA A 948 -28.24 29.09 -22.38
C ALA A 948 -29.24 28.50 -23.39
N LEU A 949 -29.09 28.84 -24.68
CA LEU A 949 -30.06 28.55 -25.76
C LEU A 949 -29.38 28.03 -27.05
N PRO A 950 -28.52 26.98 -26.99
CA PRO A 950 -27.71 26.55 -28.13
C PRO A 950 -28.55 26.16 -29.37
N GLN A 951 -29.73 25.60 -29.15
CA GLN A 951 -30.59 25.12 -30.25
C GLN A 951 -31.35 26.23 -30.95
N LEU A 952 -31.58 27.37 -30.29
CA LEU A 952 -32.28 28.52 -30.88
C LEU A 952 -31.32 29.50 -31.55
N MET A 953 -30.08 29.58 -31.08
CA MET A 953 -29.13 30.60 -31.52
C MET A 953 -28.73 30.50 -32.99
N SER A 954 -28.64 29.28 -33.55
CA SER A 954 -28.31 29.11 -34.97
C SER A 954 -29.36 29.74 -35.90
N ASP A 955 -30.64 29.52 -35.64
CA ASP A 955 -31.76 30.11 -36.39
C ASP A 955 -31.91 31.61 -36.11
N ALA A 956 -31.70 32.03 -34.87
CA ALA A 956 -31.74 33.44 -34.48
C ALA A 956 -30.63 34.25 -35.20
N ILE A 957 -29.40 33.73 -35.26
CA ILE A 957 -28.30 34.36 -36.00
C ILE A 957 -28.58 34.40 -37.51
N ALA A 958 -29.15 33.33 -38.07
CA ALA A 958 -29.53 33.32 -39.49
C ALA A 958 -30.60 34.38 -39.80
N ALA A 959 -31.60 34.54 -38.92
CA ALA A 959 -32.63 35.57 -39.04
C ALA A 959 -32.03 36.99 -38.91
N HIS A 960 -31.15 37.20 -37.92
CA HIS A 960 -30.38 38.42 -37.71
C HIS A 960 -29.56 38.80 -38.97
N HIS A 961 -28.77 37.87 -39.52
CA HIS A 961 -27.96 38.09 -40.72
C HIS A 961 -28.83 38.47 -41.93
N ARG A 962 -29.99 37.82 -42.08
CA ARG A 962 -30.93 38.11 -43.17
C ARG A 962 -31.50 39.52 -43.08
N VAL A 963 -31.90 39.95 -41.88
CA VAL A 963 -32.45 41.30 -41.64
C VAL A 963 -31.39 42.37 -41.95
N ILE A 964 -30.17 42.21 -41.42
CA ILE A 964 -29.09 43.18 -41.67
C ILE A 964 -28.75 43.25 -43.16
N ARG A 965 -28.57 42.12 -43.85
CA ARG A 965 -28.25 42.10 -45.29
C ARG A 965 -29.31 42.76 -46.16
N GLN A 966 -30.60 42.59 -45.82
CA GLN A 966 -31.68 43.28 -46.52
C GLN A 966 -31.59 44.80 -46.35
N LEU A 967 -31.26 45.28 -45.15
CA LEU A 967 -31.11 46.71 -44.87
C LEU A 967 -29.82 47.29 -45.47
N VAL A 968 -28.70 46.56 -45.44
CA VAL A 968 -27.45 46.95 -46.12
C VAL A 968 -27.71 47.22 -47.60
N LYS A 969 -28.45 46.31 -48.26
CA LYS A 969 -28.87 46.49 -49.65
C LYS A 969 -29.82 47.67 -49.84
N LYS A 970 -30.78 47.87 -48.94
CA LYS A 970 -31.76 48.98 -48.98
C LYS A 970 -31.08 50.35 -48.96
N TYR A 971 -30.05 50.51 -48.12
CA TYR A 971 -29.33 51.77 -47.95
C TYR A 971 -28.10 51.91 -48.85
N GLY A 972 -27.83 50.96 -49.75
CA GLY A 972 -26.68 51.01 -50.65
C GLY A 972 -25.34 50.99 -49.93
N CYS A 973 -25.27 50.37 -48.74
CA CYS A 973 -24.03 50.15 -48.01
C CYS A 973 -23.37 48.83 -48.43
N TYR A 974 -22.14 48.63 -47.99
CA TYR A 974 -21.29 47.51 -48.39
C TYR A 974 -20.90 46.65 -47.18
N GLU A 975 -21.24 45.36 -47.22
CA GLU A 975 -20.81 44.37 -46.23
C GLU A 975 -19.33 44.02 -46.47
N VAL A 976 -18.47 44.40 -45.53
CA VAL A 976 -17.00 44.19 -45.59
C VAL A 976 -16.65 42.76 -45.19
N LYS A 977 -17.19 42.30 -44.07
CA LYS A 977 -17.06 40.93 -43.56
C LYS A 977 -17.99 40.73 -42.37
N THR A 978 -18.25 39.46 -42.06
CA THR A 978 -18.88 39.03 -40.82
C THR A 978 -17.89 38.20 -40.02
N ILE A 979 -17.81 38.40 -38.71
CA ILE A 979 -16.99 37.60 -37.80
C ILE A 979 -17.91 37.08 -36.70
N GLY A 980 -18.26 35.79 -36.78
CA GLY A 980 -19.33 35.24 -35.93
C GLY A 980 -20.67 35.91 -36.24
N ASP A 981 -21.25 36.54 -35.24
CA ASP A 981 -22.47 37.34 -35.26
C ASP A 981 -22.24 38.84 -35.52
N SER A 982 -20.99 39.28 -35.58
CA SER A 982 -20.63 40.68 -35.84
C SER A 982 -20.60 41.01 -37.33
N PHE A 983 -21.12 42.18 -37.71
CA PHE A 983 -20.98 42.75 -39.06
C PHE A 983 -20.04 43.95 -39.05
N MET A 984 -19.18 44.02 -40.06
CA MET A 984 -18.48 45.23 -40.46
C MET A 984 -19.09 45.74 -41.78
N ILE A 985 -19.63 46.95 -41.76
CA ILE A 985 -20.32 47.57 -42.90
C ILE A 985 -19.69 48.94 -43.20
N ALA A 986 -19.46 49.21 -44.48
CA ALA A 986 -18.96 50.49 -44.97
C ALA A 986 -20.03 51.23 -45.78
N CYS A 987 -20.21 52.51 -45.51
CA CYS A 987 -21.15 53.38 -46.22
C CYS A 987 -20.41 54.63 -46.69
N ARG A 988 -20.74 55.13 -47.90
CA ARG A 988 -20.19 56.38 -48.43
C ARG A 988 -20.75 57.62 -47.74
N SER A 989 -21.91 57.49 -47.11
CA SER A 989 -22.64 58.57 -46.46
C SER A 989 -22.91 58.22 -45.00
N ALA A 990 -22.60 59.15 -44.11
CA ALA A 990 -22.92 59.05 -42.68
C ALA A 990 -24.43 58.89 -42.46
N HIS A 991 -25.25 59.56 -43.27
CA HIS A 991 -26.71 59.44 -43.19
C HIS A 991 -27.20 58.03 -43.52
N SER A 992 -26.59 57.37 -44.50
CA SER A 992 -26.93 55.98 -44.85
C SER A 992 -26.56 55.02 -43.72
N ALA A 993 -25.39 55.19 -43.10
CA ALA A 993 -24.95 54.38 -41.96
C ALA A 993 -25.85 54.57 -40.74
N VAL A 994 -26.21 55.82 -40.42
CA VAL A 994 -27.11 56.13 -39.29
C VAL A 994 -28.52 55.59 -39.56
N SER A 995 -29.05 55.79 -40.76
CA SER A 995 -30.38 55.26 -41.13
C SER A 995 -30.41 53.73 -41.08
N LEU A 996 -29.36 53.07 -41.58
CA LEU A 996 -29.17 51.63 -41.48
C LEU A 996 -29.15 51.18 -40.00
N ALA A 997 -28.32 51.80 -39.16
CA ALA A 997 -28.21 51.45 -37.75
C ALA A 997 -29.54 51.59 -36.99
N CYS A 998 -30.26 52.69 -37.20
CA CYS A 998 -31.55 52.93 -36.58
C CYS A 998 -32.63 51.95 -37.09
N GLU A 999 -32.65 51.65 -38.38
CA GLU A 999 -33.61 50.69 -38.92
C GLU A 999 -33.29 49.24 -38.51
N ILE A 1000 -32.03 48.87 -38.29
CA ILE A 1000 -31.67 47.56 -37.70
C ILE A 1000 -32.40 47.39 -36.36
N GLN A 1001 -32.33 48.39 -35.47
CA GLN A 1001 -32.97 48.32 -34.15
C GLN A 1001 -34.49 48.18 -34.24
N THR A 1002 -35.14 48.98 -35.08
CA THR A 1002 -36.60 48.96 -35.22
C THR A 1002 -37.10 47.72 -35.98
N LYS A 1003 -36.32 47.18 -36.91
CA LYS A 1003 -36.68 45.99 -37.69
C LYS A 1003 -36.53 44.72 -36.88
N LEU A 1004 -35.49 44.62 -36.04
CA LEU A 1004 -35.31 43.51 -35.11
C LEU A 1004 -36.38 43.51 -34.00
N LEU A 1005 -36.75 44.69 -33.49
CA LEU A 1005 -37.87 44.82 -32.53
C LEU A 1005 -39.20 44.34 -33.11
N LYS A 1006 -39.46 44.59 -34.40
CA LYS A 1006 -40.68 44.16 -35.10
C LYS A 1006 -40.58 42.76 -35.71
N HIS A 1007 -39.44 42.09 -35.57
CA HIS A 1007 -39.25 40.76 -36.12
C HIS A 1007 -39.94 39.74 -35.23
N ASP A 1008 -40.71 38.84 -35.83
CA ASP A 1008 -41.24 37.69 -35.11
C ASP A 1008 -40.13 36.64 -34.95
N TRP A 1009 -39.59 36.56 -33.73
CA TRP A 1009 -38.55 35.60 -33.37
C TRP A 1009 -39.09 34.19 -33.10
N GLY A 1010 -40.41 34.01 -33.06
CA GLY A 1010 -41.07 32.73 -32.78
C GLY A 1010 -40.84 32.18 -31.36
N THR A 1011 -40.22 32.97 -30.47
CA THR A 1011 -39.89 32.57 -29.10
C THR A 1011 -39.67 33.79 -28.20
N GLU A 1012 -40.09 33.68 -26.94
CA GLU A 1012 -39.78 34.64 -25.88
C GLU A 1012 -38.55 34.21 -25.06
N ALA A 1013 -37.91 33.09 -25.40
CA ALA A 1013 -36.78 32.54 -24.65
C ALA A 1013 -35.57 33.47 -24.64
N LEU A 1014 -35.32 34.17 -25.75
CA LEU A 1014 -34.25 35.18 -25.85
C LEU A 1014 -34.47 36.32 -24.85
N ASP A 1015 -35.70 36.84 -24.80
CA ASP A 1015 -36.06 37.94 -23.90
C ASP A 1015 -35.97 37.55 -22.43
N ARG A 1016 -36.42 36.33 -22.09
CA ARG A 1016 -36.27 35.80 -20.73
C ARG A 1016 -34.81 35.66 -20.33
N ALA A 1017 -33.95 35.12 -21.21
CA ALA A 1017 -32.52 34.98 -20.94
C ALA A 1017 -31.86 36.34 -20.67
N TYR A 1018 -32.15 37.36 -21.48
CA TYR A 1018 -31.63 38.71 -21.23
C TYR A 1018 -32.08 39.31 -19.90
N ARG A 1019 -33.33 39.07 -19.47
CA ARG A 1019 -33.81 39.53 -18.16
C ARG A 1019 -33.10 38.81 -17.01
N GLU A 1020 -32.87 37.51 -17.14
CA GLU A 1020 -32.12 36.72 -16.16
C GLU A 1020 -30.66 37.20 -16.05
N PHE A 1021 -29.99 37.42 -17.19
CA PHE A 1021 -28.61 37.94 -17.22
C PHE A 1021 -28.52 39.33 -16.57
N GLU A 1022 -29.49 40.21 -16.81
CA GLU A 1022 -29.49 41.55 -16.21
C GLU A 1022 -29.85 41.54 -14.72
N LEU A 1023 -30.73 40.65 -14.25
CA LEU A 1023 -31.01 40.47 -12.81
C LEU A 1023 -29.81 39.89 -12.06
N ALA A 1024 -29.10 38.92 -12.65
CA ALA A 1024 -27.86 38.40 -12.08
C ALA A 1024 -26.83 39.51 -11.83
N ARG A 1025 -26.84 40.56 -12.68
CA ARG A 1025 -25.96 41.72 -12.51
C ARG A 1025 -26.34 42.64 -11.35
N VAL A 1026 -27.64 42.73 -11.03
CA VAL A 1026 -28.14 43.49 -9.85
C VAL A 1026 -27.61 42.90 -8.54
N ASP A 1027 -27.53 41.58 -8.44
CA ASP A 1027 -27.02 40.89 -7.25
C ASP A 1027 -25.50 41.09 -7.04
N THR A 1028 -24.79 41.60 -8.06
CA THR A 1028 -23.32 41.72 -8.06
C THR A 1028 -22.80 43.16 -7.97
N LEU A 1029 -23.57 44.16 -8.39
CA LEU A 1029 -23.15 45.56 -8.45
C LEU A 1029 -24.08 46.44 -7.59
N ASP A 1030 -23.55 46.96 -6.49
CA ASP A 1030 -24.23 47.97 -5.68
C ASP A 1030 -24.60 49.19 -6.55
N ASP A 1031 -25.81 49.71 -6.37
CA ASP A 1031 -26.41 50.83 -7.11
C ASP A 1031 -26.65 50.61 -8.63
N TYR A 1032 -26.57 49.37 -9.15
CA TYR A 1032 -26.98 49.08 -10.52
C TYR A 1032 -28.51 49.06 -10.66
N GLU A 1033 -29.05 50.06 -11.37
CA GLU A 1033 -30.47 50.10 -11.72
C GLU A 1033 -30.71 49.41 -13.08
N PRO A 1034 -31.34 48.23 -13.12
CA PRO A 1034 -31.49 47.46 -14.35
C PRO A 1034 -32.48 48.17 -15.31
N PRO A 1035 -32.06 48.58 -16.51
CA PRO A 1035 -32.91 49.34 -17.42
C PRO A 1035 -34.08 48.53 -18.01
N THR A 1036 -34.00 47.19 -18.08
CA THR A 1036 -35.03 46.37 -18.73
C THR A 1036 -35.69 45.34 -17.81
N ALA A 1037 -34.95 44.74 -16.88
CA ALA A 1037 -35.41 43.55 -16.16
C ALA A 1037 -36.59 43.81 -15.22
N ARG A 1038 -36.72 45.03 -14.70
CA ARG A 1038 -37.80 45.46 -13.79
C ARG A 1038 -38.97 46.15 -14.50
N LEU A 1039 -38.97 46.24 -15.84
CA LEU A 1039 -40.12 46.75 -16.59
C LEU A 1039 -41.31 45.78 -16.49
N SER A 1040 -42.52 46.33 -16.58
CA SER A 1040 -43.73 45.50 -16.76
C SER A 1040 -43.68 44.77 -18.11
N GLU A 1041 -44.36 43.62 -18.24
CA GLU A 1041 -44.33 42.85 -19.49
C GLU A 1041 -44.82 43.67 -20.70
N GLU A 1042 -45.85 44.51 -20.52
CA GLU A 1042 -46.37 45.40 -21.57
C GLU A 1042 -45.33 46.45 -22.00
N GLU A 1043 -44.65 47.09 -21.04
CA GLU A 1043 -43.58 48.05 -21.33
C GLU A 1043 -42.36 47.39 -21.96
N TYR A 1044 -42.00 46.18 -21.50
CA TYR A 1044 -40.89 45.42 -22.04
C TYR A 1044 -41.15 45.08 -23.50
N ALA A 1045 -42.30 44.45 -23.83
CA ALA A 1045 -42.62 44.02 -25.19
C ALA A 1045 -42.75 45.19 -26.19
N ALA A 1046 -43.11 46.38 -25.71
CA ALA A 1046 -43.16 47.59 -26.54
C ALA A 1046 -41.76 48.12 -26.91
N LEU A 1047 -40.74 47.85 -26.09
CA LEU A 1047 -39.39 48.40 -26.23
C LEU A 1047 -38.36 47.35 -26.66
N TRP A 1048 -38.54 46.07 -26.31
CA TRP A 1048 -37.55 45.00 -26.44
C TRP A 1048 -38.22 43.71 -26.95
N CYS A 1049 -37.60 43.08 -27.94
CA CYS A 1049 -38.01 41.77 -28.45
C CYS A 1049 -36.83 41.10 -29.19
N GLY A 1050 -36.45 39.90 -28.75
CA GLY A 1050 -35.40 39.07 -29.35
C GLY A 1050 -33.97 39.59 -29.19
N LEU A 1051 -33.12 39.34 -30.20
CA LEU A 1051 -31.68 39.62 -30.12
C LEU A 1051 -31.37 41.12 -29.99
N ARG A 1052 -30.47 41.47 -29.06
CA ARG A 1052 -30.09 42.85 -28.76
C ARG A 1052 -28.75 43.18 -29.42
N VAL A 1053 -28.80 43.94 -30.52
CA VAL A 1053 -27.60 44.28 -31.31
C VAL A 1053 -26.98 45.59 -30.84
N ARG A 1054 -25.69 45.60 -30.56
CA ARG A 1054 -24.84 46.78 -30.33
C ARG A 1054 -24.47 47.39 -31.68
N VAL A 1055 -24.45 48.72 -31.80
CA VAL A 1055 -24.00 49.38 -33.03
C VAL A 1055 -23.10 50.57 -32.71
N GLY A 1056 -21.89 50.56 -33.28
CA GLY A 1056 -20.94 51.68 -33.20
C GLY A 1056 -20.66 52.28 -34.58
N ILE A 1057 -20.71 53.61 -34.67
CA ILE A 1057 -20.55 54.34 -35.93
C ILE A 1057 -19.44 55.39 -35.81
N HIS A 1058 -18.51 55.36 -36.75
CA HIS A 1058 -17.50 56.40 -36.89
C HIS A 1058 -17.23 56.74 -38.37
N THR A 1059 -16.94 58.01 -38.63
CA THR A 1059 -16.63 58.54 -39.97
C THR A 1059 -15.21 59.09 -39.97
N GLY A 1060 -14.42 58.71 -40.96
CA GLY A 1060 -13.06 59.23 -41.14
C GLY A 1060 -12.35 58.63 -42.36
N LEU A 1061 -11.10 59.04 -42.56
CA LEU A 1061 -10.24 58.50 -43.60
C LEU A 1061 -9.61 57.18 -43.15
N THR A 1062 -9.61 56.20 -44.02
CA THR A 1062 -9.14 54.84 -43.71
C THR A 1062 -8.37 54.30 -44.92
N ASP A 1063 -7.42 53.39 -44.68
CA ASP A 1063 -6.71 52.70 -45.75
C ASP A 1063 -7.63 51.64 -46.37
N ILE A 1064 -8.11 51.92 -47.58
CA ILE A 1064 -9.03 51.06 -48.33
C ILE A 1064 -8.21 50.16 -49.23
N ARG A 1065 -8.26 48.85 -48.98
CA ARG A 1065 -7.52 47.86 -49.78
C ARG A 1065 -8.48 46.88 -50.43
N TYR A 1066 -8.28 46.65 -51.71
CA TYR A 1066 -8.91 45.51 -52.38
C TYR A 1066 -8.12 44.25 -52.03
N ASP A 1067 -8.76 43.29 -51.37
CA ASP A 1067 -8.17 42.00 -51.08
C ASP A 1067 -8.41 41.04 -52.26
N GLU A 1068 -7.32 40.63 -52.91
CA GLU A 1068 -7.38 39.75 -54.07
C GLU A 1068 -7.92 38.35 -53.75
N VAL A 1069 -7.87 37.92 -52.48
CA VAL A 1069 -8.37 36.62 -52.02
C VAL A 1069 -9.88 36.67 -51.80
N THR A 1070 -10.37 37.63 -51.02
CA THR A 1070 -11.82 37.76 -50.73
C THR A 1070 -12.61 38.50 -51.82
N LYS A 1071 -11.92 39.04 -52.84
CA LYS A 1071 -12.47 39.83 -53.96
C LYS A 1071 -13.30 41.04 -53.51
N GLY A 1072 -13.08 41.52 -52.29
CA GLY A 1072 -13.78 42.64 -51.68
C GLY A 1072 -12.83 43.72 -51.20
N TYR A 1073 -13.36 44.90 -50.95
CA TYR A 1073 -12.63 45.94 -50.23
C TYR A 1073 -12.67 45.68 -48.71
N ASP A 1074 -11.54 45.90 -48.05
CA ASP A 1074 -11.40 45.92 -46.59
C ASP A 1074 -10.82 47.28 -46.15
N TYR A 1075 -11.11 47.67 -44.91
CA TYR A 1075 -10.88 49.02 -44.41
C TYR A 1075 -10.00 48.95 -43.16
N TYR A 1076 -8.79 49.47 -43.26
CA TYR A 1076 -7.77 49.41 -42.22
C TYR A 1076 -7.45 50.80 -41.67
N GLY A 1077 -6.98 50.84 -40.42
CA GLY A 1077 -6.53 52.06 -39.77
C GLY A 1077 -7.50 52.60 -38.72
N ASP A 1078 -7.26 53.84 -38.33
CA ASP A 1078 -7.85 54.43 -37.13
C ASP A 1078 -9.37 54.55 -37.21
N THR A 1079 -9.95 54.83 -38.39
CA THR A 1079 -11.40 54.90 -38.55
C THR A 1079 -12.08 53.55 -38.29
N SER A 1080 -11.50 52.46 -38.79
CA SER A 1080 -11.99 51.09 -38.55
C SER A 1080 -11.89 50.70 -37.09
N ASN A 1081 -10.73 50.97 -36.47
CA ASN A 1081 -10.51 50.75 -35.06
C ASN A 1081 -11.49 51.57 -34.20
N MET A 1082 -11.67 52.86 -34.49
CA MET A 1082 -12.56 53.76 -33.76
C MET A 1082 -14.02 53.32 -33.84
N ALA A 1083 -14.50 52.88 -35.02
CA ALA A 1083 -15.85 52.35 -35.18
C ALA A 1083 -16.05 51.08 -34.33
N ALA A 1084 -15.11 50.13 -34.37
CA ALA A 1084 -15.15 48.93 -33.56
C ALA A 1084 -15.08 49.23 -32.05
N ARG A 1085 -14.29 50.23 -31.63
CA ARG A 1085 -14.24 50.65 -30.21
C ARG A 1085 -15.52 51.35 -29.77
N THR A 1086 -16.18 52.07 -30.66
CA THR A 1086 -17.47 52.72 -30.38
C THR A 1086 -18.57 51.68 -30.21
N GLU A 1087 -18.54 50.59 -30.98
CA GLU A 1087 -19.47 49.46 -30.82
C GLU A 1087 -19.24 48.74 -29.49
N ALA A 1088 -17.99 48.43 -29.17
CA ALA A 1088 -17.65 47.64 -27.99
C ALA A 1088 -18.11 48.27 -26.65
N VAL A 1089 -18.19 49.61 -26.58
CA VAL A 1089 -18.68 50.34 -25.39
C VAL A 1089 -20.21 50.47 -25.35
N ALA A 1090 -20.90 50.19 -26.45
CA ALA A 1090 -22.36 50.22 -26.52
C ALA A 1090 -22.98 48.99 -25.83
N ASN A 1091 -24.18 49.17 -25.30
CA ASN A 1091 -25.02 48.10 -24.76
C ASN A 1091 -25.90 47.48 -25.86
N GLY A 1092 -26.46 46.31 -25.59
CA GLY A 1092 -27.39 45.66 -26.51
C GLY A 1092 -28.59 46.56 -26.83
N GLY A 1093 -28.91 46.65 -28.13
CA GLY A 1093 -29.98 47.50 -28.65
C GLY A 1093 -29.65 48.99 -28.73
N GLN A 1094 -28.42 49.38 -28.40
CA GLN A 1094 -27.94 50.77 -28.39
C GLN A 1094 -27.21 51.09 -29.71
N VAL A 1095 -27.40 52.31 -30.21
CA VAL A 1095 -26.68 52.84 -31.36
C VAL A 1095 -25.87 54.05 -30.89
N VAL A 1096 -24.56 53.99 -31.03
CA VAL A 1096 -23.64 55.05 -30.59
C VAL A 1096 -22.85 55.55 -31.79
N ALA A 1097 -22.84 56.87 -31.98
CA ALA A 1097 -22.05 57.55 -32.97
C ALA A 1097 -21.00 58.43 -32.29
N THR A 1098 -19.78 58.38 -32.81
CA THR A 1098 -18.75 59.37 -32.46
C THR A 1098 -19.13 60.76 -32.95
N GLU A 1099 -18.52 61.79 -32.36
CA GLU A 1099 -18.65 63.18 -32.80
C GLU A 1099 -18.35 63.35 -34.29
N ALA A 1100 -17.32 62.68 -34.82
CA ALA A 1100 -16.99 62.76 -36.24
C ALA A 1100 -18.12 62.22 -37.13
N ALA A 1101 -18.79 61.13 -36.74
CA ALA A 1101 -19.95 60.62 -37.46
C ALA A 1101 -21.17 61.54 -37.30
N TRP A 1102 -21.37 62.11 -36.12
CA TRP A 1102 -22.47 63.03 -35.84
C TRP A 1102 -22.37 64.34 -36.63
N TRP A 1103 -21.18 64.94 -36.69
CA TRP A 1103 -20.95 66.17 -37.44
C TRP A 1103 -20.82 65.95 -38.95
N ALA A 1104 -20.58 64.72 -39.41
CA ALA A 1104 -20.62 64.36 -40.83
C ALA A 1104 -22.04 64.39 -41.43
N LEU A 1105 -23.08 64.37 -40.60
CA LEU A 1105 -24.47 64.58 -41.03
C LEU A 1105 -24.71 66.06 -41.39
N SER A 1106 -25.65 66.34 -42.29
CA SER A 1106 -26.15 67.70 -42.48
C SER A 1106 -27.01 68.15 -41.29
N ASN A 1107 -27.28 69.46 -41.19
CA ASN A 1107 -28.18 69.98 -40.15
C ASN A 1107 -29.59 69.39 -40.25
N ASP A 1108 -30.12 69.23 -41.46
CA ASP A 1108 -31.46 68.67 -41.70
C ASP A 1108 -31.53 67.19 -41.32
N GLU A 1109 -30.46 66.44 -41.62
CA GLU A 1109 -30.35 65.03 -41.23
C GLU A 1109 -30.30 64.87 -39.71
N ARG A 1110 -29.48 65.67 -39.01
CA ARG A 1110 -29.44 65.67 -37.53
C ARG A 1110 -30.77 66.05 -36.91
N ALA A 1111 -31.48 67.03 -37.47
CA ALA A 1111 -32.78 67.47 -36.98
C ALA A 1111 -33.83 66.34 -37.02
N GLY A 1112 -33.69 65.39 -37.95
CA GLY A 1112 -34.55 64.21 -38.05
C GLY A 1112 -34.18 63.06 -37.11
N ILE A 1113 -33.08 63.15 -36.36
CA ILE A 1113 -32.57 62.05 -35.51
C ILE A 1113 -32.72 62.42 -34.03
N ALA A 1114 -33.60 61.68 -33.34
CA ALA A 1114 -33.66 61.73 -31.88
C ALA A 1114 -32.35 61.19 -31.30
N HIS A 1115 -31.69 61.94 -30.42
CA HIS A 1115 -30.38 61.59 -29.88
C HIS A 1115 -30.18 62.11 -28.45
N THR A 1116 -29.18 61.56 -27.77
CA THR A 1116 -28.73 61.98 -26.44
C THR A 1116 -27.21 62.17 -26.48
N ALA A 1117 -26.73 63.38 -26.17
CA ALA A 1117 -25.30 63.63 -26.03
C ALA A 1117 -24.78 62.94 -24.77
N MET A 1118 -23.71 62.14 -24.92
CA MET A 1118 -23.12 61.34 -23.84
C MET A 1118 -21.85 61.96 -23.26
N GLY A 1119 -21.38 63.04 -23.86
CA GLY A 1119 -20.11 63.69 -23.52
C GLY A 1119 -18.88 62.89 -23.96
N PRO A 1120 -17.68 63.37 -23.59
CA PRO A 1120 -16.40 62.75 -23.97
C PRO A 1120 -16.16 61.42 -23.25
N GLN A 1121 -15.87 60.37 -24.01
CA GLN A 1121 -15.64 59.00 -23.54
C GLN A 1121 -14.22 58.53 -23.86
N GLY A 1122 -13.54 57.93 -22.89
CA GLY A 1122 -12.23 57.32 -23.11
C GLY A 1122 -12.36 55.99 -23.84
N LEU A 1123 -11.84 55.89 -25.06
CA LEU A 1123 -11.85 54.66 -25.84
C LEU A 1123 -10.50 53.94 -25.80
N ARG A 1124 -10.54 52.61 -25.79
CA ARG A 1124 -9.34 51.75 -25.80
C ARG A 1124 -8.43 52.07 -26.99
N GLY A 1125 -7.18 52.41 -26.68
CA GLY A 1125 -6.16 52.72 -27.69
C GLY A 1125 -6.32 54.07 -28.36
N VAL A 1126 -7.32 54.87 -27.96
CA VAL A 1126 -7.53 56.23 -28.44
C VAL A 1126 -6.95 57.19 -27.40
N PRO A 1127 -5.96 58.04 -27.75
CA PRO A 1127 -5.23 58.82 -26.76
C PRO A 1127 -6.01 60.03 -26.19
N PHE A 1128 -7.17 60.34 -26.76
CA PHE A 1128 -8.05 61.43 -26.33
C PHE A 1128 -9.48 60.91 -26.13
N ALA A 1129 -10.24 61.58 -25.26
CA ALA A 1129 -11.64 61.26 -25.06
C ALA A 1129 -12.45 61.71 -26.30
N VAL A 1130 -13.32 60.84 -26.79
CA VAL A 1130 -14.12 61.05 -27.99
C VAL A 1130 -15.53 61.41 -27.56
N GLU A 1131 -16.04 62.56 -27.99
CA GLU A 1131 -17.42 62.94 -27.72
C GLU A 1131 -18.38 61.99 -28.48
N MET A 1132 -19.43 61.54 -27.79
CA MET A 1132 -20.33 60.50 -28.30
C MET A 1132 -21.80 60.91 -28.20
N PHE A 1133 -22.58 60.39 -29.13
CA PHE A 1133 -24.02 60.62 -29.25
C PHE A 1133 -24.73 59.27 -29.34
N GLN A 1134 -25.65 59.01 -28.41
CA GLN A 1134 -26.58 57.89 -28.54
C GLN A 1134 -27.69 58.28 -29.50
N LEU A 1135 -27.94 57.45 -30.52
CA LEU A 1135 -29.05 57.63 -31.44
C LEU A 1135 -30.26 56.84 -30.93
N ASN A 1136 -31.34 57.55 -30.60
CA ASN A 1136 -32.53 57.00 -29.96
C ASN A 1136 -33.46 56.36 -31.00
N ALA A 1137 -33.00 55.27 -31.62
CA ALA A 1137 -33.68 54.58 -32.71
C ALA A 1137 -35.08 54.05 -32.35
N VAL A 1138 -35.25 53.62 -31.09
CA VAL A 1138 -36.54 53.22 -30.51
C VAL A 1138 -36.86 54.17 -29.35
N PRO A 1139 -37.82 55.09 -29.52
CA PRO A 1139 -38.20 56.03 -28.47
C PRO A 1139 -38.61 55.32 -27.18
N GLY A 1140 -38.10 55.79 -26.04
CA GLY A 1140 -38.42 55.24 -24.71
C GLY A 1140 -37.44 54.20 -24.18
N ARG A 1141 -36.54 53.65 -25.02
CA ARG A 1141 -35.48 52.76 -24.52
C ARG A 1141 -34.52 53.51 -23.60
N ARG A 1142 -34.25 52.92 -22.44
CA ARG A 1142 -33.17 53.31 -21.54
C ARG A 1142 -32.08 52.25 -21.62
N HIS A 1143 -30.82 52.68 -21.54
CA HIS A 1143 -29.65 51.81 -21.51
C HIS A 1143 -28.86 52.09 -20.24
N ALA A 1144 -28.04 51.12 -19.81
CA ALA A 1144 -27.04 51.36 -18.78
C ALA A 1144 -25.99 52.37 -19.27
N ALA A 1145 -25.08 52.77 -18.38
CA ALA A 1145 -23.89 53.52 -18.78
C ALA A 1145 -23.09 52.76 -19.85
N LEU A 1146 -22.28 53.48 -20.63
CA LEU A 1146 -21.38 52.82 -21.59
C LEU A 1146 -20.42 51.88 -20.86
N ARG A 1147 -20.12 50.75 -21.51
CA ARG A 1147 -19.28 49.69 -20.95
C ARG A 1147 -17.84 50.18 -20.82
N THR A 1148 -17.21 49.87 -19.71
CA THR A 1148 -15.79 50.16 -19.46
C THR A 1148 -14.88 49.28 -20.32
N GLU A 1149 -13.60 49.66 -20.46
CA GLU A 1149 -12.62 48.89 -21.24
C GLU A 1149 -12.50 47.42 -20.78
N ILE A 1150 -12.71 47.13 -19.49
CA ILE A 1150 -12.69 45.77 -18.93
C ILE A 1150 -13.95 44.99 -19.33
N GLU A 1151 -15.14 45.59 -19.18
CA GLU A 1151 -16.42 45.00 -19.59
C GLU A 1151 -16.50 44.76 -21.10
N ALA A 1152 -15.79 45.55 -21.91
CA ALA A 1152 -15.74 45.39 -23.36
C ALA A 1152 -14.81 44.25 -23.84
N ILE A 1153 -13.91 43.74 -22.99
CA ILE A 1153 -12.96 42.66 -23.34
C ILE A 1153 -13.44 41.30 -22.83
N LEU A 1154 -14.20 41.30 -21.75
CA LEU A 1154 -14.62 40.09 -21.06
C LEU A 1154 -16.05 39.69 -21.48
N PRO A 1155 -16.34 38.39 -21.61
CA PRO A 1155 -17.71 37.89 -21.70
C PRO A 1155 -18.56 38.51 -20.60
N ASP A 1156 -19.81 38.91 -20.91
CA ASP A 1156 -20.69 39.61 -19.95
C ASP A 1156 -20.81 38.86 -18.61
N ASP A 1157 -20.70 37.52 -18.63
CA ASP A 1157 -20.73 36.66 -17.44
C ASP A 1157 -19.50 36.80 -16.52
N THR A 1158 -18.38 37.34 -17.02
CA THR A 1158 -17.13 37.51 -16.26
C THR A 1158 -16.86 38.96 -15.82
N ALA A 1159 -17.69 39.92 -16.26
CA ALA A 1159 -17.56 41.33 -15.87
C ALA A 1159 -17.82 41.55 -14.37
N THR A 1160 -18.74 40.78 -13.80
CA THR A 1160 -19.10 40.85 -12.37
C THR A 1160 -17.95 40.38 -11.48
N ASP A 1161 -17.23 39.34 -11.89
CA ASP A 1161 -16.04 38.86 -11.18
C ASP A 1161 -14.78 39.72 -11.43
N THR A 1162 -14.80 40.65 -12.39
CA THR A 1162 -13.60 41.42 -12.79
C THR A 1162 -13.52 42.85 -12.32
N ALA A 1163 -14.57 43.44 -11.75
CA ALA A 1163 -14.36 44.56 -10.83
C ALA A 1163 -13.45 44.13 -9.66
N SER A 1164 -13.56 42.86 -9.26
CA SER A 1164 -12.57 42.20 -8.38
C SER A 1164 -11.27 41.85 -9.13
N SER A 1165 -11.32 41.39 -10.38
CA SER A 1165 -10.09 41.08 -11.15
C SER A 1165 -9.27 42.25 -11.72
N ALA A 1166 -9.66 43.53 -11.63
CA ALA A 1166 -8.63 44.59 -11.70
C ALA A 1166 -7.67 44.46 -10.50
N ALA A 1167 -8.20 44.13 -9.31
CA ALA A 1167 -7.41 43.73 -8.15
C ALA A 1167 -6.79 42.33 -8.34
N GLY A 1168 -7.56 41.38 -8.87
CA GLY A 1168 -7.13 40.02 -9.16
C GLY A 1168 -6.10 39.89 -10.28
N ALA A 1169 -5.98 40.82 -11.22
CA ALA A 1169 -4.94 40.85 -12.25
C ALA A 1169 -3.64 41.47 -11.73
N LEU A 1170 -3.73 42.29 -10.68
CA LEU A 1170 -2.57 42.70 -9.89
C LEU A 1170 -2.13 41.56 -8.97
N LEU A 1171 -3.07 40.86 -8.32
CA LEU A 1171 -2.76 39.78 -7.37
C LEU A 1171 -2.41 38.42 -8.03
N SER A 1172 -3.05 38.03 -9.13
CA SER A 1172 -2.75 36.77 -9.85
C SER A 1172 -1.34 36.76 -10.46
N SER A 1173 -0.75 37.94 -10.67
CA SER A 1173 0.65 38.02 -11.09
C SER A 1173 1.63 37.48 -10.04
N VAL A 1174 1.19 37.28 -8.78
CA VAL A 1174 2.01 36.69 -7.71
C VAL A 1174 2.05 35.16 -7.82
N GLU A 1175 0.93 34.50 -8.10
CA GLU A 1175 0.86 33.02 -8.08
C GLU A 1175 1.44 32.38 -9.35
N THR A 1176 1.52 33.10 -10.47
CA THR A 1176 1.99 32.53 -11.75
C THR A 1176 3.48 32.80 -12.06
N MET A 1177 4.29 33.21 -11.08
CA MET A 1177 5.69 33.57 -11.34
C MET A 1177 6.61 32.36 -11.46
N SER A 1178 7.00 32.00 -12.69
CA SER A 1178 8.12 31.07 -12.94
C SER A 1178 9.46 31.65 -12.44
N ASP A 1179 10.43 30.78 -12.11
CA ASP A 1179 11.71 31.13 -11.45
C ASP A 1179 12.42 32.40 -11.98
N PRO A 1180 12.55 32.65 -13.31
CA PRO A 1180 13.26 33.84 -13.79
C PRO A 1180 12.49 35.14 -13.55
N ALA A 1181 11.17 35.10 -13.69
CA ALA A 1181 10.32 36.26 -13.45
C ALA A 1181 10.29 36.58 -11.95
N ALA A 1182 10.18 35.56 -11.09
CA ALA A 1182 10.21 35.72 -9.63
C ALA A 1182 11.51 36.40 -9.17
N GLY A 1183 12.67 35.97 -9.70
CA GLY A 1183 13.96 36.60 -9.42
C GLY A 1183 14.02 38.07 -9.85
N ILE A 1184 13.48 38.42 -11.02
CA ILE A 1184 13.44 39.81 -11.50
C ILE A 1184 12.51 40.67 -10.62
N ALA A 1185 11.34 40.16 -10.22
CA ALA A 1185 10.43 40.87 -9.34
C ALA A 1185 11.05 41.12 -7.96
N PHE A 1186 11.77 40.14 -7.41
CA PHE A 1186 12.51 40.30 -6.16
C PHE A 1186 13.57 41.41 -6.24
N VAL A 1187 14.31 41.49 -7.36
CA VAL A 1187 15.28 42.56 -7.61
C VAL A 1187 14.59 43.92 -7.74
N LEU A 1188 13.50 44.02 -8.49
CA LEU A 1188 12.72 45.26 -8.62
C LEU A 1188 12.22 45.72 -7.25
N ALA A 1189 11.59 44.83 -6.48
CA ALA A 1189 11.10 45.15 -5.15
C ALA A 1189 12.23 45.64 -4.24
N SER A 1190 13.41 45.00 -4.28
CA SER A 1190 14.59 45.40 -3.51
C SER A 1190 15.14 46.77 -3.94
N CYS A 1191 15.19 47.07 -5.24
CA CYS A 1191 15.65 48.35 -5.77
C CYS A 1191 14.70 49.51 -5.42
N PHE A 1192 13.39 49.23 -5.39
CA PHE A 1192 12.36 50.24 -5.13
C PHE A 1192 12.01 50.37 -3.63
N ALA A 1193 12.37 49.39 -2.80
CA ALA A 1193 12.09 49.37 -1.35
C ALA A 1193 12.46 50.66 -0.58
N PRO A 1194 13.55 51.39 -0.89
CA PRO A 1194 13.88 52.63 -0.18
C PRO A 1194 12.91 53.79 -0.43
N TYR A 1195 12.05 53.71 -1.45
CA TYR A 1195 11.17 54.82 -1.84
C TYR A 1195 9.74 54.67 -1.30
N PRO A 1196 9.07 55.77 -0.92
CA PRO A 1196 7.64 55.77 -0.64
C PRO A 1196 6.84 55.25 -1.84
N VAL A 1197 5.72 54.57 -1.60
CA VAL A 1197 4.91 53.92 -2.66
C VAL A 1197 4.55 54.88 -3.80
N ALA A 1198 4.08 56.08 -3.48
CA ALA A 1198 3.72 57.08 -4.49
C ALA A 1198 4.90 57.53 -5.36
N GLN A 1199 6.14 57.40 -4.86
CA GLN A 1199 7.35 57.65 -5.64
C GLN A 1199 7.72 56.41 -6.46
N ARG A 1200 7.65 55.20 -5.90
CA ARG A 1200 7.87 53.93 -6.65
C ARG A 1200 7.00 53.84 -7.89
N VAL A 1201 5.69 54.11 -7.78
CA VAL A 1201 4.76 54.07 -8.92
C VAL A 1201 5.14 55.09 -10.00
N ARG A 1202 5.63 56.27 -9.59
CA ARG A 1202 6.05 57.34 -10.49
C ARG A 1202 7.33 56.98 -11.24
N GLU A 1203 8.30 56.41 -10.54
CA GLU A 1203 9.59 55.96 -11.11
C GLU A 1203 9.46 54.67 -11.93
N LEU A 1204 8.40 53.87 -11.73
CA LEU A 1204 8.08 52.71 -12.55
C LEU A 1204 7.47 53.07 -13.91
N GLN A 1205 6.76 54.20 -14.04
CA GLN A 1205 6.10 54.58 -15.31
C GLN A 1205 7.04 54.63 -16.53
N PRO A 1206 8.24 55.23 -16.45
CA PRO A 1206 9.20 55.22 -17.55
C PRO A 1206 9.65 53.80 -17.94
N LEU A 1207 9.83 52.92 -16.95
CA LEU A 1207 10.22 51.53 -17.18
C LEU A 1207 9.08 50.75 -17.85
N LEU A 1208 7.84 50.91 -17.38
CA LEU A 1208 6.67 50.30 -17.99
C LEU A 1208 6.51 50.72 -19.45
N SER A 1209 6.64 52.01 -19.75
CA SER A 1209 6.62 52.54 -21.12
C SER A 1209 7.75 51.95 -21.97
N LYS A 1210 8.99 51.94 -21.47
CA LYS A 1210 10.16 51.37 -22.18
C LYS A 1210 9.98 49.90 -22.56
N TRP A 1211 9.32 49.11 -21.72
CA TRP A 1211 9.06 47.69 -21.96
C TRP A 1211 7.72 47.40 -22.64
N GLY A 1212 6.94 48.44 -22.98
CA GLY A 1212 5.63 48.32 -23.61
C GLY A 1212 4.58 47.67 -22.70
N VAL A 1213 4.68 47.85 -21.39
CA VAL A 1213 3.76 47.31 -20.39
C VAL A 1213 2.75 48.38 -20.00
N GLY A 1214 1.48 48.17 -20.30
CA GLY A 1214 0.39 49.05 -19.86
C GLY A 1214 0.17 48.97 -18.34
N ALA A 1215 0.03 50.13 -17.70
CA ALA A 1215 -0.40 50.23 -16.30
C ALA A 1215 -1.94 50.18 -16.22
N PRO A 1216 -2.54 49.24 -15.47
CA PRO A 1216 -3.99 49.21 -15.29
C PRO A 1216 -4.49 50.47 -14.55
N PRO A 1217 -5.78 50.83 -14.67
CA PRO A 1217 -6.37 51.93 -13.92
C PRO A 1217 -6.21 51.72 -12.41
N ARG A 1218 -5.99 52.80 -11.65
CA ARG A 1218 -5.96 52.73 -10.18
C ARG A 1218 -7.37 52.45 -9.66
N SER A 1219 -7.57 51.27 -9.07
CA SER A 1219 -8.81 50.93 -8.36
C SER A 1219 -8.76 51.44 -6.92
N ARG A 1220 -9.90 51.89 -6.38
CA ARG A 1220 -10.03 52.25 -4.95
C ARG A 1220 -10.01 51.01 -4.04
N LEU A 1221 -10.22 49.82 -4.60
CA LEU A 1221 -10.27 48.55 -3.86
C LEU A 1221 -8.89 47.94 -3.60
N VAL A 1222 -7.82 48.47 -4.22
CA VAL A 1222 -6.45 47.94 -4.13
C VAL A 1222 -5.59 48.92 -3.36
N SER A 1223 -4.80 48.42 -2.40
CA SER A 1223 -3.86 49.28 -1.68
C SER A 1223 -2.81 49.85 -2.64
N GLU A 1224 -2.28 51.04 -2.35
CA GLU A 1224 -1.21 51.62 -3.17
C GLU A 1224 0.01 50.68 -3.24
N GLU A 1225 0.29 49.95 -2.16
CA GLU A 1225 1.38 48.97 -2.05
C GLU A 1225 1.19 47.81 -3.04
N ASP A 1226 -0.01 47.22 -3.06
CA ASP A 1226 -0.35 46.08 -3.92
C ASP A 1226 -0.41 46.51 -5.40
N TYR A 1227 -0.91 47.71 -5.67
CA TYR A 1227 -0.89 48.29 -7.00
C TYR A 1227 0.56 48.46 -7.50
N CYS A 1228 1.44 48.99 -6.66
CA CYS A 1228 2.86 49.13 -7.00
C CYS A 1228 3.54 47.77 -7.20
N GLN A 1229 3.26 46.78 -6.35
CA GLN A 1229 3.82 45.44 -6.48
C GLN A 1229 3.34 44.74 -7.76
N GLY A 1230 2.06 44.85 -8.10
CA GLY A 1230 1.52 44.28 -9.33
C GLY A 1230 2.10 44.93 -10.60
N LEU A 1231 2.44 46.22 -10.57
CA LEU A 1231 3.20 46.85 -11.66
C LEU A 1231 4.60 46.24 -11.82
N MET A 1232 5.31 45.98 -10.71
CA MET A 1232 6.64 45.35 -10.73
C MET A 1232 6.58 43.90 -11.25
N ASN A 1233 5.57 43.13 -10.85
CA ASN A 1233 5.38 41.77 -11.32
C ASN A 1233 5.10 41.71 -12.83
N ARG A 1234 4.22 42.58 -13.35
CA ARG A 1234 3.93 42.67 -14.80
C ARG A 1234 5.17 43.04 -15.60
N LEU A 1235 5.97 43.97 -15.08
CA LEU A 1235 7.25 44.34 -15.68
C LEU A 1235 8.23 43.15 -15.66
N ALA A 1236 8.35 42.43 -14.54
CA ALA A 1236 9.21 41.27 -14.40
C ALA A 1236 8.86 40.15 -15.38
N ILE A 1237 7.56 39.84 -15.55
CA ILE A 1237 7.08 38.85 -16.53
C ILE A 1237 7.52 39.26 -17.94
N ARG A 1238 7.31 40.52 -18.33
CA ARG A 1238 7.71 41.00 -19.66
C ARG A 1238 9.23 40.91 -19.89
N ILE A 1239 10.03 41.29 -18.90
CA ILE A 1239 11.49 41.19 -18.96
C ILE A 1239 11.93 39.73 -19.09
N ALA A 1240 11.31 38.82 -18.31
CA ALA A 1240 11.61 37.39 -18.37
C ALA A 1240 11.28 36.80 -19.75
N THR A 1241 10.09 37.10 -20.30
CA THR A 1241 9.68 36.61 -21.62
C THR A 1241 10.64 37.06 -22.71
N VAL A 1242 11.03 38.35 -22.71
CA VAL A 1242 11.98 38.89 -23.69
C VAL A 1242 13.38 38.29 -23.50
N SER A 1243 13.83 38.11 -22.26
CA SER A 1243 15.15 37.52 -21.96
C SER A 1243 15.22 36.05 -22.37
N GLN A 1244 14.15 35.28 -22.14
CA GLN A 1244 14.04 33.89 -22.58
C GLN A 1244 13.94 33.77 -24.10
N ALA A 1245 13.19 34.64 -24.77
CA ALA A 1245 13.14 34.67 -26.23
C ALA A 1245 14.52 34.96 -26.83
N ARG A 1246 15.27 35.90 -26.22
CA ARG A 1246 16.64 36.22 -26.64
C ARG A 1246 17.61 35.06 -26.42
N LEU A 1247 17.46 34.31 -25.32
CA LEU A 1247 18.24 33.09 -25.05
C LEU A 1247 17.91 31.96 -26.02
N ARG A 1248 16.66 31.81 -26.45
CA ARG A 1248 16.27 30.83 -27.48
C ARG A 1248 16.92 31.17 -28.83
N LEU A 1249 16.86 32.44 -29.23
CA LEU A 1249 17.50 32.90 -30.47
C LEU A 1249 19.01 32.70 -30.44
N THR A 1250 19.70 33.01 -29.32
CA THR A 1250 21.15 32.77 -29.23
C THR A 1250 21.52 31.28 -29.19
N ARG A 1251 20.61 30.40 -28.75
CA ARG A 1251 20.83 28.95 -28.73
C ARG A 1251 20.57 28.31 -30.10
N GLU A 1252 19.59 28.81 -30.84
CA GLU A 1252 19.33 28.44 -32.24
C GLU A 1252 20.46 28.91 -33.16
N ASP A 1253 20.96 30.15 -32.97
CA ASP A 1253 22.11 30.67 -33.73
C ASP A 1253 23.45 29.99 -33.39
N ALA A 1254 23.55 29.33 -32.23
CA ALA A 1254 24.73 28.52 -31.90
C ALA A 1254 24.68 27.11 -32.54
N ALA A 1255 23.49 26.61 -32.86
CA ALA A 1255 23.31 25.32 -33.53
C ALA A 1255 23.49 25.43 -35.05
N ASP A 1256 23.03 26.53 -35.64
CA ASP A 1256 23.26 26.84 -37.05
C ASP A 1256 24.41 27.84 -37.18
N GLY A 1257 25.61 27.34 -37.51
CA GLY A 1257 26.84 28.13 -37.70
C GLY A 1257 26.81 29.14 -38.88
N LYS A 1258 25.67 29.78 -39.13
CA LYS A 1258 25.40 30.70 -40.24
C LYS A 1258 24.48 31.86 -39.82
N PHE A 1259 24.88 32.66 -38.85
CA PHE A 1259 24.60 34.10 -38.94
C PHE A 1259 25.63 34.91 -38.13
N LYS A 1260 26.60 35.52 -38.84
CA LYS A 1260 27.38 36.62 -38.27
C LYS A 1260 26.44 37.81 -38.16
N LEU A 1261 25.82 37.99 -36.99
CA LEU A 1261 25.18 39.26 -36.68
C LEU A 1261 26.28 40.34 -36.70
N ALA A 1262 26.26 41.14 -37.76
CA ALA A 1262 27.13 42.28 -37.91
C ALA A 1262 27.00 43.14 -36.64
N SER A 1263 28.14 43.36 -36.01
CA SER A 1263 28.37 44.28 -34.92
C SER A 1263 27.77 45.64 -35.25
N SER A 1264 26.55 45.90 -34.77
CA SER A 1264 26.01 47.25 -34.70
C SER A 1264 26.17 47.74 -33.27
N GLU A 1265 27.35 48.32 -33.03
CA GLU A 1265 27.60 49.31 -31.97
C GLU A 1265 26.81 50.61 -32.19
N ALA A 1266 25.82 50.67 -33.08
CA ALA A 1266 24.98 51.83 -33.28
C ALA A 1266 23.66 51.67 -32.52
N LEU A 1267 23.69 51.89 -31.19
CA LEU A 1267 22.57 52.40 -30.36
C LEU A 1267 22.98 52.40 -28.86
N ASN A 1268 24.06 53.11 -28.52
CA ASN A 1268 24.29 53.54 -27.14
C ASN A 1268 24.12 55.07 -27.06
N PRO A 1269 22.90 55.58 -26.84
CA PRO A 1269 22.64 57.03 -26.82
C PRO A 1269 23.04 57.71 -25.49
N LEU A 1270 23.94 57.13 -24.69
CA LEU A 1270 24.39 57.74 -23.42
C LEU A 1270 25.85 58.22 -23.40
N ALA A 1271 26.51 58.37 -24.54
CA ALA A 1271 27.86 58.93 -24.60
C ALA A 1271 28.02 59.99 -25.70
N ARG A 1272 27.26 61.08 -25.61
CA ARG A 1272 27.68 62.39 -26.11
C ARG A 1272 27.27 63.47 -25.11
N GLU A 1273 28.12 63.64 -24.11
CA GLU A 1273 28.40 64.96 -23.54
C GLU A 1273 28.96 65.85 -24.66
N GLY A 1274 28.50 67.09 -24.74
CA GLY A 1274 29.04 68.08 -25.68
C GLY A 1274 28.01 69.10 -26.12
N ASP A 1275 27.86 70.13 -25.30
CA ASP A 1275 27.70 71.52 -25.70
C ASP A 1275 26.69 71.88 -26.79
N SER A 1276 25.57 72.46 -26.34
CA SER A 1276 25.17 73.78 -26.86
C SER A 1276 24.01 74.36 -26.07
N ALA A 1277 24.30 75.49 -25.41
CA ALA A 1277 23.49 76.71 -25.30
C ALA A 1277 21.97 76.54 -25.13
N ALA A 1278 21.41 76.80 -23.95
CA ALA A 1278 21.14 78.15 -23.45
C ALA A 1278 20.28 79.00 -24.41
N GLY A 1279 19.10 79.38 -23.92
CA GLY A 1279 18.45 80.64 -24.29
C GLY A 1279 17.26 80.52 -25.22
N GLY A 1280 16.06 80.53 -24.64
CA GLY A 1280 14.85 80.63 -25.46
C GLY A 1280 13.53 80.63 -24.70
N VAL A 1281 13.50 81.07 -23.44
CA VAL A 1281 12.25 81.44 -22.77
C VAL A 1281 11.66 82.61 -23.54
N ARG A 1282 10.56 82.38 -24.26
CA ARG A 1282 9.62 83.44 -24.64
C ARG A 1282 8.54 83.51 -23.55
N PRO A 1283 8.52 84.57 -22.74
CA PRO A 1283 7.61 84.72 -21.62
C PRO A 1283 6.33 85.50 -21.99
N ARG A 1284 5.27 85.20 -21.24
CA ARG A 1284 4.22 86.10 -20.72
C ARG A 1284 3.50 87.03 -21.72
N LEU A 1285 2.17 86.88 -21.77
CA LEU A 1285 1.26 87.99 -21.53
C LEU A 1285 -0.08 87.47 -20.93
N PRO A 1286 -0.49 87.98 -19.76
CA PRO A 1286 -1.73 87.62 -19.07
C PRO A 1286 -2.88 88.56 -19.46
N GLY A 1287 -4.05 87.97 -19.73
CA GLY A 1287 -5.35 88.66 -19.77
C GLY A 1287 -6.16 88.26 -18.54
N SER A 1288 -6.51 89.27 -17.76
CA SER A 1288 -7.05 89.25 -16.40
C SER A 1288 -8.60 89.20 -16.38
N PRO A 1289 -9.23 89.14 -15.19
CA PRO A 1289 -10.45 88.38 -14.92
C PRO A 1289 -11.70 89.24 -14.70
N VAL A 1290 -12.89 88.63 -14.86
CA VAL A 1290 -14.18 89.01 -14.23
C VAL A 1290 -15.00 87.70 -14.29
N THR A 1291 -15.52 87.04 -13.26
CA THR A 1291 -16.25 87.44 -12.05
C THR A 1291 -16.01 86.38 -10.96
N SER A 1292 -15.74 86.84 -9.75
CA SER A 1292 -15.66 86.05 -8.53
C SER A 1292 -16.96 86.13 -7.72
N LEU A 1293 -17.29 85.00 -7.07
CA LEU A 1293 -17.99 84.84 -5.77
C LEU A 1293 -19.52 85.10 -5.71
N PRO A 1294 -20.27 84.49 -4.74
CA PRO A 1294 -19.80 83.65 -3.64
C PRO A 1294 -20.52 82.29 -3.44
N ALA A 1295 -19.83 81.44 -2.70
CA ALA A 1295 -20.32 80.24 -2.05
C ALA A 1295 -21.48 80.53 -1.08
N GLY A 1296 -22.56 79.76 -1.22
CA GLY A 1296 -23.60 79.61 -0.18
C GLY A 1296 -23.17 78.51 0.79
N GLY A 1297 -23.02 78.89 2.06
CA GLY A 1297 -22.46 78.07 3.12
C GLY A 1297 -23.34 76.90 3.59
N SER A 1298 -22.66 75.98 4.27
CA SER A 1298 -23.19 74.89 5.07
C SER A 1298 -24.22 75.38 6.10
N SER A 1299 -25.41 74.77 6.09
CA SER A 1299 -26.39 74.89 7.17
C SER A 1299 -26.56 73.52 7.83
N SER A 1300 -25.73 73.24 8.82
CA SER A 1300 -26.01 72.26 9.87
C SER A 1300 -26.98 72.89 10.87
N MET A 1301 -28.27 72.53 10.81
CA MET A 1301 -29.19 72.83 11.92
C MET A 1301 -30.50 72.02 11.83
N ARG A 1302 -30.94 71.54 13.01
CA ARG A 1302 -32.26 71.00 13.41
C ARG A 1302 -32.46 69.50 13.19
N GLU A 1303 -32.32 68.64 14.19
CA GLU A 1303 -33.13 68.46 15.42
C GLU A 1303 -34.63 68.14 15.21
N TRP A 1304 -34.98 66.92 15.64
CA TRP A 1304 -36.13 66.52 16.45
C TRP A 1304 -37.56 66.84 15.97
N ARG A 1305 -38.16 65.83 15.32
CA ARG A 1305 -39.60 65.47 15.29
C ARG A 1305 -39.63 63.93 15.14
N VAL A 1306 -40.50 63.11 15.72
CA VAL A 1306 -41.76 63.26 16.45
C VAL A 1306 -42.10 61.82 16.94
N PHE A 1307 -42.60 61.71 18.17
CA PHE A 1307 -43.51 60.68 18.71
C PHE A 1307 -43.19 59.17 18.55
N THR A 1308 -42.86 58.43 19.61
CA THR A 1308 -43.80 57.79 20.58
C THR A 1308 -45.09 57.20 20.00
N ARG A 1309 -45.17 55.87 19.96
CA ARG A 1309 -46.27 55.02 20.49
C ARG A 1309 -45.96 53.54 20.17
N LEU A 1310 -45.69 52.73 21.18
CA LEU A 1310 -46.68 51.91 21.91
C LEU A 1310 -47.15 50.72 21.07
N MET A 1311 -46.51 49.58 21.28
CA MET A 1311 -47.08 48.28 21.71
C MET A 1311 -45.82 47.46 22.09
N ASN A 1312 -45.48 47.23 23.37
CA ASN A 1312 -46.05 46.20 24.26
C ASN A 1312 -46.27 44.88 23.49
N ASP A 1313 -45.78 43.71 23.89
CA ASP A 1313 -45.33 43.25 25.19
C ASP A 1313 -44.75 41.83 25.01
N THR A 1314 -43.76 41.46 25.83
CA THR A 1314 -43.48 40.08 26.31
C THR A 1314 -42.99 39.04 25.26
N GLN A 1315 -41.86 38.34 25.38
CA GLN A 1315 -41.18 37.78 26.54
C GLN A 1315 -39.65 37.68 26.30
N HIS A 1316 -38.86 38.23 27.22
CA HIS A 1316 -37.50 37.76 27.51
C HIS A 1316 -37.58 36.75 28.68
N PRO A 1317 -36.68 35.76 28.76
CA PRO A 1317 -35.58 35.95 29.68
C PRO A 1317 -34.23 35.48 29.11
N SER A 1318 -33.27 36.40 29.18
CA SER A 1318 -31.85 36.19 29.13
C SER A 1318 -31.37 35.34 30.31
N VAL A 1319 -30.62 34.26 30.04
CA VAL A 1319 -29.71 33.64 31.01
C VAL A 1319 -28.30 34.13 30.72
N THR A 1320 -27.78 34.85 31.71
CA THR A 1320 -26.47 35.47 31.81
C THR A 1320 -25.34 34.47 32.10
N HIS A 1321 -24.17 34.77 31.54
CA HIS A 1321 -22.82 34.54 32.08
C HIS A 1321 -22.45 33.14 32.56
N LEU A 1322 -21.70 32.41 31.72
CA LEU A 1322 -20.57 31.58 32.16
C LEU A 1322 -19.35 31.93 31.32
N SER A 1323 -18.57 32.87 31.83
CA SER A 1323 -17.19 33.11 31.43
C SER A 1323 -16.29 32.46 32.49
N GLN A 1324 -15.60 31.37 32.19
CA GLN A 1324 -14.41 30.95 32.93
C GLN A 1324 -13.58 29.92 32.13
N GLN A 1325 -12.30 30.27 31.97
CA GLN A 1325 -11.12 29.42 31.89
C GLN A 1325 -10.78 28.70 30.57
N ARG A 1326 -9.91 29.37 29.81
CA ARG A 1326 -8.85 28.74 29.00
C ARG A 1326 -7.91 27.92 29.91
N PRO A 1327 -7.56 26.69 29.55
CA PRO A 1327 -6.25 26.11 29.83
C PRO A 1327 -5.34 26.39 28.63
N SER A 1328 -4.43 27.35 28.81
CA SER A 1328 -3.18 27.43 28.05
C SER A 1328 -2.19 26.49 28.70
N ASN A 1329 -1.81 25.39 28.03
CA ASN A 1329 -0.54 24.68 28.21
C ASN A 1329 -0.52 23.46 27.29
N LEU A 1330 0.13 23.58 26.14
CA LEU A 1330 0.94 22.52 25.52
C LEU A 1330 1.74 23.17 24.40
N THR A 1331 2.86 23.73 24.83
CA THR A 1331 4.00 24.17 24.02
C THR A 1331 4.52 23.04 23.16
N SER A 1332 4.61 23.30 21.86
CA SER A 1332 5.71 22.94 20.95
C SER A 1332 6.61 21.77 21.38
N PHE A 1333 6.37 20.59 20.84
CA PHE A 1333 7.45 19.67 20.50
C PHE A 1333 7.75 19.84 19.02
N THR A 1334 8.81 20.61 18.76
CA THR A 1334 9.50 20.77 17.50
C THR A 1334 10.11 19.45 17.04
N GLU A 1335 9.86 19.11 15.77
CA GLU A 1335 10.82 18.51 14.84
C GLU A 1335 11.80 17.47 15.41
N ALA A 1336 11.35 16.21 15.51
CA ALA A 1336 12.25 15.07 15.40
C ALA A 1336 12.27 14.66 13.92
N GLN A 1337 13.32 15.10 13.22
CA GLN A 1337 13.59 14.73 11.83
C GLN A 1337 13.59 13.22 11.66
N ASP A 1338 12.97 12.77 10.56
CA ASP A 1338 12.98 11.43 10.03
C ASP A 1338 14.38 10.82 10.01
N ALA A 1339 14.71 10.03 11.03
CA ALA A 1339 15.81 9.08 10.98
C ALA A 1339 15.31 7.80 10.31
N ALA A 1340 15.03 7.89 9.00
CA ALA A 1340 14.79 6.73 8.16
C ALA A 1340 16.08 5.90 8.08
N PHE A 1341 16.00 4.65 8.51
CA PHE A 1341 16.97 3.59 8.31
C PHE A 1341 17.39 3.49 6.83
N PRO A 1342 18.69 3.39 6.54
CA PRO A 1342 19.15 2.60 5.41
C PRO A 1342 19.49 1.19 5.92
N LEU A 1343 18.54 0.26 5.80
CA LEU A 1343 18.82 -1.18 5.75
C LEU A 1343 19.55 -1.49 4.43
N ASN A 1344 20.74 -0.92 4.26
CA ASN A 1344 21.64 -1.25 3.15
C ASN A 1344 22.42 -2.51 3.54
N ALA A 1345 21.76 -3.66 3.49
CA ALA A 1345 22.45 -4.93 3.33
C ALA A 1345 23.03 -4.94 1.90
N HIS A 1346 24.25 -4.42 1.76
CA HIS A 1346 25.02 -4.51 0.52
C HIS A 1346 25.32 -5.98 0.22
N CYS A 1347 24.53 -6.58 -0.67
CA CYS A 1347 24.89 -7.79 -1.41
C CYS A 1347 25.99 -7.43 -2.43
N GLY A 1348 27.25 -7.51 -2.01
CA GLY A 1348 28.38 -7.47 -2.93
C GLY A 1348 28.44 -8.77 -3.74
N PRO A 1349 28.67 -8.70 -5.07
CA PRO A 1349 28.76 -9.89 -5.90
C PRO A 1349 30.05 -10.65 -5.58
N GLU A 1350 29.90 -11.91 -5.18
CA GLU A 1350 30.99 -12.84 -4.89
C GLU A 1350 31.93 -12.96 -6.09
N SER A 1351 33.17 -12.52 -5.89
CA SER A 1351 34.29 -12.83 -6.76
C SER A 1351 34.62 -14.31 -6.63
N ARG A 1352 34.45 -15.04 -7.74
CA ARG A 1352 35.02 -16.37 -8.01
C ARG A 1352 36.45 -16.47 -7.45
N VAL A 1353 36.64 -17.26 -6.41
CA VAL A 1353 37.95 -17.81 -6.03
C VAL A 1353 37.84 -19.33 -6.09
N GLU A 1354 38.83 -19.91 -6.73
CA GLU A 1354 38.91 -21.27 -7.23
C GLU A 1354 38.96 -22.33 -6.12
N ASN A 1355 38.40 -23.50 -6.47
CA ASN A 1355 38.48 -24.79 -5.81
C ASN A 1355 39.77 -25.03 -5.00
N SER A 1356 39.63 -25.19 -3.69
CA SER A 1356 40.52 -26.02 -2.87
C SER A 1356 39.64 -26.99 -2.08
N GLY A 1357 39.96 -28.28 -2.19
CA GLY A 1357 39.08 -29.37 -1.76
C GLY A 1357 39.18 -29.73 -0.28
N ALA A 1358 38.31 -30.70 0.06
CA ALA A 1358 38.23 -31.47 1.31
C ALA A 1358 37.67 -30.70 2.52
N ASP A 1359 36.39 -30.90 2.80
CA ASP A 1359 35.94 -31.64 3.99
C ASP A 1359 34.44 -31.98 3.83
N ASP A 1360 34.15 -33.27 3.69
CA ASP A 1360 32.82 -33.86 3.53
C ASP A 1360 32.06 -33.81 4.87
N GLU A 1361 31.19 -32.81 5.08
CA GLU A 1361 30.11 -32.91 6.06
C GLU A 1361 28.86 -33.51 5.37
N GLU A 1362 28.79 -34.84 5.39
CA GLU A 1362 27.68 -35.62 4.85
C GLU A 1362 26.45 -35.46 5.78
N ILE A 1363 25.58 -34.49 5.48
CA ILE A 1363 24.27 -34.35 6.13
C ILE A 1363 23.36 -35.48 5.61
N VAL A 1364 23.31 -36.59 6.34
CA VAL A 1364 22.41 -37.71 6.07
C VAL A 1364 20.99 -37.33 6.49
N ILE A 1365 20.18 -36.85 5.55
CA ILE A 1365 18.74 -36.66 5.74
C ILE A 1365 18.04 -38.01 5.53
N VAL A 1366 17.75 -38.71 6.63
CA VAL A 1366 16.95 -39.95 6.60
C VAL A 1366 15.48 -39.58 6.34
N ARG A 1367 15.04 -39.66 5.09
CA ARG A 1367 13.62 -39.57 4.70
C ARG A 1367 12.89 -40.83 5.17
N VAL A 1368 12.16 -40.73 6.27
CA VAL A 1368 11.22 -41.77 6.73
C VAL A 1368 9.98 -41.74 5.83
N SER A 1369 10.02 -42.46 4.71
CA SER A 1369 8.87 -42.62 3.81
C SER A 1369 7.82 -43.51 4.47
N ARG A 1370 6.65 -42.95 4.78
CA ARG A 1370 5.45 -43.62 5.29
C ARG A 1370 4.89 -44.61 4.25
N ASN A 1371 5.43 -45.83 4.17
CA ASN A 1371 4.79 -46.91 3.42
C ASN A 1371 4.56 -48.13 4.34
N PRO A 1372 3.29 -48.46 4.71
CA PRO A 1372 2.97 -49.45 5.74
C PRO A 1372 3.40 -50.90 5.46
N HIS A 1373 3.90 -51.22 4.27
CA HIS A 1373 4.18 -52.62 3.89
C HIS A 1373 5.57 -53.14 4.27
N TYR A 1374 6.50 -52.30 4.75
CA TYR A 1374 7.84 -52.75 5.13
C TYR A 1374 8.03 -53.08 6.63
N ALA A 1375 7.02 -52.87 7.48
CA ALA A 1375 7.14 -53.08 8.92
C ALA A 1375 7.29 -54.55 9.36
N ARG A 1376 7.17 -55.53 8.46
CA ARG A 1376 7.22 -56.96 8.83
C ARG A 1376 8.56 -57.67 8.64
N HIS A 1377 9.54 -57.03 7.99
CA HIS A 1377 10.85 -57.67 7.74
C HIS A 1377 12.03 -57.05 8.51
N ALA A 1378 11.81 -56.03 9.32
CA ALA A 1378 12.85 -55.41 10.15
C ALA A 1378 12.68 -55.70 11.67
N PHE A 1379 11.83 -56.66 12.03
CA PHE A 1379 11.59 -57.08 13.42
C PHE A 1379 12.23 -58.43 13.78
N GLU A 1380 13.07 -58.99 12.90
CA GLU A 1380 14.08 -60.00 13.20
C GLU A 1380 15.46 -59.34 13.19
#